data_AF-I9AX76-F1
#
_entry.id   AF-I9AX76-F1
#
_cell.length_a   1.000
_cell.length_b   1.000
_cell.length_c   1.000
_cell.angle_alpha   90.00
_cell.angle_beta   90.00
_cell.angle_gamma   90.00
#
_symmetry.space_group_name_H-M   'P 1'
#
loop_
_entity.id
_entity.type
_entity.pdbx_description
1 polymer ?
#
loop_
_entity_poly.entity_id
_entity_poly.type
_entity_poly.pdbx_seq_one_letter_code
_entity_poly.pdbx_strand_id
1 'polypeptide(L)'
;MGTSNEPMYHLGINLGHDRSAAIVRKGKIEVAIQQERLDRTKNSIGFLHQSLGDCRNIQIPHEAIQYCLRKYDIKINDLSSITANMPGIDYSKDILQRIFPKELSDKIFMIPSHHLSHAYTAYWPSGFEEAIILVVDASGSTDKEGFTESYSLYIAKGTEIKLLHSEKVKAYLASLSTLGSIYEFITKLAGFSTTIGKNLAIPEAGKLMGLAPYGTYCDQWHEWLHTKSESYSIDISAYDLFLEVEALKKLHDDGKGKAYLRPYIVDLAYKIQSELEKALLHIVELAIEQTNCKKLCCAGGVALNSVVNYKLLTKLNLEDIFIFPAAGDAGIAAGNALWAYHSIEKGNLRPKLEKADLGREYTENELESALHKFANEIIIEKLSYQEMVATCASQMSKGNIIARFEGGSEFGPRALGHRSIIADPTFRKIKDIMNYRVKFREAFRPFAPVIPLEEISTIFEQATACPFMLLVSNIKKEYHDQIPSVTHHDGTGRVQTVTSEHNTFFYDLCYNMVKEREGCPVILNTSFNIAGQPIIETPEEAISTFLSTDIDFLSLEDYWIRKRHSPVLSYEEHLAQLQEPEYPHGLAEKRIDVTDLMRKLDEAIFYGNTKNSFWSANELKKISSQGAIYKETSVLFAKNPLGNHFSAQLGKDLLLLLDPLGMSEIRDLTDLIPSTYYTYEEIRLIILCYKGTETELEELRLELNLPEKAFWGKLEWASKQLKRYKLPYKILRRENDSINSKPANITLGQFTDESFRLYNTLKQFNDNLTLHGYLESNICKLLDIETLQSIEPTYIHYYNKHKLGHGKLEDLLRLFLLRDSLSKERIIEILGEYCFQNLCNLGIIIPRGNWFASRVDIYCVNDFFIATDHRYMIYEEDMIQENPVMYIGMDSLGLVHTVPKYPSKNTLDLCTGSGIQAITASCYSKKVVGIDINPRAIRFARFNAQLNGISNIKFVEGNLYAPIANEKFDTILANPPFVPSPDNNLDFRDGGKNGEKLLKVIIKNADLHLSNEGRLFIVSDLVNVHHYEEKLNQWWGKTKADKLVLTTADRNDILFSIPHCHYPFKQTIEQYNNELDMWIQNFNYSNISSVNFGYILIKKGGNSFYSKSIYNPTQGINKKVTEYFEQINMLHSVEWENLSLYLSDDLHVKADYSFSTANDKTFYLYSTNQFYSEYLIDKNLYNILERIAEEEPTLEELADKNYVVDLIYKGIVKIKLKKQYPNYSDCYECKEVAATLSHSVNSETRKDIHIKEFQTKTTPTCLTSYIRQ
;
A
#
# COMPACT_ATOMS: atom_id res chain seq x y z
N MET A 1 9.00 -70.60 0.35
CA MET A 1 8.44 -71.17 1.60
C MET A 1 8.61 -70.11 2.67
N GLY A 2 7.59 -69.53 3.31
CA GLY A 2 6.15 -69.76 3.24
C GLY A 2 5.36 -68.47 3.04
N THR A 3 4.24 -68.61 2.34
CA THR A 3 3.16 -67.63 2.22
C THR A 3 2.48 -67.47 3.58
N SER A 4 2.77 -66.38 4.31
CA SER A 4 1.83 -65.88 5.31
C SER A 4 0.68 -65.24 4.54
N ASN A 5 -0.42 -65.98 4.40
CA ASN A 5 -1.63 -65.60 3.69
C ASN A 5 -2.49 -64.61 4.50
N GLU A 6 -1.86 -63.78 5.33
CA GLU A 6 -2.55 -62.76 6.13
C GLU A 6 -2.76 -61.50 5.27
N PRO A 7 -3.98 -60.96 5.22
CA PRO A 7 -4.23 -59.73 4.48
C PRO A 7 -3.43 -58.56 5.06
N MET A 8 -2.62 -57.92 4.21
CA MET A 8 -1.88 -56.71 4.56
C MET A 8 -2.83 -55.50 4.63
N TYR A 9 -2.81 -54.79 5.75
CA TYR A 9 -3.62 -53.59 5.99
C TYR A 9 -2.74 -52.34 5.90
N HIS A 10 -3.19 -51.35 5.14
CA HIS A 10 -2.52 -50.05 4.99
C HIS A 10 -3.33 -48.97 5.68
N LEU A 11 -2.73 -48.29 6.65
CA LEU A 11 -3.32 -47.14 7.32
C LEU A 11 -2.85 -45.85 6.61
N GLY A 12 -3.80 -45.04 6.19
CA GLY A 12 -3.56 -43.69 5.70
C GLY A 12 -4.13 -42.65 6.64
N ILE A 13 -3.42 -41.53 6.80
CA ILE A 13 -3.75 -40.47 7.77
C ILE A 13 -3.63 -39.10 7.09
N ASN A 14 -4.60 -38.21 7.32
CA ASN A 14 -4.48 -36.78 7.03
C ASN A 14 -4.19 -36.00 8.33
N LEU A 15 -3.16 -35.15 8.32
CA LEU A 15 -2.73 -34.33 9.47
C LEU A 15 -3.06 -32.84 9.33
N GLY A 16 -3.59 -32.39 8.19
CA GLY A 16 -3.96 -30.99 7.94
C GLY A 16 -5.22 -30.53 8.69
N HIS A 17 -6.03 -29.68 8.04
CA HIS A 17 -7.44 -29.55 8.43
C HIS A 17 -8.23 -30.75 7.91
N ASP A 18 -9.46 -30.93 8.39
CA ASP A 18 -10.30 -32.09 8.06
C ASP A 18 -9.58 -33.43 8.31
N ARG A 19 -8.90 -33.52 9.46
CA ARG A 19 -8.13 -34.71 9.83
C ARG A 19 -8.96 -35.98 9.67
N SER A 20 -8.36 -37.04 9.17
CA SER A 20 -9.06 -38.28 8.84
C SER A 20 -8.13 -39.48 8.89
N ALA A 21 -8.72 -40.68 8.93
CA ALA A 21 -8.01 -41.94 8.84
C ALA A 21 -8.77 -42.91 7.92
N ALA A 22 -8.03 -43.75 7.19
CA ALA A 22 -8.58 -44.78 6.33
C ALA A 22 -7.74 -46.06 6.35
N ILE A 23 -8.40 -47.22 6.22
CA ILE A 23 -7.73 -48.51 6.04
C ILE A 23 -8.05 -49.06 4.65
N VAL A 24 -6.99 -49.44 3.94
CA VAL A 24 -7.05 -50.10 2.64
C VAL A 24 -6.54 -51.53 2.74
N ARG A 25 -7.22 -52.44 2.07
CA ARG A 25 -6.82 -53.84 1.90
C ARG A 25 -7.10 -54.28 0.47
N LYS A 26 -6.10 -54.85 -0.22
CA LYS A 26 -6.23 -55.33 -1.62
C LYS A 26 -6.81 -54.27 -2.56
N GLY A 27 -6.40 -53.01 -2.38
CA GLY A 27 -6.87 -51.86 -3.15
C GLY A 27 -8.28 -51.36 -2.81
N LYS A 28 -9.03 -52.05 -1.94
CA LYS A 28 -10.36 -51.62 -1.46
C LYS A 28 -10.22 -50.74 -0.23
N ILE A 29 -10.95 -49.62 -0.18
CA ILE A 29 -11.12 -48.81 1.03
C ILE A 29 -12.15 -49.53 1.91
N GLU A 30 -11.70 -50.09 3.04
CA GLU A 30 -12.52 -50.92 3.93
C GLU A 30 -13.24 -50.06 5.00
N VAL A 31 -12.55 -49.02 5.47
CA VAL A 31 -13.10 -48.04 6.41
C VAL A 31 -12.40 -46.71 6.26
N ALA A 32 -13.18 -45.63 6.35
CA ALA A 32 -12.65 -44.27 6.38
C ALA A 32 -13.57 -43.38 7.21
N ILE A 33 -13.01 -42.51 8.04
CA ILE A 33 -13.79 -41.55 8.81
C ILE A 33 -13.03 -40.25 9.04
N GLN A 34 -13.78 -39.14 9.07
CA GLN A 34 -13.26 -37.82 9.43
C GLN A 34 -13.29 -37.65 10.95
N GLN A 35 -12.22 -37.10 11.51
CA GLN A 35 -12.08 -36.81 12.93
C GLN A 35 -13.20 -35.90 13.46
N GLU A 36 -13.68 -34.94 12.65
CA GLU A 36 -14.77 -34.04 13.03
C GLU A 36 -16.07 -34.78 13.40
N ARG A 37 -16.30 -35.97 12.85
CA ARG A 37 -17.47 -36.80 13.17
C ARG A 37 -17.43 -37.29 14.63
N LEU A 38 -16.22 -37.49 15.15
CA LEU A 38 -15.94 -38.12 16.44
C LEU A 38 -15.69 -37.09 17.56
N ASP A 39 -14.90 -36.04 17.29
CA ASP A 39 -14.63 -34.99 18.27
C ASP A 39 -15.67 -33.85 18.25
N ARG A 40 -16.65 -33.95 17.34
CA ARG A 40 -17.74 -32.98 17.12
C ARG A 40 -17.25 -31.55 16.81
N THR A 41 -15.99 -31.40 16.44
CA THR A 41 -15.37 -30.11 16.07
C THR A 41 -15.30 -30.01 14.55
N LYS A 42 -16.15 -29.16 13.98
CA LYS A 42 -16.23 -28.96 12.54
C LYS A 42 -14.89 -28.49 11.95
N ASN A 43 -14.50 -29.10 10.84
CA ASN A 43 -13.22 -28.93 10.18
C ASN A 43 -12.03 -29.24 11.13
N SER A 44 -12.17 -30.26 11.97
CA SER A 44 -11.22 -30.64 13.04
C SER A 44 -9.75 -30.46 12.62
N ILE A 45 -9.03 -29.60 13.34
CA ILE A 45 -7.63 -29.26 13.11
C ILE A 45 -6.70 -29.93 14.11
N GLY A 46 -5.47 -30.23 13.70
CA GLY A 46 -4.46 -30.81 14.58
C GLY A 46 -3.61 -29.82 15.38
N PHE A 47 -3.66 -28.51 15.12
CA PHE A 47 -2.82 -27.55 15.85
C PHE A 47 -3.16 -27.49 17.35
N LEU A 48 -2.14 -27.63 18.21
CA LEU A 48 -2.29 -27.33 19.63
C LEU A 48 -2.68 -25.85 19.80
N HIS A 49 -3.77 -25.57 20.50
CA HIS A 49 -4.21 -24.20 20.80
C HIS A 49 -3.14 -23.33 21.48
N GLN A 50 -2.10 -23.93 22.06
CA GLN A 50 -0.98 -23.27 22.73
C GLN A 50 0.22 -22.98 21.81
N SER A 51 0.24 -23.47 20.56
CA SER A 51 1.37 -23.31 19.62
C SER A 51 0.88 -23.09 18.19
N LEU A 52 0.06 -22.05 18.00
CA LEU A 52 -0.34 -21.60 16.67
C LEU A 52 0.90 -21.19 15.88
N GLY A 53 1.20 -21.89 14.78
CA GLY A 53 2.29 -21.57 13.85
C GLY A 53 3.49 -22.52 13.85
N ASP A 54 3.57 -23.51 14.76
CA ASP A 54 4.58 -24.57 14.66
C ASP A 54 3.96 -25.87 14.13
N CYS A 55 4.11 -26.09 12.83
CA CYS A 55 3.62 -27.29 12.13
C CYS A 55 4.20 -28.61 12.70
N ARG A 56 5.27 -28.56 13.50
CA ARG A 56 5.88 -29.76 14.13
C ARG A 56 5.10 -30.25 15.35
N ASN A 57 4.12 -29.47 15.83
CA ASN A 57 3.34 -29.76 17.05
C ASN A 57 1.87 -30.11 16.73
N ILE A 58 1.61 -30.77 15.60
CA ILE A 58 0.29 -31.21 15.18
C ILE A 58 -0.13 -32.51 15.91
N GLN A 59 -1.37 -32.54 16.40
CA GLN A 59 -2.03 -33.71 16.95
C GLN A 59 -2.58 -34.63 15.85
N ILE A 60 -2.23 -35.91 15.93
CA ILE A 60 -2.80 -36.95 15.06
C ILE A 60 -4.30 -37.17 15.35
N PRO A 61 -5.10 -37.61 14.37
CA PRO A 61 -6.51 -37.94 14.57
C PRO A 61 -6.67 -39.28 15.29
N HIS A 62 -6.41 -39.27 16.59
CA HIS A 62 -6.32 -40.49 17.39
C HIS A 62 -7.65 -41.26 17.42
N GLU A 63 -8.78 -40.57 17.61
CA GLU A 63 -10.11 -41.22 17.58
C GLU A 63 -10.41 -41.84 16.22
N ALA A 64 -10.11 -41.16 15.11
CA ALA A 64 -10.33 -41.72 13.77
C ALA A 64 -9.46 -42.96 13.50
N ILE A 65 -8.19 -42.94 13.93
CA ILE A 65 -7.29 -44.08 13.82
C ILE A 65 -7.84 -45.27 14.63
N GLN A 66 -8.22 -45.05 15.88
CA GLN A 66 -8.80 -46.10 16.73
C GLN A 66 -10.11 -46.63 16.15
N TYR A 67 -10.96 -45.75 15.62
CA TYR A 67 -12.23 -46.11 15.00
C TYR A 67 -12.01 -47.10 13.84
N CYS A 68 -11.08 -46.78 12.93
CA CYS A 68 -10.76 -47.64 11.79
C CYS A 68 -10.17 -49.00 12.23
N LEU A 69 -9.26 -49.00 13.21
CA LEU A 69 -8.63 -50.23 13.72
C LEU A 69 -9.66 -51.15 14.41
N ARG A 70 -10.56 -50.58 15.23
CA ARG A 70 -11.57 -51.35 15.98
C ARG A 70 -12.60 -52.01 15.08
N LYS A 71 -12.98 -51.41 13.94
CA LYS A 71 -13.98 -52.00 13.02
C LYS A 71 -13.57 -53.39 12.54
N TYR A 72 -12.27 -53.66 12.39
CA TYR A 72 -11.74 -54.93 11.91
C TYR A 72 -10.88 -55.67 12.95
N ASP A 73 -10.91 -55.25 14.22
CA ASP A 73 -10.08 -55.78 15.31
C ASP A 73 -8.59 -55.86 14.97
N ILE A 74 -8.08 -54.86 14.23
CA ILE A 74 -6.69 -54.79 13.77
C ILE A 74 -5.83 -54.20 14.88
N LYS A 75 -4.77 -54.89 15.29
CA LYS A 75 -3.76 -54.29 16.17
C LYS A 75 -2.83 -53.43 15.33
N ILE A 76 -2.33 -52.34 15.91
CA ILE A 76 -1.44 -51.42 15.19
C ILE A 76 -0.18 -52.11 14.64
N ASN A 77 0.30 -53.16 15.32
CA ASN A 77 1.45 -53.95 14.87
C ASN A 77 1.16 -54.82 13.64
N ASP A 78 -0.11 -55.09 13.34
CA ASP A 78 -0.56 -55.90 12.20
C ASP A 78 -0.62 -55.08 10.90
N LEU A 79 -0.50 -53.74 10.98
CA LEU A 79 -0.44 -52.87 9.82
C LEU A 79 0.84 -53.13 9.02
N SER A 80 0.73 -53.15 7.69
CA SER A 80 1.88 -53.26 6.79
C SER A 80 2.53 -51.91 6.51
N SER A 81 1.75 -50.83 6.53
CA SER A 81 2.26 -49.47 6.42
C SER A 81 1.37 -48.45 7.12
N ILE A 82 1.97 -47.35 7.54
CA ILE A 82 1.32 -46.14 8.03
C ILE A 82 1.83 -44.98 7.16
N THR A 83 0.96 -44.36 6.39
CA THR A 83 1.32 -43.22 5.53
C THR A 83 0.52 -42.00 5.94
N ALA A 84 1.21 -40.89 6.17
CA ALA A 84 0.59 -39.61 6.47
C ALA A 84 1.06 -38.54 5.51
N ASN A 85 0.28 -37.46 5.45
CA ASN A 85 0.62 -36.27 4.69
C ASN A 85 -0.08 -35.04 5.29
N MET A 86 0.50 -33.87 5.04
CA MET A 86 -0.08 -32.56 5.32
C MET A 86 0.28 -31.57 4.20
N PRO A 87 -0.55 -30.55 3.93
CA PRO A 87 -0.21 -29.51 2.96
C PRO A 87 0.93 -28.61 3.47
N GLY A 88 1.56 -27.87 2.56
CA GLY A 88 2.73 -27.04 2.84
C GLY A 88 4.01 -27.89 2.98
N ILE A 89 4.90 -27.50 3.91
CA ILE A 89 6.08 -28.31 4.22
C ILE A 89 5.63 -29.53 5.03
N ASP A 90 5.78 -30.72 4.44
CA ASP A 90 5.31 -31.97 5.03
C ASP A 90 6.24 -32.47 6.15
N TYR A 91 5.78 -32.33 7.40
CA TYR A 91 6.45 -32.85 8.60
C TYR A 91 5.82 -34.15 9.13
N SER A 92 4.88 -34.76 8.38
CA SER A 92 4.06 -35.87 8.85
C SER A 92 4.89 -37.06 9.33
N LYS A 93 5.95 -37.43 8.60
CA LYS A 93 6.85 -38.52 8.98
C LYS A 93 7.50 -38.29 10.35
N ASP A 94 8.04 -37.09 10.58
CA ASP A 94 8.70 -36.73 11.84
C ASP A 94 7.70 -36.74 13.01
N ILE A 95 6.48 -36.25 12.78
CA ILE A 95 5.39 -36.25 13.77
C ILE A 95 5.02 -37.69 14.13
N LEU A 96 4.79 -38.54 13.13
CA LEU A 96 4.41 -39.94 13.37
C LEU A 96 5.50 -40.72 14.09
N GLN A 97 6.79 -40.53 13.75
CA GLN A 97 7.91 -41.21 14.40
C GLN A 97 8.11 -40.79 15.87
N ARG A 98 7.61 -39.62 16.28
CA ARG A 98 7.62 -39.17 17.68
C ARG A 98 6.49 -39.77 18.50
N ILE A 99 5.34 -40.00 17.86
CA ILE A 99 4.10 -40.40 18.56
C ILE A 99 3.96 -41.92 18.60
N PHE A 100 4.24 -42.61 17.49
CA PHE A 100 4.12 -44.05 17.43
C PHE A 100 5.33 -44.77 18.08
N PRO A 101 5.14 -46.00 18.60
CA PRO A 101 6.23 -46.83 19.11
C PRO A 101 7.38 -46.97 18.10
N LYS A 102 8.62 -46.99 18.59
CA LYS A 102 9.83 -47.05 17.74
C LYS A 102 9.86 -48.28 16.83
N GLU A 103 9.24 -49.38 17.27
CA GLU A 103 9.12 -50.64 16.53
C GLU A 103 8.32 -50.49 15.23
N LEU A 104 7.50 -49.43 15.11
CA LEU A 104 6.72 -49.13 13.90
C LEU A 104 7.44 -48.18 12.93
N SER A 105 8.64 -47.69 13.25
CA SER A 105 9.35 -46.70 12.43
C SER A 105 9.59 -47.16 10.99
N ASP A 106 9.87 -48.45 10.78
CA ASP A 106 10.10 -49.03 9.44
C ASP A 106 8.80 -49.21 8.63
N LYS A 107 7.65 -49.02 9.28
CA LYS A 107 6.32 -49.06 8.65
C LYS A 107 5.79 -47.66 8.32
N ILE A 108 6.48 -46.59 8.71
CA ILE A 108 6.06 -45.20 8.49
C ILE A 108 6.63 -44.67 7.18
N PHE A 109 5.75 -44.36 6.23
CA PHE A 109 6.09 -43.85 4.91
C PHE A 109 5.52 -42.45 4.69
N MET A 110 6.08 -41.76 3.70
CA MET A 110 5.66 -40.43 3.26
C MET A 110 5.43 -40.48 1.76
N ILE A 111 4.30 -39.95 1.33
CA ILE A 111 4.00 -39.78 -0.09
C ILE A 111 4.77 -38.56 -0.63
N PRO A 112 5.27 -38.58 -1.89
CA PRO A 112 6.09 -37.48 -2.41
C PRO A 112 5.40 -36.10 -2.54
N SER A 113 4.07 -36.05 -2.64
CA SER A 113 3.31 -34.82 -2.85
C SER A 113 1.88 -34.97 -2.31
N HIS A 114 1.35 -33.88 -1.75
CA HIS A 114 -0.03 -33.75 -1.31
C HIS A 114 -1.00 -33.95 -2.48
N HIS A 115 -0.74 -33.31 -3.62
CA HIS A 115 -1.57 -33.49 -4.82
C HIS A 115 -1.49 -34.91 -5.39
N LEU A 116 -0.37 -35.61 -5.22
CA LEU A 116 -0.30 -37.02 -5.62
C LEU A 116 -1.24 -37.88 -4.76
N SER A 117 -1.37 -37.59 -3.46
CA SER A 117 -2.32 -38.31 -2.59
C SER A 117 -3.76 -38.12 -3.07
N HIS A 118 -4.16 -36.89 -3.37
CA HIS A 118 -5.43 -36.56 -4.01
C HIS A 118 -5.63 -37.33 -5.33
N ALA A 119 -4.59 -37.42 -6.16
CA ALA A 119 -4.67 -38.14 -7.42
C ALA A 119 -4.94 -39.64 -7.24
N TYR A 120 -4.32 -40.28 -6.23
CA TYR A 120 -4.65 -41.67 -5.86
C TYR A 120 -6.09 -41.79 -5.36
N THR A 121 -6.54 -40.88 -4.49
CA THR A 121 -7.92 -40.86 -3.98
C THR A 121 -8.97 -40.78 -5.09
N ALA A 122 -8.71 -40.05 -6.17
CA ALA A 122 -9.65 -39.96 -7.29
C ALA A 122 -9.54 -41.15 -8.24
N TYR A 123 -8.36 -41.45 -8.77
CA TYR A 123 -8.23 -42.38 -9.90
C TYR A 123 -8.36 -43.84 -9.51
N TRP A 124 -7.80 -44.27 -8.38
CA TRP A 124 -7.82 -45.68 -7.98
C TRP A 124 -9.22 -46.25 -7.75
N PRO A 125 -10.12 -45.55 -7.05
CA PRO A 125 -11.50 -46.01 -6.88
C PRO A 125 -12.43 -45.67 -8.06
N SER A 126 -11.97 -44.98 -9.11
CA SER A 126 -12.85 -44.52 -10.20
C SER A 126 -13.46 -45.66 -11.04
N GLY A 127 -12.75 -46.79 -11.16
CA GLY A 127 -13.07 -47.84 -12.12
C GLY A 127 -12.68 -47.52 -13.57
N PHE A 128 -12.00 -46.40 -13.83
CA PHE A 128 -11.47 -46.08 -15.16
C PHE A 128 -10.14 -46.77 -15.42
N GLU A 129 -9.92 -47.21 -16.67
CA GLU A 129 -8.64 -47.76 -17.15
C GLU A 129 -7.68 -46.68 -17.66
N GLU A 130 -8.22 -45.54 -18.10
CA GLU A 130 -7.46 -44.38 -18.56
C GLU A 130 -8.26 -43.12 -18.24
N ALA A 131 -7.64 -42.13 -17.60
CA ALA A 131 -8.28 -40.87 -17.22
C ALA A 131 -7.28 -39.73 -17.03
N ILE A 132 -7.70 -38.52 -17.35
CA ILE A 132 -7.05 -37.29 -16.87
C ILE A 132 -7.39 -37.14 -15.39
N ILE A 133 -6.43 -36.73 -14.56
CA ILE A 133 -6.68 -36.41 -13.15
C ILE A 133 -6.38 -34.93 -12.94
N LEU A 134 -7.39 -34.16 -12.54
CA LEU A 134 -7.27 -32.78 -12.15
C LEU A 134 -7.33 -32.67 -10.62
N VAL A 135 -6.24 -32.20 -10.01
CA VAL A 135 -6.18 -31.90 -8.57
C VAL A 135 -6.07 -30.40 -8.41
N VAL A 136 -7.05 -29.78 -7.73
CA VAL A 136 -7.08 -28.32 -7.51
C VAL A 136 -7.39 -28.04 -6.05
N ASP A 137 -6.49 -27.32 -5.39
CA ASP A 137 -6.58 -27.07 -3.96
C ASP A 137 -6.27 -25.61 -3.58
N ALA A 138 -6.49 -25.26 -2.31
CA ALA A 138 -6.01 -24.00 -1.75
C ALA A 138 -4.48 -23.99 -1.63
N SER A 139 -3.89 -25.12 -1.21
CA SER A 139 -2.44 -25.27 -1.09
C SER A 139 -2.07 -26.75 -1.07
N GLY A 140 -1.22 -27.19 -2.00
CA GLY A 140 -0.59 -28.52 -1.93
C GLY A 140 0.73 -28.52 -1.19
N SER A 141 1.68 -29.34 -1.62
CA SER A 141 3.02 -29.43 -1.00
C SER A 141 3.88 -28.21 -1.33
N THR A 142 4.68 -27.77 -0.35
CA THR A 142 5.75 -26.79 -0.54
C THR A 142 7.06 -27.53 -0.74
N ASP A 143 7.70 -27.34 -1.89
CA ASP A 143 8.99 -27.96 -2.18
C ASP A 143 10.17 -27.23 -1.51
N LYS A 144 11.37 -27.80 -1.66
CA LYS A 144 12.61 -27.27 -1.07
C LYS A 144 13.05 -25.92 -1.67
N GLU A 145 12.49 -25.52 -2.80
CA GLU A 145 12.76 -24.26 -3.46
C GLU A 145 11.79 -23.15 -3.00
N GLY A 146 10.82 -23.49 -2.14
CA GLY A 146 9.86 -22.55 -1.57
C GLY A 146 8.65 -22.30 -2.46
N PHE A 147 8.31 -23.25 -3.34
CA PHE A 147 7.12 -23.19 -4.19
C PHE A 147 6.03 -24.14 -3.69
N THR A 148 4.81 -23.62 -3.61
CA THR A 148 3.60 -24.32 -3.16
C THR A 148 2.72 -24.66 -4.36
N GLU A 149 2.27 -25.91 -4.44
CA GLU A 149 1.36 -26.37 -5.50
C GLU A 149 -0.02 -25.66 -5.41
N SER A 150 -0.53 -25.15 -6.54
CA SER A 150 -1.91 -24.65 -6.67
C SER A 150 -2.83 -25.69 -7.30
N TYR A 151 -2.40 -26.30 -8.41
CA TYR A 151 -3.11 -27.41 -9.04
C TYR A 151 -2.12 -28.31 -9.79
N SER A 152 -2.50 -29.56 -9.97
CA SER A 152 -1.73 -30.56 -10.71
C SER A 152 -2.62 -31.33 -11.68
N LEU A 153 -2.07 -31.61 -12.85
CA LEU A 153 -2.67 -32.45 -13.87
C LEU A 153 -1.86 -33.74 -14.01
N TYR A 154 -2.55 -34.86 -14.08
CA TYR A 154 -1.96 -36.15 -14.36
C TYR A 154 -2.69 -36.83 -15.52
N ILE A 155 -1.99 -37.70 -16.23
CA ILE A 155 -2.60 -38.73 -17.07
C ILE A 155 -2.34 -40.06 -16.40
N ALA A 156 -3.37 -40.89 -16.31
CA ALA A 156 -3.26 -42.17 -15.67
C ALA A 156 -3.78 -43.28 -16.58
N LYS A 157 -3.08 -44.42 -16.58
CA LYS A 157 -3.35 -45.57 -17.45
C LYS A 157 -3.03 -46.87 -16.72
N GLY A 158 -4.03 -47.72 -16.53
CA GLY A 158 -3.94 -48.89 -15.67
C GLY A 158 -3.52 -48.50 -14.25
N THR A 159 -2.38 -48.99 -13.79
CA THR A 159 -1.83 -48.69 -12.45
C THR A 159 -0.90 -47.47 -12.42
N GLU A 160 -0.50 -46.93 -13.58
CA GLU A 160 0.45 -45.82 -13.65
C GLU A 160 -0.26 -44.46 -13.60
N ILE A 161 0.31 -43.52 -12.83
CA ILE A 161 -0.10 -42.12 -12.77
C ILE A 161 1.12 -41.27 -13.13
N LYS A 162 1.02 -40.47 -14.20
CA LYS A 162 2.10 -39.62 -14.70
C LYS A 162 1.70 -38.15 -14.60
N LEU A 163 2.56 -37.33 -14.00
CA LEU A 163 2.38 -35.88 -13.94
C LEU A 163 2.52 -35.27 -15.35
N LEU A 164 1.52 -34.49 -15.76
CA LEU A 164 1.54 -33.67 -16.98
C LEU A 164 1.97 -32.24 -16.65
N HIS A 165 1.40 -31.65 -15.60
CA HIS A 165 1.65 -30.28 -15.19
C HIS A 165 1.47 -30.14 -13.69
N SER A 166 2.26 -29.26 -13.06
CA SER A 166 2.08 -28.84 -11.68
C SER A 166 2.29 -27.33 -11.64
N GLU A 167 1.20 -26.59 -11.46
CA GLU A 167 1.27 -25.16 -11.29
C GLU A 167 1.65 -24.85 -9.85
N LYS A 168 2.69 -24.03 -9.68
CA LYS A 168 3.20 -23.68 -8.36
C LYS A 168 3.43 -22.19 -8.26
N VAL A 169 3.16 -21.67 -7.07
CA VAL A 169 3.43 -20.26 -6.74
C VAL A 169 4.40 -20.18 -5.59
N LYS A 170 5.11 -19.05 -5.47
CA LYS A 170 6.00 -18.84 -4.34
C LYS A 170 5.20 -18.90 -3.04
N ALA A 171 5.70 -19.62 -2.04
CA ALA A 171 4.95 -19.93 -0.82
C ALA A 171 4.42 -18.67 -0.09
N TYR A 172 5.15 -17.55 -0.14
CA TYR A 172 4.70 -16.29 0.48
C TYR A 172 3.52 -15.63 -0.25
N LEU A 173 3.30 -15.93 -1.53
CA LEU A 173 2.17 -15.43 -2.33
C LEU A 173 0.94 -16.35 -2.28
N ALA A 174 1.11 -17.62 -1.89
CA ALA A 174 0.08 -18.66 -2.00
C ALA A 174 -1.29 -18.25 -1.45
N SER A 175 -1.31 -17.51 -0.34
CA SER A 175 -2.53 -17.00 0.33
C SER A 175 -3.51 -16.21 -0.56
N LEU A 176 -3.06 -15.66 -1.69
CA LEU A 176 -3.94 -14.99 -2.68
C LEU A 176 -3.49 -15.23 -4.13
N SER A 177 -2.69 -16.27 -4.36
CA SER A 177 -2.14 -16.59 -5.69
C SER A 177 -2.30 -18.06 -6.06
N THR A 178 -3.19 -18.80 -5.40
CA THR A 178 -3.66 -20.12 -5.85
C THR A 178 -5.14 -20.05 -6.17
N LEU A 179 -5.63 -20.91 -7.06
CA LEU A 179 -7.04 -20.96 -7.45
C LEU A 179 -7.98 -21.21 -6.25
N GLY A 180 -7.58 -22.09 -5.32
CA GLY A 180 -8.37 -22.30 -4.11
C GLY A 180 -8.32 -21.11 -3.15
N SER A 181 -7.14 -20.51 -2.92
CA SER A 181 -7.01 -19.41 -1.94
C SER A 181 -7.73 -18.13 -2.35
N ILE A 182 -7.80 -17.79 -3.64
CA ILE A 182 -8.61 -16.64 -4.08
C ILE A 182 -10.11 -16.87 -3.85
N TYR A 183 -10.59 -18.10 -4.04
CA TYR A 183 -11.97 -18.47 -3.77
C TYR A 183 -12.27 -18.41 -2.27
N GLU A 184 -11.33 -18.86 -1.44
CA GLU A 184 -11.39 -18.74 0.01
C GLU A 184 -11.36 -17.28 0.51
N PHE A 185 -10.60 -16.41 -0.16
CA PHE A 185 -10.53 -14.99 0.19
C PHE A 185 -11.89 -14.32 0.06
N ILE A 186 -12.58 -14.51 -1.07
CA ILE A 186 -13.96 -14.01 -1.27
C ILE A 186 -14.94 -14.71 -0.30
N THR A 187 -14.72 -16.00 -0.01
CA THR A 187 -15.52 -16.74 0.98
C THR A 187 -15.45 -16.09 2.36
N LYS A 188 -14.24 -15.70 2.80
CA LYS A 188 -14.02 -15.00 4.08
C LYS A 188 -14.63 -13.59 4.05
N LEU A 189 -14.51 -12.88 2.92
CA LEU A 189 -15.14 -11.56 2.73
C LEU A 189 -16.67 -11.62 2.88
N ALA A 190 -17.30 -12.69 2.39
CA ALA A 190 -18.74 -12.93 2.55
C ALA A 190 -19.16 -13.34 3.99
N GLY A 191 -18.20 -13.45 4.91
CA GLY A 191 -18.43 -13.85 6.30
C GLY A 191 -18.63 -15.35 6.49
N PHE A 192 -18.28 -16.18 5.49
CA PHE A 192 -18.43 -17.63 5.55
C PHE A 192 -17.17 -18.28 6.11
N SER A 193 -17.00 -18.24 7.43
CA SER A 193 -15.89 -18.90 8.10
C SER A 193 -16.29 -19.55 9.41
N THR A 194 -15.76 -20.74 9.68
CA THR A 194 -15.82 -21.38 10.99
C THR A 194 -14.61 -20.92 11.79
N THR A 195 -14.83 -20.18 12.87
CA THR A 195 -13.75 -19.77 13.79
C THR A 195 -13.42 -20.90 14.76
N ILE A 196 -12.14 -21.27 14.82
CA ILE A 196 -11.62 -22.27 15.75
C ILE A 196 -10.64 -21.57 16.69
N GLY A 197 -10.95 -21.56 17.99
CA GLY A 197 -10.19 -20.81 18.99
C GLY A 197 -10.26 -19.30 18.77
N LYS A 198 -9.21 -18.56 19.16
CA LYS A 198 -9.19 -17.08 19.07
C LYS A 198 -8.76 -16.53 17.70
N ASN A 199 -7.95 -17.27 16.94
CA ASN A 199 -7.18 -16.71 15.82
C ASN A 199 -7.23 -17.51 14.51
N LEU A 200 -7.93 -18.66 14.45
CA LEU A 200 -8.01 -19.46 13.22
C LEU A 200 -9.43 -19.42 12.64
N ALA A 201 -9.55 -19.21 11.34
CA ALA A 201 -10.82 -19.18 10.63
C ALA A 201 -10.72 -20.03 9.36
N ILE A 202 -11.52 -21.09 9.28
CA ILE A 202 -11.57 -21.98 8.11
C ILE A 202 -12.74 -21.55 7.21
N PRO A 203 -12.49 -21.27 5.91
CA PRO A 203 -13.51 -20.83 4.98
C PRO A 203 -14.51 -21.94 4.64
N GLU A 204 -15.79 -21.57 4.51
CA GLU A 204 -16.86 -22.50 4.11
C GLU A 204 -17.24 -22.30 2.63
N ALA A 205 -16.31 -22.62 1.71
CA ALA A 205 -16.42 -22.32 0.27
C ALA A 205 -17.72 -22.81 -0.39
N GLY A 206 -18.30 -23.91 0.09
CA GLY A 206 -19.60 -24.41 -0.39
C GLY A 206 -20.77 -23.45 -0.14
N LYS A 207 -20.67 -22.51 0.81
CA LYS A 207 -21.65 -21.43 1.00
C LYS A 207 -21.51 -20.36 -0.07
N LEU A 208 -20.28 -19.96 -0.40
CA LEU A 208 -20.01 -19.01 -1.49
C LEU A 208 -20.51 -19.56 -2.83
N MET A 209 -20.30 -20.85 -3.09
CA MET A 209 -20.85 -21.53 -4.27
C MET A 209 -22.38 -21.43 -4.35
N GLY A 210 -23.08 -21.52 -3.22
CA GLY A 210 -24.54 -21.34 -3.17
C GLY A 210 -25.01 -19.89 -3.25
N LEU A 211 -24.12 -18.93 -2.98
CA LEU A 211 -24.38 -17.49 -3.08
C LEU A 211 -24.20 -16.98 -4.52
N ALA A 212 -23.22 -17.52 -5.25
CA ALA A 212 -22.84 -17.07 -6.59
C ALA A 212 -24.02 -16.93 -7.58
N PRO A 213 -25.04 -17.82 -7.63
CA PRO A 213 -26.17 -17.67 -8.55
C PRO A 213 -27.05 -16.44 -8.32
N TYR A 214 -26.96 -15.78 -7.16
CA TYR A 214 -27.68 -14.55 -6.85
C TYR A 214 -26.93 -13.28 -7.30
N GLY A 215 -25.67 -13.43 -7.68
CA GLY A 215 -24.88 -12.38 -8.30
C GLY A 215 -25.09 -12.36 -9.79
N THR A 216 -24.53 -11.36 -10.43
CA THR A 216 -24.83 -11.06 -11.83
C THR A 216 -23.57 -10.63 -12.56
N TYR A 217 -23.51 -10.85 -13.87
CA TYR A 217 -22.32 -10.54 -14.69
C TYR A 217 -22.12 -9.03 -14.88
N CYS A 218 -20.85 -8.59 -14.88
CA CYS A 218 -20.43 -7.25 -15.29
C CYS A 218 -19.40 -7.37 -16.42
N ASP A 219 -19.62 -6.66 -17.52
CA ASP A 219 -18.70 -6.56 -18.65
C ASP A 219 -17.45 -5.72 -18.33
N GLN A 220 -17.56 -4.80 -17.35
CA GLN A 220 -16.49 -3.90 -16.93
C GLN A 220 -15.58 -4.45 -15.82
N TRP A 221 -15.71 -5.73 -15.43
CA TRP A 221 -14.81 -6.30 -14.43
C TRP A 221 -13.42 -6.53 -14.97
N HIS A 222 -12.42 -6.15 -14.17
CA HIS A 222 -11.04 -6.55 -14.41
C HIS A 222 -10.89 -8.06 -14.18
N GLU A 223 -10.28 -8.78 -15.11
CA GLU A 223 -10.07 -10.22 -14.97
C GLU A 223 -8.93 -10.49 -13.98
N TRP A 224 -9.13 -11.42 -13.03
CA TRP A 224 -8.08 -11.79 -12.07
C TRP A 224 -7.28 -13.01 -12.50
N LEU A 225 -7.93 -13.91 -13.23
CA LEU A 225 -7.36 -15.17 -13.73
C LEU A 225 -7.08 -15.08 -15.23
N HIS A 226 -5.81 -14.96 -15.59
CA HIS A 226 -5.41 -14.84 -16.99
C HIS A 226 -4.89 -16.18 -17.53
N THR A 227 -5.64 -16.78 -18.45
CA THR A 227 -5.23 -17.99 -19.17
C THR A 227 -4.14 -17.69 -20.19
N LYS A 228 -3.13 -18.55 -20.31
CA LYS A 228 -2.12 -18.47 -21.37
C LYS A 228 -2.46 -19.44 -22.51
N SER A 229 -2.42 -18.94 -23.75
CA SER A 229 -2.61 -19.77 -24.94
C SER A 229 -1.62 -20.93 -24.96
N GLU A 230 -2.10 -22.14 -25.30
CA GLU A 230 -1.30 -23.38 -25.39
C GLU A 230 -0.53 -23.75 -24.10
N SER A 231 -0.95 -23.22 -22.95
CA SER A 231 -0.28 -23.46 -21.67
C SER A 231 -1.30 -23.80 -20.59
N TYR A 232 -0.92 -24.73 -19.72
CA TYR A 232 -1.68 -25.05 -18.53
C TYR A 232 -1.59 -23.96 -17.45
N SER A 233 -0.67 -23.00 -17.56
CA SER A 233 -0.44 -21.98 -16.53
C SER A 233 -1.47 -20.86 -16.55
N ILE A 234 -1.90 -20.45 -15.35
CA ILE A 234 -2.80 -19.33 -15.11
C ILE A 234 -2.05 -18.25 -14.31
N ASP A 235 -1.96 -17.04 -14.85
CA ASP A 235 -1.43 -15.90 -14.09
C ASP A 235 -2.53 -15.31 -13.22
N ILE A 236 -2.22 -15.04 -11.94
CA ILE A 236 -3.16 -14.49 -10.97
C ILE A 236 -2.70 -13.10 -10.54
N SER A 237 -3.51 -12.07 -10.80
CA SER A 237 -3.23 -10.68 -10.45
C SER A 237 -3.69 -10.35 -9.02
N ALA A 238 -3.06 -10.98 -8.03
CA ALA A 238 -3.46 -10.90 -6.62
C ALA A 238 -3.57 -9.47 -6.06
N TYR A 239 -2.68 -8.57 -6.47
CA TYR A 239 -2.75 -7.16 -6.08
C TYR A 239 -3.94 -6.44 -6.69
N ASP A 240 -4.24 -6.71 -7.97
CA ASP A 240 -5.36 -6.06 -8.66
C ASP A 240 -6.69 -6.55 -8.06
N LEU A 241 -6.79 -7.84 -7.73
CA LEU A 241 -7.91 -8.40 -6.94
C LEU A 241 -8.08 -7.66 -5.61
N PHE A 242 -6.99 -7.49 -4.86
CA PHE A 242 -7.01 -6.77 -3.58
C PHE A 242 -7.47 -5.31 -3.73
N LEU A 243 -6.95 -4.59 -4.73
CA LEU A 243 -7.33 -3.20 -5.01
C LEU A 243 -8.81 -3.09 -5.42
N GLU A 244 -9.30 -4.00 -6.28
CA GLU A 244 -10.69 -3.98 -6.73
C GLU A 244 -11.67 -4.23 -5.57
N VAL A 245 -11.34 -5.16 -4.67
CA VAL A 245 -12.15 -5.44 -3.48
C VAL A 245 -12.19 -4.21 -2.55
N GLU A 246 -11.06 -3.55 -2.31
CA GLU A 246 -11.04 -2.34 -1.47
C GLU A 246 -11.74 -1.15 -2.14
N ALA A 247 -11.67 -1.03 -3.47
CA ALA A 247 -12.40 -0.03 -4.24
C ALA A 247 -13.92 -0.24 -4.17
N LEU A 248 -14.40 -1.46 -4.44
CA LEU A 248 -15.82 -1.83 -4.36
C LEU A 248 -16.36 -1.65 -2.95
N LYS A 249 -15.59 -2.07 -1.94
CA LYS A 249 -15.94 -1.88 -0.54
C LYS A 249 -16.10 -0.40 -0.20
N LYS A 250 -15.17 0.45 -0.66
CA LYS A 250 -15.28 1.90 -0.40
C LYS A 250 -16.52 2.53 -1.04
N LEU A 251 -16.93 2.02 -2.20
CA LEU A 251 -18.05 2.55 -2.97
C LEU A 251 -19.41 2.05 -2.48
N HIS A 252 -19.49 0.81 -1.98
CA HIS A 252 -20.76 0.12 -1.75
C HIS A 252 -20.97 -0.44 -0.34
N ASP A 253 -19.94 -0.52 0.50
CA ASP A 253 -20.08 -1.07 1.86
C ASP A 253 -20.61 -0.01 2.83
N ASP A 254 -21.87 -0.16 3.24
CA ASP A 254 -22.52 0.69 4.26
C ASP A 254 -22.28 0.18 5.70
N GLY A 255 -21.58 -0.94 5.85
CA GLY A 255 -21.30 -1.57 7.14
C GLY A 255 -22.50 -2.26 7.78
N LYS A 256 -23.69 -2.24 7.17
CA LYS A 256 -24.93 -2.78 7.75
C LYS A 256 -25.18 -4.22 7.27
N GLY A 257 -26.06 -4.91 7.99
CA GLY A 257 -26.49 -6.27 7.67
C GLY A 257 -25.36 -7.31 7.73
N LYS A 258 -25.67 -8.51 7.22
CA LYS A 258 -24.69 -9.60 7.10
C LYS A 258 -23.91 -9.43 5.80
N ALA A 259 -22.62 -9.73 5.82
CA ALA A 259 -21.73 -9.53 4.67
C ALA A 259 -22.25 -10.20 3.37
N TYR A 260 -22.76 -11.43 3.44
CA TYR A 260 -23.32 -12.13 2.29
C TYR A 260 -24.63 -11.56 1.72
N LEU A 261 -25.24 -10.55 2.35
CA LEU A 261 -26.39 -9.82 1.82
C LEU A 261 -25.98 -8.52 1.13
N ARG A 262 -24.70 -8.13 1.22
CA ARG A 262 -24.20 -6.89 0.61
C ARG A 262 -24.05 -7.11 -0.90
N PRO A 263 -24.73 -6.31 -1.76
CA PRO A 263 -24.80 -6.58 -3.18
C PRO A 263 -23.44 -6.76 -3.90
N TYR A 264 -22.44 -5.95 -3.56
CA TYR A 264 -21.10 -6.08 -4.16
C TYR A 264 -20.40 -7.40 -3.80
N ILE A 265 -20.66 -7.97 -2.61
CA ILE A 265 -20.12 -9.28 -2.21
C ILE A 265 -20.81 -10.40 -2.97
N VAL A 266 -22.12 -10.30 -3.17
CA VAL A 266 -22.90 -11.27 -3.96
C VAL A 266 -22.39 -11.31 -5.41
N ASP A 267 -22.12 -10.15 -5.98
CA ASP A 267 -21.53 -10.01 -7.31
C ASP A 267 -20.07 -10.52 -7.37
N LEU A 268 -19.25 -10.25 -6.34
CA LEU A 268 -17.89 -10.85 -6.24
C LEU A 268 -17.94 -12.38 -6.13
N ALA A 269 -18.97 -12.96 -5.49
CA ALA A 269 -19.18 -14.40 -5.43
C ALA A 269 -19.48 -14.98 -6.83
N TYR A 270 -20.30 -14.28 -7.63
CA TYR A 270 -20.53 -14.64 -9.03
C TYR A 270 -19.26 -14.53 -9.86
N LYS A 271 -18.49 -13.43 -9.70
CA LYS A 271 -17.23 -13.17 -10.41
C LYS A 271 -16.24 -14.32 -10.23
N ILE A 272 -15.88 -14.62 -8.98
CA ILE A 272 -14.86 -15.62 -8.70
C ILE A 272 -15.28 -17.02 -9.12
N GLN A 273 -16.58 -17.34 -9.00
CA GLN A 273 -17.13 -18.60 -9.51
C GLN A 273 -16.97 -18.67 -11.04
N SER A 274 -17.33 -17.61 -11.77
CA SER A 274 -17.23 -17.59 -13.23
C SER A 274 -15.78 -17.64 -13.73
N GLU A 275 -14.86 -16.92 -13.10
CA GLU A 275 -13.44 -16.95 -13.49
C GLU A 275 -12.79 -18.31 -13.19
N LEU A 276 -13.09 -18.91 -12.03
CA LEU A 276 -12.62 -20.25 -11.70
C LEU A 276 -13.09 -21.29 -12.74
N GLU A 277 -14.36 -21.22 -13.16
CA GLU A 277 -14.90 -22.10 -14.19
C GLU A 277 -14.17 -21.95 -15.52
N LYS A 278 -13.91 -20.72 -15.96
CA LYS A 278 -13.16 -20.46 -17.20
C LYS A 278 -11.74 -21.02 -17.13
N ALA A 279 -11.05 -20.79 -16.01
CA ALA A 279 -9.69 -21.29 -15.82
C ALA A 279 -9.63 -22.82 -15.87
N LEU A 280 -10.55 -23.51 -15.17
CA LEU A 280 -10.57 -24.98 -15.16
C LEU A 280 -11.01 -25.58 -16.51
N LEU A 281 -11.96 -24.94 -17.21
CA LEU A 281 -12.35 -25.34 -18.57
C LEU A 281 -11.14 -25.30 -19.52
N HIS A 282 -10.39 -24.19 -19.52
CA HIS A 282 -9.18 -24.03 -20.34
C HIS A 282 -8.13 -25.12 -20.03
N ILE A 283 -7.85 -25.36 -18.74
CA ILE A 283 -6.87 -26.35 -18.30
C ILE A 283 -7.24 -27.77 -18.77
N VAL A 284 -8.50 -28.17 -18.61
CA VAL A 284 -8.95 -29.53 -18.96
C VAL A 284 -9.11 -29.67 -20.47
N GLU A 285 -9.59 -28.66 -21.18
CA GLU A 285 -9.69 -28.66 -22.65
C GLU A 285 -8.32 -28.93 -23.29
N LEU A 286 -7.29 -28.19 -22.88
CA LEU A 286 -5.91 -28.43 -23.33
C LEU A 286 -5.42 -29.85 -22.98
N ALA A 287 -5.79 -30.38 -21.81
CA ALA A 287 -5.40 -31.73 -21.42
C ALA A 287 -6.07 -32.79 -22.29
N ILE A 288 -7.34 -32.59 -22.68
CA ILE A 288 -8.05 -33.46 -23.63
C ILE A 288 -7.37 -33.39 -25.00
N GLU A 289 -7.05 -32.20 -25.50
CA GLU A 289 -6.38 -32.03 -26.80
C GLU A 289 -5.02 -32.75 -26.86
N GLN A 290 -4.24 -32.70 -25.78
CA GLN A 290 -2.91 -33.31 -25.73
C GLN A 290 -2.92 -34.83 -25.50
N THR A 291 -3.92 -35.34 -24.78
CA THR A 291 -3.98 -36.76 -24.38
C THR A 291 -5.01 -37.58 -25.16
N ASN A 292 -5.96 -36.92 -25.82
CA ASN A 292 -7.15 -37.51 -26.44
C ASN A 292 -8.03 -38.31 -25.46
N CYS A 293 -7.87 -38.10 -24.15
CA CYS A 293 -8.63 -38.78 -23.10
C CYS A 293 -9.85 -37.95 -22.69
N LYS A 294 -11.04 -38.56 -22.70
CA LYS A 294 -12.31 -37.89 -22.35
C LYS A 294 -12.92 -38.35 -21.03
N LYS A 295 -12.14 -39.03 -20.20
CA LYS A 295 -12.54 -39.41 -18.82
C LYS A 295 -11.74 -38.57 -17.84
N LEU A 296 -12.44 -37.97 -16.88
CA LEU A 296 -11.84 -37.05 -15.92
C LEU A 296 -12.04 -37.53 -14.49
N CYS A 297 -10.97 -37.54 -13.72
CA CYS A 297 -10.98 -37.70 -12.28
C CYS A 297 -10.69 -36.34 -11.63
N CYS A 298 -11.45 -35.93 -10.63
CA CYS A 298 -11.21 -34.68 -9.89
C CYS A 298 -10.96 -34.93 -8.40
N ALA A 299 -10.01 -34.21 -7.82
CA ALA A 299 -9.75 -34.15 -6.38
C ALA A 299 -9.18 -32.78 -5.96
N GLY A 300 -8.91 -32.62 -4.66
CA GLY A 300 -8.58 -31.34 -4.03
C GLY A 300 -9.83 -30.61 -3.57
N GLY A 301 -9.68 -29.66 -2.64
CA GLY A 301 -10.81 -28.94 -2.04
C GLY A 301 -11.75 -28.27 -3.05
N VAL A 302 -11.21 -27.81 -4.18
CA VAL A 302 -11.99 -27.17 -5.25
C VAL A 302 -12.85 -28.16 -6.02
N ALA A 303 -12.49 -29.45 -6.06
CA ALA A 303 -13.32 -30.49 -6.71
C ALA A 303 -14.66 -30.75 -5.99
N LEU A 304 -14.87 -30.20 -4.79
CA LEU A 304 -16.19 -30.16 -4.15
C LEU A 304 -17.14 -29.11 -4.77
N ASN A 305 -16.63 -28.26 -5.67
CA ASN A 305 -17.42 -27.31 -6.44
C ASN A 305 -18.20 -28.04 -7.54
N SER A 306 -19.41 -28.48 -7.19
CA SER A 306 -20.26 -29.27 -8.06
C SER A 306 -20.79 -28.51 -9.29
N VAL A 307 -20.69 -27.18 -9.30
CA VAL A 307 -21.07 -26.33 -10.44
C VAL A 307 -20.01 -26.47 -11.54
N VAL A 308 -18.72 -26.30 -11.20
CA VAL A 308 -17.65 -26.44 -12.21
C VAL A 308 -17.53 -27.88 -12.71
N ASN A 309 -17.73 -28.89 -11.84
CA ASN A 309 -17.71 -30.30 -12.25
C ASN A 309 -18.73 -30.60 -13.37
N TYR A 310 -19.96 -30.11 -13.24
CA TYR A 310 -20.99 -30.28 -14.26
C TYR A 310 -20.68 -29.50 -15.55
N LYS A 311 -20.09 -28.29 -15.43
CA LYS A 311 -19.62 -27.52 -16.59
C LYS A 311 -18.49 -28.24 -17.33
N LEU A 312 -17.53 -28.83 -16.63
CA LEU A 312 -16.46 -29.64 -17.24
C LEU A 312 -17.05 -30.84 -18.01
N LEU A 313 -17.98 -31.58 -17.39
CA LEU A 313 -18.68 -32.70 -18.02
C LEU A 313 -19.38 -32.29 -19.32
N THR A 314 -20.18 -31.23 -19.26
CA THR A 314 -21.08 -30.85 -20.36
C THR A 314 -20.41 -30.00 -21.44
N LYS A 315 -19.60 -29.00 -21.08
CA LYS A 315 -18.98 -28.08 -22.05
C LYS A 315 -17.85 -28.74 -22.83
N LEU A 316 -17.11 -29.64 -22.21
CA LEU A 316 -16.00 -30.36 -22.85
C LEU A 316 -16.43 -31.70 -23.47
N ASN A 317 -17.71 -32.05 -23.37
CA ASN A 317 -18.27 -33.32 -23.87
C ASN A 317 -17.46 -34.53 -23.37
N LEU A 318 -17.21 -34.58 -22.05
CA LEU A 318 -16.54 -35.71 -21.42
C LEU A 318 -17.41 -36.98 -21.54
N GLU A 319 -16.77 -38.13 -21.66
CA GLU A 319 -17.45 -39.43 -21.66
C GLU A 319 -17.96 -39.77 -20.26
N ASP A 320 -17.12 -39.51 -19.24
CA ASP A 320 -17.46 -39.76 -17.84
C ASP A 320 -16.58 -38.90 -16.92
N ILE A 321 -17.08 -38.66 -15.70
CA ILE A 321 -16.37 -37.90 -14.68
C ILE A 321 -16.51 -38.59 -13.32
N PHE A 322 -15.39 -38.78 -12.62
CA PHE A 322 -15.36 -39.33 -11.28
C PHE A 322 -14.79 -38.31 -10.28
N ILE A 323 -15.54 -38.05 -9.22
CA ILE A 323 -15.10 -37.21 -8.12
C ILE A 323 -15.32 -38.01 -6.83
N PHE A 324 -14.26 -38.15 -6.05
CA PHE A 324 -14.33 -38.89 -4.79
C PHE A 324 -15.25 -38.16 -3.78
N PRO A 325 -16.11 -38.86 -3.01
CA PRO A 325 -17.08 -38.21 -2.12
C PRO A 325 -16.43 -37.27 -1.08
N ALA A 326 -15.23 -37.61 -0.61
CA ALA A 326 -14.39 -36.74 0.23
C ALA A 326 -13.24 -36.12 -0.58
N ALA A 327 -13.54 -35.38 -1.66
CA ALA A 327 -12.53 -34.87 -2.60
C ALA A 327 -11.49 -33.90 -2.01
N GLY A 328 -11.85 -33.17 -0.94
CA GLY A 328 -10.90 -32.33 -0.19
C GLY A 328 -9.98 -33.13 0.73
N ASP A 329 -9.29 -32.46 1.65
CA ASP A 329 -8.22 -33.04 2.48
C ASP A 329 -8.62 -34.26 3.30
N ALA A 330 -9.90 -34.41 3.65
CA ALA A 330 -10.40 -35.64 4.26
C ALA A 330 -10.02 -36.89 3.43
N GLY A 331 -10.07 -36.80 2.10
CA GLY A 331 -9.72 -37.88 1.18
C GLY A 331 -8.25 -38.27 1.16
N ILE A 332 -7.33 -37.43 1.65
CA ILE A 332 -5.88 -37.69 1.67
C ILE A 332 -5.56 -38.98 2.44
N ALA A 333 -6.33 -39.29 3.50
CA ALA A 333 -6.15 -40.55 4.22
C ALA A 333 -6.38 -41.77 3.31
N ALA A 334 -7.39 -41.76 2.45
CA ALA A 334 -7.62 -42.85 1.50
C ALA A 334 -6.51 -42.92 0.45
N GLY A 335 -6.11 -41.76 -0.11
CA GLY A 335 -5.04 -41.65 -1.10
C GLY A 335 -3.69 -42.15 -0.60
N ASN A 336 -3.34 -41.80 0.64
CA ASN A 336 -2.13 -42.26 1.32
C ASN A 336 -2.12 -43.79 1.47
N ALA A 337 -3.24 -44.39 1.86
CA ALA A 337 -3.35 -45.83 2.02
C ALA A 337 -3.32 -46.57 0.67
N LEU A 338 -3.99 -46.04 -0.36
CA LEU A 338 -3.98 -46.58 -1.73
C LEU A 338 -2.59 -46.47 -2.37
N TRP A 339 -1.91 -45.33 -2.19
CA TRP A 339 -0.53 -45.15 -2.63
C TRP A 339 0.40 -46.15 -1.96
N ALA A 340 0.23 -46.41 -0.66
CA ALA A 340 1.07 -47.37 0.05
C ALA A 340 0.83 -48.81 -0.42
N TYR A 341 -0.44 -49.20 -0.62
CA TYR A 341 -0.79 -50.49 -1.24
C TYR A 341 -0.12 -50.66 -2.60
N HIS A 342 -0.14 -49.63 -3.45
CA HIS A 342 0.51 -49.69 -4.75
C HIS A 342 2.03 -49.68 -4.69
N SER A 343 2.59 -48.69 -4.00
CA SER A 343 4.01 -48.34 -4.09
C SER A 343 4.87 -49.20 -3.18
N ILE A 344 4.32 -49.62 -2.03
CA ILE A 344 5.02 -50.39 -0.99
C ILE A 344 4.68 -51.88 -1.10
N GLU A 345 3.41 -52.27 -1.13
CA GLU A 345 3.01 -53.70 -1.27
C GLU A 345 3.18 -54.21 -2.72
N LYS A 346 3.23 -53.32 -3.73
CA LYS A 346 3.18 -53.68 -5.17
C LYS A 346 1.84 -54.27 -5.59
N GLY A 347 0.78 -53.82 -4.92
CA GLY A 347 -0.60 -54.14 -5.25
C GLY A 347 -1.07 -53.45 -6.54
N ASN A 348 -1.91 -54.16 -7.31
CA ASN A 348 -2.40 -53.70 -8.62
C ASN A 348 -3.93 -53.74 -8.76
N LEU A 349 -4.65 -54.26 -7.76
CA LEU A 349 -6.12 -54.30 -7.81
C LEU A 349 -6.70 -52.91 -7.54
N ARG A 350 -7.67 -52.50 -8.36
CA ARG A 350 -8.34 -51.19 -8.29
C ARG A 350 -9.88 -51.35 -8.29
N PRO A 351 -10.48 -51.81 -7.18
CA PRO A 351 -11.93 -51.92 -7.08
C PRO A 351 -12.60 -50.55 -7.24
N LYS A 352 -13.66 -50.49 -8.05
CA LYS A 352 -14.50 -49.29 -8.17
C LYS A 352 -15.17 -48.98 -6.84
N LEU A 353 -15.21 -47.71 -6.45
CA LEU A 353 -16.00 -47.26 -5.32
C LEU A 353 -17.46 -47.12 -5.74
N GLU A 354 -18.28 -48.01 -5.21
CA GLU A 354 -19.69 -48.11 -5.51
C GLU A 354 -20.58 -47.40 -4.47
N LYS A 355 -20.14 -47.37 -3.21
CA LYS A 355 -20.83 -46.73 -2.08
C LYS A 355 -19.85 -45.94 -1.23
N ALA A 356 -20.35 -44.91 -0.55
CA ALA A 356 -19.54 -44.00 0.26
C ALA A 356 -19.75 -44.18 1.78
N ASP A 357 -20.59 -45.13 2.20
CA ASP A 357 -20.92 -45.54 3.58
C ASP A 357 -19.75 -46.24 4.31
N LEU A 358 -18.55 -45.66 4.21
CA LEU A 358 -17.29 -46.24 4.67
C LEU A 358 -17.11 -46.22 6.20
N GLY A 359 -18.02 -45.60 6.95
CA GLY A 359 -18.07 -45.68 8.40
C GLY A 359 -18.31 -47.10 8.92
N ARG A 360 -18.41 -47.25 10.24
CA ARG A 360 -18.75 -48.51 10.92
C ARG A 360 -20.26 -48.59 11.12
N GLU A 361 -20.74 -49.82 11.16
CA GLU A 361 -22.09 -50.14 11.59
C GLU A 361 -22.15 -50.23 13.12
N TYR A 362 -23.34 -49.99 13.68
CA TYR A 362 -23.59 -50.05 15.13
C TYR A 362 -24.36 -51.32 15.46
N THR A 363 -23.97 -51.98 16.55
CA THR A 363 -24.60 -53.22 17.00
C THR A 363 -25.97 -52.97 17.63
N GLU A 364 -26.84 -53.98 17.64
CA GLU A 364 -28.16 -53.91 18.30
C GLU A 364 -28.04 -53.46 19.77
N ASN A 365 -27.03 -53.96 20.49
CA ASN A 365 -26.75 -53.54 21.88
C ASN A 365 -26.40 -52.04 22.00
N GLU A 366 -25.62 -51.48 21.05
CA GLU A 366 -25.29 -50.05 21.06
C GLU A 366 -26.54 -49.20 20.76
N LEU A 367 -27.40 -49.67 19.85
CA LEU A 367 -28.68 -49.02 19.52
C LEU A 367 -29.65 -49.04 20.71
N GLU A 368 -29.86 -50.21 21.31
CA GLU A 368 -30.72 -50.36 22.49
C GLU A 368 -30.22 -49.53 23.68
N SER A 369 -28.90 -49.49 23.90
CA SER A 369 -28.30 -48.63 24.94
C SER A 369 -28.62 -47.15 24.69
N ALA A 370 -28.49 -46.68 23.45
CA ALA A 370 -28.83 -45.31 23.09
C ALA A 370 -30.33 -45.03 23.28
N LEU A 371 -31.21 -45.93 22.83
CA LEU A 371 -32.67 -45.79 23.00
C LEU A 371 -33.08 -45.76 24.47
N HIS A 372 -32.51 -46.63 25.31
CA HIS A 372 -32.80 -46.70 26.73
C HIS A 372 -32.47 -45.40 27.46
N LYS A 373 -31.37 -44.73 27.06
CA LYS A 373 -30.94 -43.44 27.62
C LYS A 373 -31.99 -42.33 27.45
N PHE A 374 -32.79 -42.38 26.39
CA PHE A 374 -33.80 -41.36 26.05
C PHE A 374 -35.24 -41.86 26.19
N ALA A 375 -35.49 -43.03 26.80
CA ALA A 375 -36.79 -43.71 26.81
C ALA A 375 -37.97 -42.85 27.34
N ASN A 376 -37.69 -41.87 28.20
CA ASN A 376 -38.70 -40.96 28.74
C ASN A 376 -39.12 -39.86 27.76
N GLU A 377 -38.32 -39.58 26.73
CA GLU A 377 -38.53 -38.46 25.79
C GLU A 377 -39.06 -38.93 24.42
N ILE A 378 -38.88 -40.20 24.11
CA ILE A 378 -39.24 -40.79 22.80
C ILE A 378 -40.31 -41.89 22.93
N ILE A 379 -40.97 -42.14 21.79
CA ILE A 379 -41.87 -43.27 21.56
C ILE A 379 -41.32 -44.02 20.35
N ILE A 380 -41.20 -45.34 20.50
CA ILE A 380 -40.48 -46.20 19.58
C ILE A 380 -41.45 -47.27 19.05
N GLU A 381 -41.38 -47.52 17.75
CA GLU A 381 -42.05 -48.61 17.05
C GLU A 381 -41.03 -49.35 16.18
N LYS A 382 -40.98 -50.68 16.23
CA LYS A 382 -40.07 -51.47 15.40
C LYS A 382 -40.78 -51.83 14.10
N LEU A 383 -40.20 -51.46 12.96
CA LEU A 383 -40.79 -51.67 11.63
C LEU A 383 -39.88 -52.55 10.78
N SER A 384 -40.47 -53.41 9.94
CA SER A 384 -39.70 -54.06 8.87
C SER A 384 -39.23 -53.05 7.82
N TYR A 385 -38.26 -53.42 6.99
CA TYR A 385 -37.76 -52.58 5.91
C TYR A 385 -38.88 -52.01 5.02
N GLN A 386 -39.80 -52.86 4.55
CA GLN A 386 -40.90 -52.43 3.67
C GLN A 386 -41.89 -51.51 4.40
N GLU A 387 -42.18 -51.77 5.67
CA GLU A 387 -43.01 -50.89 6.50
C GLU A 387 -42.34 -49.55 6.76
N MET A 388 -41.02 -49.52 6.98
CA MET A 388 -40.25 -48.28 7.17
C MET A 388 -40.28 -47.41 5.91
N VAL A 389 -40.05 -48.00 4.73
CA VAL A 389 -40.11 -47.28 3.44
C VAL A 389 -41.50 -46.71 3.21
N ALA A 390 -42.55 -47.52 3.39
CA ALA A 390 -43.93 -47.10 3.21
C ALA A 390 -44.34 -46.01 4.21
N THR A 391 -43.92 -46.15 5.48
CA THR A 391 -44.18 -45.15 6.53
C THR A 391 -43.46 -43.85 6.24
N CYS A 392 -42.20 -43.88 5.83
CA CYS A 392 -41.47 -42.69 5.42
C CYS A 392 -42.18 -41.97 4.27
N ALA A 393 -42.58 -42.71 3.23
CA ALA A 393 -43.30 -42.15 2.10
C ALA A 393 -44.63 -41.48 2.52
N SER A 394 -45.44 -42.18 3.32
CA SER A 394 -46.75 -41.66 3.79
C SER A 394 -46.65 -40.47 4.74
N GLN A 395 -45.54 -40.33 5.47
CA GLN A 395 -45.32 -39.17 6.35
C GLN A 395 -44.74 -37.99 5.57
N MET A 396 -43.79 -38.23 4.66
CA MET A 396 -43.25 -37.18 3.79
C MET A 396 -44.32 -36.58 2.87
N SER A 397 -45.26 -37.38 2.34
CA SER A 397 -46.37 -36.90 1.51
C SER A 397 -47.33 -35.95 2.25
N LYS A 398 -47.29 -35.95 3.60
CA LYS A 398 -48.04 -35.03 4.47
C LYS A 398 -47.24 -33.78 4.87
N GLY A 399 -46.02 -33.64 4.33
CA GLY A 399 -45.13 -32.51 4.61
C GLY A 399 -44.24 -32.69 5.85
N ASN A 400 -44.20 -33.89 6.45
CA ASN A 400 -43.36 -34.17 7.61
C ASN A 400 -41.88 -34.35 7.22
N ILE A 401 -40.99 -33.88 8.08
CA ILE A 401 -39.53 -33.95 7.96
C ILE A 401 -39.03 -35.17 8.75
N ILE A 402 -38.26 -36.04 8.08
CA ILE A 402 -37.76 -37.27 8.69
C ILE A 402 -36.24 -37.23 8.75
N ALA A 403 -35.67 -37.51 9.92
CA ALA A 403 -34.27 -37.83 10.06
C ALA A 403 -34.03 -39.34 9.85
N ARG A 404 -32.91 -39.69 9.25
CA ARG A 404 -32.51 -41.07 8.96
C ARG A 404 -31.10 -41.36 9.44
N PHE A 405 -30.97 -42.48 10.12
CA PHE A 405 -29.72 -43.11 10.55
C PHE A 405 -29.74 -44.59 10.15
N GLU A 406 -28.87 -45.01 9.25
CA GLU A 406 -28.73 -46.42 8.85
C GLU A 406 -27.27 -46.78 8.54
N GLY A 407 -26.82 -47.94 9.00
CA GLY A 407 -25.57 -48.58 8.60
C GLY A 407 -24.32 -47.71 8.83
N GLY A 408 -23.31 -47.92 8.00
CA GLY A 408 -22.08 -47.13 7.97
C GLY A 408 -22.35 -45.67 7.58
N SER A 409 -21.66 -44.73 8.24
CA SER A 409 -21.74 -43.32 7.85
C SER A 409 -20.99 -43.05 6.54
N GLU A 410 -21.47 -42.06 5.80
CA GLU A 410 -20.83 -41.62 4.57
C GLU A 410 -19.52 -40.83 4.82
N PHE A 411 -18.52 -41.08 3.98
CA PHE A 411 -17.23 -40.40 4.04
C PHE A 411 -17.20 -39.17 3.13
N GLY A 412 -17.09 -37.99 3.74
CA GLY A 412 -17.08 -36.70 3.06
C GLY A 412 -18.15 -35.74 3.60
N PRO A 413 -18.33 -34.57 2.96
CA PRO A 413 -19.17 -33.50 3.48
C PRO A 413 -20.66 -33.60 3.06
N ARG A 414 -21.05 -34.64 2.32
CA ARG A 414 -22.41 -34.85 1.81
C ARG A 414 -23.03 -36.04 2.51
N ALA A 415 -24.28 -35.91 2.97
CA ALA A 415 -25.07 -37.07 3.35
C ALA A 415 -25.73 -37.67 2.10
N LEU A 416 -25.68 -38.99 2.00
CA LEU A 416 -26.01 -39.78 0.83
C LEU A 416 -27.03 -40.88 1.15
N GLY A 417 -27.72 -40.77 2.28
CA GLY A 417 -28.82 -41.63 2.71
C GLY A 417 -28.66 -42.25 4.08
N HIS A 418 -27.48 -42.20 4.68
CA HIS A 418 -27.17 -42.92 5.92
C HIS A 418 -27.23 -42.04 7.17
N ARG A 419 -26.92 -40.75 7.06
CA ARG A 419 -27.02 -39.73 8.11
C ARG A 419 -27.71 -38.51 7.51
N SER A 420 -28.98 -38.69 7.16
CA SER A 420 -29.73 -37.78 6.27
C SER A 420 -30.98 -37.20 6.93
N ILE A 421 -31.42 -36.05 6.46
CA ILE A 421 -32.75 -35.50 6.73
C ILE A 421 -33.45 -35.43 5.37
N ILE A 422 -34.61 -36.05 5.29
CA ILE A 422 -35.38 -36.22 4.06
C ILE A 422 -36.74 -35.54 4.18
N ALA A 423 -37.21 -35.02 3.05
CA ALA A 423 -38.50 -34.36 2.94
C ALA A 423 -39.07 -34.47 1.52
N ASP A 424 -40.34 -34.13 1.38
CA ASP A 424 -41.03 -34.05 0.10
C ASP A 424 -40.70 -32.71 -0.60
N PRO A 425 -40.05 -32.70 -1.79
CA PRO A 425 -39.66 -31.48 -2.49
C PRO A 425 -40.79 -30.73 -3.21
N THR A 426 -41.99 -31.30 -3.32
CA THR A 426 -43.15 -30.70 -4.01
C THR A 426 -43.78 -29.58 -3.18
N PHE A 427 -43.61 -29.62 -1.85
CA PHE A 427 -44.01 -28.55 -0.95
C PHE A 427 -43.13 -27.31 -1.17
N ARG A 428 -43.70 -26.25 -1.75
CA ARG A 428 -42.98 -25.04 -2.21
C ARG A 428 -42.09 -24.38 -1.16
N LYS A 429 -42.51 -24.37 0.10
CA LYS A 429 -41.78 -23.72 1.21
C LYS A 429 -41.06 -24.70 2.15
N ILE A 430 -41.01 -26.01 1.85
CA ILE A 430 -40.33 -26.95 2.77
C ILE A 430 -38.84 -26.62 2.92
N LYS A 431 -38.19 -26.12 1.86
CA LYS A 431 -36.81 -25.61 1.92
C LYS A 431 -36.66 -24.51 2.98
N ASP A 432 -37.55 -23.53 2.98
CA ASP A 432 -37.51 -22.38 3.89
C ASP A 432 -37.76 -22.83 5.33
N ILE A 433 -38.74 -23.72 5.53
CA ILE A 433 -39.07 -24.35 6.81
C ILE A 433 -37.84 -25.09 7.39
N MET A 434 -37.21 -25.96 6.58
CA MET A 434 -36.04 -26.72 7.01
C MET A 434 -34.85 -25.81 7.31
N ASN A 435 -34.59 -24.79 6.50
CA ASN A 435 -33.50 -23.85 6.74
C ASN A 435 -33.70 -23.06 8.04
N TYR A 436 -34.93 -22.63 8.32
CA TYR A 436 -35.26 -21.81 9.50
C TYR A 436 -35.27 -22.63 10.80
N ARG A 437 -35.96 -23.78 10.84
CA ARG A 437 -36.27 -24.49 12.09
C ARG A 437 -35.46 -25.74 12.38
N VAL A 438 -34.92 -26.37 11.34
CA VAL A 438 -34.13 -27.60 11.50
C VAL A 438 -32.64 -27.27 11.41
N LYS A 439 -32.27 -26.50 10.39
CA LYS A 439 -30.87 -26.19 10.12
C LYS A 439 -30.35 -24.93 10.79
N PHE A 440 -31.23 -23.98 11.12
CA PHE A 440 -30.86 -22.68 11.67
C PHE A 440 -29.79 -21.96 10.82
N ARG A 441 -29.99 -21.93 9.49
CA ARG A 441 -29.00 -21.40 8.52
C ARG A 441 -29.61 -20.46 7.48
N GLU A 442 -28.78 -19.97 6.57
CA GLU A 442 -29.16 -18.96 5.57
C GLU A 442 -30.23 -19.47 4.58
N ALA A 443 -31.22 -18.65 4.24
CA ALA A 443 -32.38 -19.07 3.44
C ALA A 443 -32.07 -19.44 1.98
N PHE A 444 -31.04 -18.82 1.40
CA PHE A 444 -30.60 -19.10 0.03
C PHE A 444 -29.92 -20.46 -0.13
N ARG A 445 -29.61 -21.17 0.98
CA ARG A 445 -28.90 -22.46 0.93
C ARG A 445 -29.78 -23.55 0.30
N PRO A 446 -29.33 -24.19 -0.78
CA PRO A 446 -30.11 -25.22 -1.43
C PRO A 446 -30.07 -26.57 -0.70
N PHE A 447 -30.99 -27.45 -1.08
CA PHE A 447 -31.00 -28.87 -0.74
C PHE A 447 -30.88 -29.73 -2.01
N ALA A 448 -30.55 -31.00 -1.84
CA ALA A 448 -30.24 -31.89 -2.96
C ALA A 448 -31.44 -32.76 -3.34
N PRO A 449 -31.81 -32.85 -4.63
CA PRO A 449 -32.72 -33.88 -5.11
C PRO A 449 -32.04 -35.25 -5.14
N VAL A 450 -32.76 -36.30 -4.74
CA VAL A 450 -32.41 -37.71 -4.95
C VAL A 450 -33.37 -38.30 -5.96
N ILE A 451 -32.86 -39.08 -6.91
CA ILE A 451 -33.64 -39.64 -8.02
C ILE A 451 -33.07 -41.01 -8.46
N PRO A 452 -33.91 -41.98 -8.87
CA PRO A 452 -33.43 -43.19 -9.53
C PRO A 452 -32.61 -42.86 -10.79
N LEU A 453 -31.52 -43.61 -11.03
CA LEU A 453 -30.60 -43.34 -12.13
C LEU A 453 -31.30 -43.35 -13.49
N GLU A 454 -32.24 -44.27 -13.71
CA GLU A 454 -33.00 -44.42 -14.95
C GLU A 454 -33.95 -43.24 -15.22
N GLU A 455 -34.31 -42.45 -14.21
CA GLU A 455 -35.22 -41.30 -14.31
C GLU A 455 -34.49 -39.96 -14.44
N ILE A 456 -33.15 -39.93 -14.29
CA ILE A 456 -32.34 -38.70 -14.29
C ILE A 456 -32.57 -37.86 -15.54
N SER A 457 -32.53 -38.50 -16.71
CA SER A 457 -32.63 -37.83 -18.02
C SER A 457 -34.04 -37.32 -18.34
N THR A 458 -35.05 -37.78 -17.58
CA THR A 458 -36.42 -37.30 -17.68
C THR A 458 -36.52 -35.90 -17.09
N ILE A 459 -35.91 -35.65 -15.93
CA ILE A 459 -36.08 -34.44 -15.12
C ILE A 459 -34.90 -33.45 -15.27
N PHE A 460 -33.69 -33.96 -15.48
CA PHE A 460 -32.45 -33.17 -15.59
C PHE A 460 -31.87 -33.22 -17.01
N GLU A 461 -31.09 -32.19 -17.36
CA GLU A 461 -30.28 -32.17 -18.58
C GLU A 461 -28.96 -32.95 -18.38
N GLN A 462 -29.08 -34.21 -17.95
CA GLN A 462 -27.95 -35.09 -17.65
C GLN A 462 -28.35 -36.55 -17.83
N ALA A 463 -27.40 -37.38 -18.29
CA ALA A 463 -27.54 -38.84 -18.33
C ALA A 463 -26.52 -39.57 -17.43
N THR A 464 -25.39 -38.93 -17.10
CA THR A 464 -24.33 -39.52 -16.27
C THR A 464 -24.78 -39.71 -14.83
N ALA A 465 -24.36 -40.81 -14.20
CA ALA A 465 -24.62 -41.06 -12.79
C ALA A 465 -23.92 -40.02 -11.89
N CYS A 466 -24.57 -39.65 -10.79
CA CYS A 466 -24.04 -38.76 -9.76
C CYS A 466 -24.36 -39.31 -8.36
N PRO A 467 -23.77 -40.43 -7.94
CA PRO A 467 -24.14 -41.08 -6.66
C PRO A 467 -23.74 -40.28 -5.42
N PHE A 468 -22.83 -39.29 -5.56
CA PHE A 468 -22.19 -38.60 -4.44
C PHE A 468 -22.56 -37.11 -4.30
N MET A 469 -23.58 -36.62 -5.01
CA MET A 469 -23.98 -35.19 -4.99
C MET A 469 -22.86 -34.21 -5.39
N LEU A 470 -22.11 -34.54 -6.44
CA LEU A 470 -20.96 -33.74 -6.91
C LEU A 470 -21.15 -33.10 -8.29
N LEU A 471 -22.37 -33.16 -8.85
CA LEU A 471 -22.78 -32.47 -10.07
C LEU A 471 -24.03 -31.62 -9.80
N VAL A 472 -24.01 -30.36 -10.25
CA VAL A 472 -25.17 -29.44 -10.24
C VAL A 472 -25.68 -29.35 -11.67
N SER A 473 -26.76 -30.06 -11.96
CA SER A 473 -27.33 -30.17 -13.31
C SER A 473 -28.51 -29.23 -13.49
N ASN A 474 -28.79 -28.80 -14.72
CA ASN A 474 -30.00 -28.06 -15.03
C ASN A 474 -31.23 -28.97 -14.84
N ILE A 475 -32.24 -28.48 -14.13
CA ILE A 475 -33.56 -29.10 -14.11
C ILE A 475 -34.33 -28.59 -15.32
N LYS A 476 -34.99 -29.47 -16.07
CA LYS A 476 -35.80 -29.02 -17.21
C LYS A 476 -36.95 -28.13 -16.72
N LYS A 477 -37.25 -27.08 -17.48
CA LYS A 477 -38.14 -25.98 -17.05
C LYS A 477 -39.53 -26.46 -16.61
N GLU A 478 -40.07 -27.47 -17.26
CA GLU A 478 -41.38 -28.06 -16.94
C GLU A 478 -41.46 -28.72 -15.55
N TYR A 479 -40.33 -28.97 -14.89
CA TYR A 479 -40.27 -29.54 -13.53
C TYR A 479 -39.98 -28.51 -12.44
N HIS A 480 -39.66 -27.25 -12.77
CA HIS A 480 -39.31 -26.22 -11.78
C HIS A 480 -40.41 -26.02 -10.73
N ASP A 481 -41.68 -25.98 -11.17
CA ASP A 481 -42.84 -25.84 -10.27
C ASP A 481 -43.26 -27.17 -9.61
N GLN A 482 -42.81 -28.31 -10.12
CA GLN A 482 -43.15 -29.63 -9.57
C GLN A 482 -42.25 -30.01 -8.38
N ILE A 483 -40.98 -29.60 -8.41
CA ILE A 483 -39.99 -29.87 -7.35
C ILE A 483 -39.30 -28.57 -6.87
N PRO A 484 -40.08 -27.56 -6.44
CA PRO A 484 -39.57 -26.22 -6.15
C PRO A 484 -38.54 -26.18 -5.01
N SER A 485 -38.65 -27.05 -4.00
CA SER A 485 -37.76 -26.98 -2.82
C SER A 485 -36.33 -27.51 -3.04
N VAL A 486 -36.09 -28.15 -4.19
CA VAL A 486 -34.77 -28.64 -4.62
C VAL A 486 -34.28 -27.96 -5.91
N THR A 487 -35.09 -27.06 -6.48
CA THR A 487 -34.73 -26.21 -7.61
C THR A 487 -34.02 -24.96 -7.09
N HIS A 488 -32.78 -24.75 -7.53
CA HIS A 488 -31.97 -23.58 -7.18
C HIS A 488 -32.52 -22.31 -7.86
N HIS A 489 -32.02 -21.15 -7.44
CA HIS A 489 -32.44 -19.85 -7.98
C HIS A 489 -32.24 -19.73 -9.50
N ASP A 490 -31.19 -20.37 -10.05
CA ASP A 490 -30.85 -20.40 -11.47
C ASP A 490 -31.48 -21.57 -12.25
N GLY A 491 -32.40 -22.33 -11.63
CA GLY A 491 -33.05 -23.49 -12.25
C GLY A 491 -32.23 -24.78 -12.23
N THR A 492 -31.10 -24.81 -11.50
CA THR A 492 -30.26 -26.01 -11.35
C THR A 492 -30.63 -26.83 -10.10
N GLY A 493 -30.07 -28.04 -9.97
CA GLY A 493 -30.20 -28.87 -8.77
C GLY A 493 -28.98 -29.77 -8.56
N ARG A 494 -28.50 -29.87 -7.31
CA ARG A 494 -27.36 -30.74 -6.96
C ARG A 494 -27.79 -32.18 -6.71
N VAL A 495 -27.85 -32.97 -7.78
CA VAL A 495 -28.52 -34.27 -7.80
C VAL A 495 -27.71 -35.41 -7.18
N GLN A 496 -28.41 -36.34 -6.51
CA GLN A 496 -27.94 -37.67 -6.14
C GLN A 496 -28.70 -38.72 -6.96
N THR A 497 -27.99 -39.53 -7.74
CA THR A 497 -28.60 -40.70 -8.38
C THR A 497 -28.51 -41.93 -7.50
N VAL A 498 -29.58 -42.71 -7.41
CA VAL A 498 -29.63 -43.98 -6.65
C VAL A 498 -30.03 -45.15 -7.54
N THR A 499 -29.64 -46.35 -7.13
CA THR A 499 -29.98 -47.62 -7.81
C THR A 499 -30.42 -48.64 -6.77
N SER A 500 -31.15 -49.66 -7.19
CA SER A 500 -31.63 -50.76 -6.33
C SER A 500 -30.50 -51.54 -5.64
N GLU A 501 -29.28 -51.51 -6.18
CA GLU A 501 -28.11 -52.23 -5.67
C GLU A 501 -27.30 -51.41 -4.65
N HIS A 502 -27.16 -50.10 -4.91
CA HIS A 502 -26.22 -49.26 -4.18
C HIS A 502 -26.87 -48.49 -3.03
N ASN A 503 -28.11 -48.02 -3.18
CA ASN A 503 -28.90 -47.39 -2.13
C ASN A 503 -30.37 -47.76 -2.30
N THR A 504 -30.68 -48.99 -1.91
CA THR A 504 -32.01 -49.59 -2.10
C THR A 504 -33.10 -48.81 -1.37
N PHE A 505 -32.82 -48.30 -0.15
CA PHE A 505 -33.81 -47.55 0.62
C PHE A 505 -34.26 -46.26 -0.10
N PHE A 506 -33.33 -45.43 -0.58
CA PHE A 506 -33.73 -44.23 -1.33
C PHE A 506 -34.34 -44.55 -2.69
N TYR A 507 -33.88 -45.61 -3.35
CA TYR A 507 -34.48 -46.08 -4.60
C TYR A 507 -35.97 -46.46 -4.39
N ASP A 508 -36.25 -47.33 -3.42
CA ASP A 508 -37.60 -47.77 -3.09
C ASP A 508 -38.46 -46.62 -2.57
N LEU A 509 -37.88 -45.71 -1.76
CA LEU A 509 -38.58 -44.53 -1.25
C LEU A 509 -39.00 -43.58 -2.37
N CYS A 510 -38.15 -43.35 -3.38
CA CYS A 510 -38.51 -42.51 -4.53
C CYS A 510 -39.77 -43.05 -5.24
N TYR A 511 -39.83 -44.35 -5.48
CA TYR A 511 -40.99 -44.97 -6.13
C TYR A 511 -42.22 -45.07 -5.22
N ASN A 512 -42.05 -45.26 -3.90
CA ASN A 512 -43.17 -45.20 -2.97
C ASN A 512 -43.75 -43.78 -2.85
N MET A 513 -42.93 -42.74 -2.94
CA MET A 513 -43.41 -41.36 -3.02
C MET A 513 -44.28 -41.11 -4.26
N VAL A 514 -43.96 -41.72 -5.41
CA VAL A 514 -44.82 -41.65 -6.61
C VAL A 514 -46.20 -42.24 -6.34
N LYS A 515 -46.28 -43.35 -5.57
CA LYS A 515 -47.57 -43.96 -5.20
C LYS A 515 -48.39 -43.09 -4.26
N GLU A 516 -47.75 -42.33 -3.38
CA GLU A 516 -48.41 -41.50 -2.35
C GLU A 516 -48.96 -40.18 -2.88
N ARG A 517 -48.26 -39.50 -3.79
CA ARG A 517 -48.62 -38.13 -4.22
C ARG A 517 -48.80 -37.93 -5.73
N GLU A 518 -48.55 -38.96 -6.54
CA GLU A 518 -48.45 -38.89 -8.00
C GLU A 518 -47.32 -37.93 -8.47
N GLY A 519 -46.74 -38.13 -9.66
CA GLY A 519 -45.68 -37.26 -10.20
C GLY A 519 -44.26 -37.80 -10.07
N CYS A 520 -43.28 -36.92 -9.81
CA CYS A 520 -41.86 -37.24 -9.99
C CYS A 520 -41.27 -38.13 -8.88
N PRO A 521 -40.42 -39.14 -9.21
CA PRO A 521 -39.70 -39.98 -8.25
C PRO A 521 -38.50 -39.25 -7.64
N VAL A 522 -38.76 -38.09 -7.03
CA VAL A 522 -37.72 -37.22 -6.45
C VAL A 522 -38.01 -36.95 -4.99
N ILE A 523 -37.00 -37.13 -4.14
CA ILE A 523 -37.04 -36.74 -2.73
C ILE A 523 -35.96 -35.68 -2.44
N LEU A 524 -36.16 -34.89 -1.39
CA LEU A 524 -35.16 -33.96 -0.88
C LEU A 524 -34.26 -34.70 0.11
N ASN A 525 -32.95 -34.52 0.00
CA ASN A 525 -31.97 -34.97 0.97
C ASN A 525 -31.04 -33.82 1.43
N THR A 526 -30.75 -33.80 2.73
CA THR A 526 -29.69 -32.99 3.33
C THR A 526 -29.00 -33.75 4.46
N SER A 527 -27.81 -33.29 4.87
CA SER A 527 -27.09 -33.86 6.02
C SER A 527 -27.88 -33.90 7.32
N PHE A 528 -27.62 -34.85 8.21
CA PHE A 528 -28.19 -34.88 9.55
C PHE A 528 -27.26 -34.19 10.54
N ASN A 529 -27.49 -32.88 10.71
CA ASN A 529 -26.79 -31.96 11.61
C ASN A 529 -27.52 -30.62 11.68
N ILE A 530 -27.11 -29.76 12.61
CA ILE A 530 -27.50 -28.34 12.66
C ILE A 530 -26.36 -27.42 12.22
N ALA A 531 -26.63 -26.13 12.00
CA ALA A 531 -25.60 -25.15 11.64
C ALA A 531 -24.42 -25.15 12.63
N GLY A 532 -23.21 -25.05 12.10
CA GLY A 532 -21.97 -25.06 12.90
C GLY A 532 -21.49 -26.44 13.35
N GLN A 533 -22.29 -27.51 13.22
CA GLN A 533 -21.92 -28.85 13.66
C GLN A 533 -21.54 -29.81 12.51
N PRO A 534 -20.65 -30.79 12.75
CA PRO A 534 -20.42 -31.93 11.84
C PRO A 534 -21.68 -32.80 11.67
N ILE A 535 -21.74 -33.60 10.59
CA ILE A 535 -22.72 -34.70 10.47
C ILE A 535 -22.60 -35.63 11.68
N ILE A 536 -23.73 -36.02 12.26
CA ILE A 536 -23.80 -36.97 13.38
C ILE A 536 -23.21 -38.34 13.00
N GLU A 537 -22.60 -39.02 13.97
CA GLU A 537 -21.96 -40.32 13.78
C GLU A 537 -22.64 -41.42 14.61
N THR A 538 -22.95 -41.16 15.89
CA THR A 538 -23.47 -42.17 16.81
C THR A 538 -25.00 -42.17 16.93
N PRO A 539 -25.63 -43.30 17.33
CA PRO A 539 -27.06 -43.35 17.61
C PRO A 539 -27.50 -42.36 18.71
N GLU A 540 -26.67 -42.16 19.74
CA GLU A 540 -26.95 -41.18 20.79
C GLU A 540 -26.99 -39.74 20.24
N GLU A 541 -26.04 -39.39 19.36
CA GLU A 541 -26.04 -38.09 18.68
C GLU A 541 -27.27 -37.91 17.77
N ALA A 542 -27.71 -38.98 17.10
CA ALA A 542 -28.91 -38.97 16.25
C ALA A 542 -30.15 -38.62 17.07
N ILE A 543 -30.38 -39.31 18.18
CA ILE A 543 -31.55 -39.09 19.06
C ILE A 543 -31.47 -37.70 19.71
N SER A 544 -30.30 -37.30 20.19
CA SER A 544 -30.08 -35.97 20.80
C SER A 544 -30.35 -34.83 19.80
N THR A 545 -29.87 -34.97 18.57
CA THR A 545 -30.12 -33.98 17.51
C THR A 545 -31.59 -33.95 17.10
N PHE A 546 -32.24 -35.11 17.01
CA PHE A 546 -33.67 -35.21 16.75
C PHE A 546 -34.50 -34.50 17.83
N LEU A 547 -34.20 -34.74 19.12
CA LEU A 547 -34.92 -34.12 20.23
C LEU A 547 -34.76 -32.60 20.27
N SER A 548 -33.58 -32.08 19.91
CA SER A 548 -33.25 -30.65 19.93
C SER A 548 -33.66 -29.83 18.69
N THR A 549 -34.27 -30.45 17.68
CA THR A 549 -34.67 -29.79 16.42
C THR A 549 -36.14 -30.01 16.11
N ASP A 550 -36.76 -29.22 15.24
CA ASP A 550 -38.16 -29.42 14.80
C ASP A 550 -38.30 -30.50 13.71
N ILE A 551 -37.56 -31.59 13.84
CA ILE A 551 -37.74 -32.78 13.00
C ILE A 551 -38.89 -33.60 13.57
N ASP A 552 -39.78 -34.09 12.71
CA ASP A 552 -41.02 -34.75 13.10
C ASP A 552 -40.81 -36.20 13.53
N PHE A 553 -40.01 -36.93 12.75
CA PHE A 553 -39.72 -38.34 12.98
C PHE A 553 -38.24 -38.69 12.79
N LEU A 554 -37.79 -39.74 13.47
CA LEU A 554 -36.47 -40.34 13.29
C LEU A 554 -36.64 -41.81 12.90
N SER A 555 -36.12 -42.17 11.72
CA SER A 555 -35.87 -43.53 11.28
C SER A 555 -34.44 -43.92 11.70
N LEU A 556 -34.32 -44.68 12.78
CA LEU A 556 -33.05 -45.16 13.32
C LEU A 556 -32.98 -46.67 13.11
N GLU A 557 -32.27 -47.11 12.07
CA GLU A 557 -32.28 -48.50 11.61
C GLU A 557 -33.72 -49.00 11.40
N ASP A 558 -34.16 -50.00 12.18
CA ASP A 558 -35.52 -50.57 12.19
C ASP A 558 -36.45 -49.94 13.24
N TYR A 559 -36.00 -48.88 13.94
CA TYR A 559 -36.78 -48.15 14.93
C TYR A 559 -37.36 -46.85 14.35
N TRP A 560 -38.69 -46.79 14.29
CA TRP A 560 -39.44 -45.58 13.99
C TRP A 560 -39.72 -44.81 15.28
N ILE A 561 -39.25 -43.57 15.34
CA ILE A 561 -39.20 -42.79 16.57
C ILE A 561 -39.95 -41.47 16.41
N ARG A 562 -40.78 -41.15 17.40
CA ARG A 562 -41.42 -39.83 17.54
C ARG A 562 -41.21 -39.26 18.94
N LYS A 563 -41.33 -37.94 19.07
CA LYS A 563 -41.24 -37.26 20.37
C LYS A 563 -42.47 -37.56 21.23
N ARG A 564 -42.27 -37.75 22.54
CA ARG A 564 -43.36 -38.01 23.50
C ARG A 564 -44.14 -36.76 23.88
N HIS A 565 -43.43 -35.64 24.04
CA HIS A 565 -43.96 -34.41 24.62
C HIS A 565 -44.15 -33.26 23.61
N SER A 566 -43.91 -33.52 22.32
CA SER A 566 -44.07 -32.54 21.24
C SER A 566 -45.07 -33.08 20.23
N PRO A 567 -46.13 -32.34 19.88
CA PRO A 567 -47.01 -32.73 18.79
C PRO A 567 -46.27 -32.64 17.44
N VAL A 568 -46.61 -33.54 16.52
CA VAL A 568 -46.22 -33.42 15.10
C VAL A 568 -47.15 -32.39 14.47
N LEU A 569 -46.58 -31.38 13.83
CA LEU A 569 -47.34 -30.30 13.21
C LEU A 569 -47.58 -30.62 11.73
N SER A 570 -48.67 -30.10 11.18
CA SER A 570 -48.96 -30.11 9.75
C SER A 570 -48.09 -29.12 8.97
N TYR A 571 -48.03 -29.30 7.65
CA TYR A 571 -47.35 -28.36 6.75
C TYR A 571 -47.91 -26.93 6.87
N GLU A 572 -49.23 -26.78 7.01
CA GLU A 572 -49.91 -25.49 7.17
C GLU A 572 -49.56 -24.82 8.51
N GLU A 573 -49.52 -25.58 9.61
CA GLU A 573 -49.07 -25.08 10.91
C GLU A 573 -47.60 -24.66 10.87
N HIS A 574 -46.79 -25.41 10.14
CA HIS A 574 -45.40 -25.09 9.90
C HIS A 574 -45.22 -23.80 9.09
N LEU A 575 -46.02 -23.61 8.04
CA LEU A 575 -46.06 -22.38 7.24
C LEU A 575 -46.47 -21.17 8.07
N ALA A 576 -47.47 -21.31 8.94
CA ALA A 576 -47.98 -20.22 9.77
C ALA A 576 -46.93 -19.65 10.74
N GLN A 577 -45.88 -20.42 11.05
CA GLN A 577 -44.79 -20.03 11.94
C GLN A 577 -43.54 -19.52 11.20
N LEU A 578 -43.53 -19.56 9.87
CA LEU A 578 -42.39 -19.17 9.06
C LEU A 578 -42.32 -17.65 8.90
N GLN A 579 -41.17 -17.06 9.20
CA GLN A 579 -40.88 -15.66 8.87
C GLN A 579 -40.45 -15.56 7.40
N GLU A 580 -40.77 -14.45 6.73
CA GLU A 580 -40.32 -14.22 5.35
C GLU A 580 -38.79 -14.21 5.28
N PRO A 581 -38.16 -15.11 4.51
CA PRO A 581 -36.71 -15.18 4.40
C PRO A 581 -36.16 -14.02 3.58
N GLU A 582 -35.03 -13.48 4.04
CA GLU A 582 -34.24 -12.52 3.29
C GLU A 582 -33.34 -13.23 2.27
N TYR A 583 -33.38 -12.80 1.01
CA TYR A 583 -32.58 -13.35 -0.08
C TYR A 583 -31.53 -12.34 -0.56
N PRO A 584 -30.31 -12.82 -0.90
CA PRO A 584 -29.26 -11.96 -1.45
C PRO A 584 -29.61 -11.52 -2.87
N HIS A 585 -29.06 -10.38 -3.28
CA HIS A 585 -29.18 -9.84 -4.64
C HIS A 585 -27.91 -9.08 -5.00
N GLY A 586 -27.51 -9.11 -6.27
CA GLY A 586 -26.40 -8.32 -6.81
C GLY A 586 -26.69 -6.82 -6.92
N LEU A 587 -25.71 -6.05 -7.39
CA LEU A 587 -25.86 -4.60 -7.62
C LEU A 587 -26.86 -4.32 -8.75
N ALA A 588 -27.56 -3.18 -8.67
CA ALA A 588 -28.51 -2.74 -9.70
C ALA A 588 -27.83 -2.49 -11.07
N GLU A 589 -28.60 -2.55 -12.16
CA GLU A 589 -28.15 -2.71 -13.56
C GLU A 589 -27.08 -1.72 -14.08
N LYS A 590 -26.91 -0.53 -13.50
CA LYS A 590 -25.82 0.39 -13.88
C LYS A 590 -24.61 0.20 -12.96
N ARG A 591 -23.63 -0.55 -13.45
CA ARG A 591 -22.38 -0.82 -12.74
C ARG A 591 -21.31 0.21 -13.09
N ILE A 592 -20.42 0.42 -12.14
CA ILE A 592 -19.32 1.37 -12.23
C ILE A 592 -18.04 0.54 -12.39
N ASP A 593 -17.34 0.72 -13.51
CA ASP A 593 -15.94 0.32 -13.63
C ASP A 593 -15.13 1.00 -12.52
N VAL A 594 -14.61 0.20 -11.59
CA VAL A 594 -13.82 0.70 -10.45
C VAL A 594 -12.34 0.87 -10.78
N THR A 595 -11.91 0.63 -12.02
CA THR A 595 -10.50 0.75 -12.43
C THR A 595 -9.92 2.12 -12.15
N ASP A 596 -10.67 3.21 -12.36
CA ASP A 596 -10.22 4.56 -12.00
C ASP A 596 -10.05 4.73 -10.48
N LEU A 597 -10.93 4.11 -9.69
CA LEU A 597 -10.86 4.12 -8.23
C LEU A 597 -9.69 3.27 -7.71
N MET A 598 -9.41 2.12 -8.35
CA MET A 598 -8.23 1.29 -8.10
C MET A 598 -6.94 2.04 -8.42
N ARG A 599 -6.87 2.73 -9.56
CA ARG A 599 -5.71 3.57 -9.94
C ARG A 599 -5.48 4.69 -8.91
N LYS A 600 -6.54 5.37 -8.48
CA LYS A 600 -6.46 6.39 -7.42
C LYS A 600 -6.00 5.82 -6.09
N LEU A 601 -6.43 4.59 -5.74
CA LEU A 601 -5.97 3.90 -4.53
C LEU A 601 -4.48 3.55 -4.62
N ASP A 602 -4.04 2.97 -5.73
CA ASP A 602 -2.65 2.64 -5.98
C ASP A 602 -1.75 3.89 -5.93
N GLU A 603 -2.17 4.97 -6.61
CA GLU A 603 -1.50 6.26 -6.56
C GLU A 603 -1.43 6.81 -5.13
N ALA A 604 -2.52 6.74 -4.35
CA ALA A 604 -2.54 7.20 -2.96
C ALA A 604 -1.61 6.38 -2.06
N ILE A 605 -1.49 5.07 -2.29
CA ILE A 605 -0.58 4.19 -1.56
C ILE A 605 0.87 4.53 -1.88
N PHE A 606 1.25 4.63 -3.14
CA PHE A 606 2.65 4.79 -3.54
C PHE A 606 3.18 6.22 -3.48
N TYR A 607 2.34 7.22 -3.75
CA TYR A 607 2.74 8.63 -3.78
C TYR A 607 2.32 9.42 -2.53
N GLY A 608 1.59 8.81 -1.60
CA GLY A 608 1.16 9.46 -0.36
C GLY A 608 0.23 10.67 -0.57
N ASN A 609 -0.38 10.79 -1.76
CA ASN A 609 -1.28 11.89 -2.09
C ASN A 609 -2.65 11.67 -1.42
N THR A 610 -2.76 12.07 -0.16
CA THR A 610 -4.00 11.99 0.63
C THR A 610 -4.93 13.18 0.39
N LYS A 611 -4.42 14.27 -0.19
CA LYS A 611 -5.21 15.46 -0.54
C LYS A 611 -6.09 15.11 -1.75
N ASN A 612 -7.37 14.82 -1.48
CA ASN A 612 -8.40 14.37 -2.42
C ASN A 612 -8.52 12.84 -2.64
N SER A 613 -8.02 12.03 -1.70
CA SER A 613 -8.29 10.58 -1.69
C SER A 613 -9.70 10.26 -1.19
N PHE A 614 -10.31 9.19 -1.71
CA PHE A 614 -11.55 8.63 -1.16
C PHE A 614 -11.34 8.04 0.23
N TRP A 615 -10.11 7.65 0.57
CA TRP A 615 -9.74 7.04 1.84
C TRP A 615 -9.03 8.03 2.76
N SER A 616 -9.29 7.90 4.07
CA SER A 616 -8.54 8.57 5.12
C SER A 616 -7.09 8.07 5.17
N ALA A 617 -6.20 8.86 5.76
CA ALA A 617 -4.79 8.47 5.93
C ALA A 617 -4.63 7.15 6.73
N ASN A 618 -5.51 6.91 7.72
CA ASN A 618 -5.50 5.69 8.51
C ASN A 618 -5.96 4.46 7.70
N GLU A 619 -7.00 4.62 6.86
CA GLU A 619 -7.44 3.58 5.94
C GLU A 619 -6.33 3.23 4.94
N LEU A 620 -5.72 4.23 4.31
CA LEU A 620 -4.64 4.02 3.33
C LEU A 620 -3.44 3.29 3.95
N LYS A 621 -3.05 3.65 5.17
CA LYS A 621 -1.96 2.95 5.88
C LYS A 621 -2.28 1.48 6.13
N LYS A 622 -3.53 1.17 6.52
CA LYS A 622 -3.99 -0.21 6.72
C LYS A 622 -4.00 -0.99 5.41
N ILE A 623 -4.55 -0.41 4.34
CA ILE A 623 -4.63 -1.02 3.01
C ILE A 623 -3.22 -1.26 2.45
N SER A 624 -2.32 -0.28 2.58
CA SER A 624 -0.92 -0.39 2.13
C SER A 624 -0.20 -1.57 2.79
N SER A 625 -0.36 -1.72 4.11
CA SER A 625 0.21 -2.83 4.88
C SER A 625 -0.36 -4.18 4.47
N GLN A 626 -1.68 -4.28 4.28
CA GLN A 626 -2.34 -5.53 3.86
C GLN A 626 -1.95 -5.97 2.45
N GLY A 627 -1.82 -5.02 1.52
CA GLY A 627 -1.42 -5.29 0.13
C GLY A 627 0.08 -5.47 -0.07
N ALA A 628 0.91 -5.24 0.95
CA ALA A 628 2.38 -5.15 0.83
C ALA A 628 3.04 -6.38 0.19
N ILE A 629 2.48 -7.57 0.43
CA ILE A 629 2.99 -8.86 -0.06
C ILE A 629 2.73 -9.03 -1.56
N TYR A 630 1.61 -8.51 -2.07
CA TYR A 630 1.14 -8.83 -3.43
C TYR A 630 1.57 -7.82 -4.48
N LYS A 631 2.15 -6.66 -4.11
CA LYS A 631 2.41 -5.53 -5.02
C LYS A 631 3.12 -5.89 -6.33
N GLU A 632 3.97 -6.92 -6.34
CA GLU A 632 4.68 -7.37 -7.55
C GLU A 632 3.80 -8.12 -8.56
N THR A 633 2.58 -8.51 -8.17
CA THR A 633 1.63 -9.31 -8.98
C THR A 633 0.68 -8.46 -9.81
N SER A 634 0.76 -7.12 -9.72
CA SER A 634 -0.11 -6.23 -10.48
C SER A 634 0.16 -6.33 -11.98
N VAL A 635 -0.90 -6.54 -12.76
CA VAL A 635 -0.86 -6.50 -14.22
C VAL A 635 -1.32 -5.12 -14.71
N LEU A 636 -2.26 -4.49 -14.01
CA LEU A 636 -2.76 -3.15 -14.34
C LEU A 636 -1.73 -2.04 -14.07
N PHE A 637 -1.00 -2.13 -12.96
CA PHE A 637 -0.15 -1.06 -12.43
C PHE A 637 1.32 -1.48 -12.34
N ALA A 638 1.82 -2.15 -13.39
CA ALA A 638 3.19 -2.66 -13.43
C ALA A 638 4.27 -1.57 -13.23
N LYS A 639 3.95 -0.30 -13.52
CA LYS A 639 4.84 0.85 -13.29
C LYS A 639 4.58 1.41 -11.91
N ASN A 640 5.57 1.29 -11.03
CA ASN A 640 5.57 1.90 -9.71
C ASN A 640 6.76 2.88 -9.57
N PRO A 641 6.80 3.73 -8.53
CA PRO A 641 7.87 4.72 -8.36
C PRO A 641 9.26 4.14 -8.02
N LEU A 642 9.38 2.81 -7.86
CA LEU A 642 10.66 2.08 -7.78
C LEU A 642 11.14 1.61 -9.17
N GLY A 643 10.40 1.91 -10.25
CA GLY A 643 10.70 1.52 -11.63
C GLY A 643 10.45 0.02 -11.90
N ASN A 644 11.00 -0.48 -13.02
CA ASN A 644 10.91 -1.90 -13.42
C ASN A 644 11.78 -2.84 -12.54
N HIS A 645 12.30 -2.35 -11.43
CA HIS A 645 13.26 -3.05 -10.59
C HIS A 645 12.64 -3.66 -9.33
N PHE A 646 11.35 -3.41 -9.07
CA PHE A 646 10.66 -3.97 -7.92
C PHE A 646 10.38 -5.47 -8.11
N SER A 647 10.85 -6.25 -7.14
CA SER A 647 10.55 -7.66 -6.95
C SER A 647 10.49 -7.84 -5.44
N ALA A 648 9.43 -8.48 -4.93
CA ALA A 648 9.34 -8.77 -3.51
C ALA A 648 10.50 -9.72 -3.13
N GLN A 649 10.88 -10.65 -4.00
CA GLN A 649 12.05 -11.49 -3.76
C GLN A 649 13.35 -10.77 -4.16
N LEU A 650 14.16 -10.38 -3.18
CA LEU A 650 15.44 -9.68 -3.39
C LEU A 650 16.63 -10.64 -3.52
N GLY A 651 16.50 -11.86 -3.01
CA GLY A 651 17.49 -12.94 -3.08
C GLY A 651 16.83 -14.29 -2.83
N LYS A 652 17.62 -15.37 -2.77
CA LYS A 652 17.08 -16.73 -2.59
C LYS A 652 16.13 -16.82 -1.39
N ASP A 653 16.57 -16.32 -0.24
CA ASP A 653 15.86 -16.40 1.03
C ASP A 653 15.47 -15.01 1.57
N LEU A 654 15.44 -13.96 0.73
CA LEU A 654 15.17 -12.58 1.16
C LEU A 654 13.92 -12.01 0.49
N LEU A 655 12.98 -11.57 1.31
CA LEU A 655 11.70 -11.01 0.91
C LEU A 655 11.56 -9.55 1.35
N LEU A 656 11.10 -8.68 0.46
CA LEU A 656 10.71 -7.29 0.68
C LEU A 656 9.19 -7.21 0.74
N LEU A 657 8.67 -6.92 1.93
CA LEU A 657 7.27 -6.53 2.14
C LEU A 657 7.19 -5.02 1.99
N LEU A 658 6.77 -4.56 0.82
CA LEU A 658 6.77 -3.14 0.49
C LEU A 658 5.53 -2.47 1.09
N ASP A 659 5.68 -1.65 2.12
CA ASP A 659 4.63 -0.83 2.71
C ASP A 659 5.01 0.67 2.59
N PRO A 660 4.60 1.36 1.50
CA PRO A 660 5.01 2.73 1.25
C PRO A 660 4.49 3.76 2.28
N LEU A 661 3.36 3.48 2.93
CA LEU A 661 2.74 4.39 3.92
C LEU A 661 3.05 4.00 5.38
N GLY A 662 3.76 2.88 5.58
CA GLY A 662 4.19 2.40 6.88
C GLY A 662 5.69 2.15 6.89
N MET A 663 6.09 0.96 7.35
CA MET A 663 7.47 0.51 7.33
C MET A 663 7.57 -0.74 6.49
N SER A 664 8.38 -0.68 5.45
CA SER A 664 8.67 -1.83 4.61
C SER A 664 9.61 -2.78 5.34
N GLU A 665 9.38 -4.08 5.24
CA GLU A 665 10.17 -5.11 5.93
C GLU A 665 11.07 -5.84 4.91
N ILE A 666 12.37 -5.96 5.20
CA ILE A 666 13.23 -6.97 4.55
C ILE A 666 13.39 -8.14 5.51
N ARG A 667 12.75 -9.27 5.17
CA ARG A 667 12.73 -10.51 5.94
C ARG A 667 13.63 -11.57 5.32
N ASP A 668 14.43 -12.21 6.16
CA ASP A 668 15.16 -13.44 5.82
C ASP A 668 14.29 -14.64 6.19
N LEU A 669 13.93 -15.45 5.19
CA LEU A 669 13.05 -16.61 5.35
C LEU A 669 13.70 -17.75 6.16
N THR A 670 15.02 -17.68 6.41
CA THR A 670 15.73 -18.63 7.27
C THR A 670 15.80 -18.21 8.74
N ASP A 671 15.32 -17.01 9.08
CA ASP A 671 15.44 -16.36 10.40
C ASP A 671 16.89 -16.25 10.92
N LEU A 672 17.91 -16.38 10.06
CA LEU A 672 19.32 -16.24 10.43
C LEU A 672 19.70 -14.76 10.59
N ILE A 673 19.10 -13.88 9.79
CA ILE A 673 19.25 -12.42 9.87
C ILE A 673 17.93 -11.83 10.38
N PRO A 674 17.93 -11.11 11.52
CA PRO A 674 16.72 -10.46 12.01
C PRO A 674 16.14 -9.49 10.99
N SER A 675 14.81 -9.51 10.85
CA SER A 675 14.05 -8.56 10.02
C SER A 675 14.45 -7.11 10.31
N THR A 676 14.50 -6.31 9.26
CA THR A 676 14.68 -4.86 9.38
C THR A 676 13.57 -4.11 8.70
N TYR A 677 13.31 -2.92 9.23
CA TYR A 677 12.22 -2.06 8.82
C TYR A 677 12.81 -0.77 8.26
N TYR A 678 12.31 -0.37 7.10
CA TYR A 678 12.76 0.81 6.38
C TYR A 678 11.57 1.66 5.95
N THR A 679 11.77 2.96 5.94
CA THR A 679 10.86 3.90 5.28
C THR A 679 10.84 3.66 3.78
N TYR A 680 9.82 4.17 3.09
CA TYR A 680 9.73 4.06 1.64
C TYR A 680 10.93 4.69 0.91
N GLU A 681 11.38 5.87 1.37
CA GLU A 681 12.57 6.55 0.80
C GLU A 681 13.84 5.70 0.95
N GLU A 682 14.02 5.06 2.10
CA GLU A 682 15.14 4.15 2.37
C GLU A 682 15.09 2.92 1.46
N ILE A 683 13.91 2.34 1.24
CA ILE A 683 13.74 1.23 0.27
C ILE A 683 14.05 1.69 -1.15
N ARG A 684 13.56 2.86 -1.59
CA ARG A 684 13.89 3.42 -2.90
C ARG A 684 15.41 3.50 -3.08
N LEU A 685 16.11 4.01 -2.08
CA LEU A 685 17.57 4.11 -2.09
C LEU A 685 18.26 2.74 -2.12
N ILE A 686 17.82 1.78 -1.30
CA ILE A 686 18.36 0.41 -1.27
C ILE A 686 18.17 -0.28 -2.63
N ILE A 687 16.97 -0.20 -3.21
CA ILE A 687 16.64 -0.83 -4.50
C ILE A 687 17.43 -0.19 -5.64
N LEU A 688 17.54 1.14 -5.69
CA LEU A 688 18.33 1.82 -6.71
C LEU A 688 19.85 1.54 -6.56
N CYS A 689 20.37 1.45 -5.34
CA CYS A 689 21.76 1.01 -5.12
C CYS A 689 22.03 -0.44 -5.55
N TYR A 690 21.00 -1.30 -5.46
CA TYR A 690 21.09 -2.71 -5.83
C TYR A 690 20.97 -2.93 -7.35
N LYS A 691 19.93 -2.36 -7.98
CA LYS A 691 19.55 -2.62 -9.39
C LYS A 691 19.42 -1.38 -10.27
N GLY A 692 19.43 -0.19 -9.71
CA GLY A 692 19.25 1.06 -10.46
C GLY A 692 20.43 1.45 -11.36
N THR A 693 20.15 2.46 -12.19
CA THR A 693 21.09 3.15 -13.08
C THR A 693 21.66 4.40 -12.40
N GLU A 694 22.78 4.91 -12.90
CA GLU A 694 23.35 6.19 -12.42
C GLU A 694 22.41 7.37 -12.65
N THR A 695 21.60 7.33 -13.72
CA THR A 695 20.61 8.37 -14.03
C THR A 695 19.49 8.41 -13.00
N GLU A 696 18.99 7.25 -12.57
CA GLU A 696 17.94 7.17 -11.54
C GLU A 696 18.45 7.59 -10.15
N LEU A 697 19.72 7.27 -9.83
CA LEU A 697 20.35 7.75 -8.60
C LEU A 697 20.50 9.28 -8.61
N GLU A 698 20.89 9.86 -9.74
CA GLU A 698 20.96 11.31 -9.89
C GLU A 698 19.59 11.97 -9.82
N GLU A 699 18.54 11.34 -10.38
CA GLU A 699 17.17 11.84 -10.26
C GLU A 699 16.66 11.81 -8.82
N LEU A 700 16.94 10.75 -8.07
CA LEU A 700 16.63 10.69 -6.64
C LEU A 700 17.37 11.79 -5.87
N ARG A 701 18.63 12.08 -6.20
CA ARG A 701 19.38 13.18 -5.57
C ARG A 701 18.68 14.53 -5.74
N LEU A 702 18.24 14.83 -6.96
CA LEU A 702 17.56 16.08 -7.30
C LEU A 702 16.20 16.16 -6.61
N GLU A 703 15.43 15.06 -6.58
CA GLU A 703 14.15 14.97 -5.87
C GLU A 703 14.32 15.31 -4.38
N LEU A 704 15.37 14.77 -3.76
CA LEU A 704 15.70 15.03 -2.36
C LEU A 704 16.36 16.40 -2.12
N ASN A 705 16.64 17.18 -3.16
CA ASN A 705 17.35 18.46 -3.11
C ASN A 705 18.69 18.38 -2.34
N LEU A 706 19.47 17.31 -2.55
CA LEU A 706 20.70 17.06 -1.81
C LEU A 706 21.95 17.45 -2.61
N PRO A 707 22.96 18.09 -1.98
CA PRO A 707 24.28 18.19 -2.59
C PRO A 707 24.90 16.79 -2.74
N GLU A 708 25.81 16.64 -3.71
CA GLU A 708 26.45 15.35 -3.99
C GLU A 708 27.06 14.72 -2.72
N LYS A 709 27.78 15.50 -1.88
CA LYS A 709 28.40 15.00 -0.63
C LYS A 709 27.36 14.34 0.30
N ALA A 710 26.20 14.97 0.51
CA ALA A 710 25.17 14.44 1.39
C ALA A 710 24.51 13.19 0.79
N PHE A 711 24.28 13.19 -0.52
CA PHE A 711 23.73 12.04 -1.22
C PHE A 711 24.69 10.83 -1.18
N TRP A 712 26.00 11.06 -1.30
CA TRP A 712 27.02 10.02 -1.11
C TRP A 712 26.92 9.34 0.26
N GLY A 713 26.70 10.11 1.33
CA GLY A 713 26.49 9.54 2.67
C GLY A 713 25.26 8.63 2.74
N LYS A 714 24.18 8.97 2.04
CA LYS A 714 23.00 8.10 1.89
C LYS A 714 23.32 6.83 1.09
N LEU A 715 24.05 6.94 -0.03
CA LEU A 715 24.46 5.77 -0.81
C LEU A 715 25.34 4.80 0.00
N GLU A 716 26.30 5.31 0.78
CA GLU A 716 27.12 4.50 1.67
C GLU A 716 26.29 3.78 2.74
N TRP A 717 25.31 4.47 3.32
CA TRP A 717 24.36 3.85 4.25
C TRP A 717 23.60 2.70 3.58
N ALA A 718 23.08 2.91 2.37
CA ALA A 718 22.36 1.86 1.64
C ALA A 718 23.26 0.69 1.26
N SER A 719 24.51 0.94 0.86
CA SER A 719 25.50 -0.12 0.60
C SER A 719 25.79 -0.96 1.86
N LYS A 720 25.80 -0.35 3.06
CA LYS A 720 25.93 -1.10 4.33
C LYS A 720 24.72 -2.01 4.58
N GLN A 721 23.50 -1.57 4.26
CA GLN A 721 22.31 -2.41 4.36
C GLN A 721 22.34 -3.57 3.35
N LEU A 722 22.72 -3.31 2.09
CA LEU A 722 22.87 -4.37 1.09
C LEU A 722 23.95 -5.39 1.50
N LYS A 723 25.07 -4.93 2.08
CA LYS A 723 26.13 -5.79 2.61
C LYS A 723 25.65 -6.67 3.76
N ARG A 724 24.80 -6.17 4.66
CA ARG A 724 24.17 -6.97 5.74
C ARG A 724 23.44 -8.18 5.16
N TYR A 725 22.77 -8.00 4.04
CA TYR A 725 22.00 -9.03 3.33
C TYR A 725 22.79 -9.79 2.25
N LYS A 726 24.11 -9.56 2.15
CA LYS A 726 24.98 -10.17 1.13
C LYS A 726 24.52 -9.90 -0.32
N LEU A 727 23.83 -8.79 -0.55
CA LEU A 727 23.43 -8.34 -1.88
C LEU A 727 24.55 -7.50 -2.52
N PRO A 728 24.77 -7.59 -3.85
CA PRO A 728 25.72 -6.74 -4.55
C PRO A 728 25.26 -5.27 -4.58
N TYR A 729 26.19 -4.34 -4.74
CA TYR A 729 25.91 -2.90 -4.83
C TYR A 729 26.94 -2.18 -5.72
N LYS A 730 26.59 -1.01 -6.25
CA LYS A 730 27.49 -0.14 -7.03
C LYS A 730 27.93 1.06 -6.19
N ILE A 731 29.22 1.39 -6.16
CA ILE A 731 29.75 2.67 -5.62
C ILE A 731 30.57 3.34 -6.72
N LEU A 732 30.29 4.62 -7.02
CA LEU A 732 31.17 5.42 -7.90
C LEU A 732 32.35 5.93 -7.07
N ARG A 733 33.57 5.70 -7.55
CA ARG A 733 34.79 6.25 -6.95
C ARG A 733 34.95 7.72 -7.37
N ARG A 734 35.37 8.59 -6.45
CA ARG A 734 35.86 9.94 -6.76
C ARG A 734 37.36 9.95 -7.03
N GLU A 735 37.79 10.90 -7.85
CA GLU A 735 39.17 11.09 -8.31
C GLU A 735 40.12 11.60 -7.21
N ASN A 736 41.42 11.35 -7.37
CA ASN A 736 42.48 11.73 -6.43
C ASN A 736 42.89 13.20 -6.57
N ASP A 737 43.55 13.74 -5.55
CA ASP A 737 44.13 15.10 -5.57
C ASP A 737 45.19 15.28 -6.66
N SER A 738 45.33 16.52 -7.13
CA SER A 738 46.47 16.95 -7.92
C SER A 738 47.74 16.99 -7.04
N ILE A 739 48.85 16.42 -7.50
CA ILE A 739 50.10 16.32 -6.72
C ILE A 739 50.82 17.69 -6.63
N ASN A 740 51.24 18.05 -5.40
CA ASN A 740 52.14 19.14 -5.01
C ASN A 740 51.71 20.59 -5.36
N SER A 741 50.94 21.19 -4.47
CA SER A 741 50.68 22.63 -4.43
C SER A 741 51.99 23.42 -4.12
N LYS A 742 52.55 24.15 -5.08
CA LYS A 742 53.61 25.14 -4.80
C LYS A 742 52.99 26.41 -4.18
N PRO A 743 53.69 27.17 -3.30
CA PRO A 743 53.17 28.42 -2.76
C PRO A 743 52.74 29.37 -3.89
N ALA A 744 51.50 29.85 -3.84
CA ALA A 744 50.99 30.79 -4.83
C ALA A 744 51.38 32.24 -4.47
N ASN A 745 51.76 33.04 -5.47
CA ASN A 745 52.05 34.48 -5.30
C ASN A 745 50.79 35.32 -5.05
N ILE A 746 49.61 34.77 -5.33
CA ILE A 746 48.29 35.38 -5.16
C ILE A 746 47.34 34.38 -4.49
N THR A 747 46.39 34.87 -3.69
CA THR A 747 45.40 34.01 -3.00
C THR A 747 44.62 33.16 -3.99
N LEU A 748 44.56 31.86 -3.70
CA LEU A 748 43.93 30.82 -4.52
C LEU A 748 44.46 30.71 -5.95
N GLY A 749 45.68 31.18 -6.24
CA GLY A 749 46.23 31.26 -7.60
C GLY A 749 46.21 29.95 -8.40
N GLN A 750 46.30 28.80 -7.72
CA GLN A 750 46.20 27.48 -8.34
C GLN A 750 44.84 27.19 -8.98
N PHE A 751 43.76 27.76 -8.44
CA PHE A 751 42.40 27.62 -8.97
C PHE A 751 42.15 28.43 -10.26
N THR A 752 43.17 29.14 -10.77
CA THR A 752 43.15 29.68 -12.14
C THR A 752 43.06 28.55 -13.16
N ASP A 753 43.74 27.43 -12.89
CA ASP A 753 43.62 26.20 -13.67
C ASP A 753 42.30 25.49 -13.34
N GLU A 754 41.41 25.39 -14.32
CA GLU A 754 40.12 24.69 -14.19
C GLU A 754 40.29 23.20 -13.87
N SER A 755 41.45 22.60 -14.15
CA SER A 755 41.74 21.19 -13.90
C SER A 755 42.32 20.90 -12.51
N PHE A 756 42.71 21.93 -11.74
CA PHE A 756 43.30 21.74 -10.41
C PHE A 756 42.29 21.14 -9.43
N ARG A 757 42.68 20.08 -8.71
CA ARG A 757 41.85 19.38 -7.71
C ARG A 757 42.58 19.23 -6.38
N LEU A 758 41.94 19.59 -5.27
CA LEU A 758 42.46 19.44 -3.92
C LEU A 758 41.40 18.85 -2.97
N TYR A 759 40.72 17.79 -3.41
CA TYR A 759 39.56 17.20 -2.75
C TYR A 759 39.85 16.67 -1.34
N ASN A 760 40.93 15.93 -1.08
CA ASN A 760 41.14 15.33 0.24
C ASN A 760 41.48 16.39 1.29
N THR A 761 42.35 17.34 0.98
CA THR A 761 42.68 18.45 1.89
C THR A 761 41.45 19.28 2.20
N LEU A 762 40.66 19.65 1.19
CA LEU A 762 39.48 20.48 1.40
C LEU A 762 38.35 19.72 2.09
N LYS A 763 38.23 18.41 1.84
CA LYS A 763 37.36 17.53 2.63
C LYS A 763 37.79 17.50 4.09
N GLN A 764 39.08 17.31 4.38
CA GLN A 764 39.60 17.37 5.74
C GLN A 764 39.34 18.73 6.38
N PHE A 765 39.50 19.83 5.64
CA PHE A 765 39.22 21.17 6.13
C PHE A 765 37.74 21.35 6.51
N ASN A 766 36.83 21.01 5.59
CA ASN A 766 35.38 21.02 5.81
C ASN A 766 34.96 20.13 6.99
N ASP A 767 35.50 18.91 7.07
CA ASP A 767 35.18 17.96 8.14
C ASP A 767 35.66 18.50 9.51
N ASN A 768 36.80 19.22 9.58
CA ASN A 768 37.26 19.87 10.83
C ASN A 768 36.39 21.07 11.24
N LEU A 769 35.97 21.91 10.28
CA LEU A 769 35.02 23.00 10.55
C LEU A 769 33.71 22.44 11.13
N THR A 770 33.18 21.38 10.52
CA THR A 770 31.96 20.71 10.96
C THR A 770 32.13 20.04 12.33
N LEU A 771 33.22 19.28 12.53
CA LEU A 771 33.53 18.58 13.77
C LEU A 771 33.61 19.52 14.97
N HIS A 772 34.15 20.73 14.76
CA HIS A 772 34.27 21.75 15.80
C HIS A 772 33.06 22.71 15.86
N GLY A 773 31.97 22.38 15.16
CA GLY A 773 30.70 23.08 15.31
C GLY A 773 30.65 24.46 14.67
N TYR A 774 31.46 24.73 13.64
CA TYR A 774 31.51 25.99 12.88
C TYR A 774 30.25 26.21 12.01
N LEU A 775 29.06 26.06 12.59
CA LEU A 775 27.78 26.22 11.90
C LEU A 775 27.17 27.58 12.25
N GLU A 776 26.47 28.21 11.30
CA GLU A 776 25.85 29.53 11.48
C GLU A 776 25.02 29.60 12.77
N SER A 777 24.19 28.59 13.06
CA SER A 777 23.35 28.54 14.26
C SER A 777 24.17 28.55 15.57
N ASN A 778 25.28 27.81 15.61
CA ASN A 778 26.16 27.76 16.77
C ASN A 778 26.90 29.09 16.94
N ILE A 779 27.39 29.66 15.85
CA ILE A 779 28.13 30.93 15.84
C ILE A 779 27.21 32.08 16.28
N CYS A 780 26.01 32.15 15.70
CA CYS A 780 24.99 33.13 16.03
C CYS A 780 24.59 33.06 17.51
N LYS A 781 24.35 31.84 18.02
CA LYS A 781 24.07 31.62 19.45
C LYS A 781 25.23 32.05 20.35
N LEU A 782 26.47 31.76 19.96
CA LEU A 782 27.65 32.11 20.74
C LEU A 782 27.91 33.62 20.76
N LEU A 783 27.66 34.31 19.65
CA LEU A 783 27.82 35.75 19.51
C LEU A 783 26.56 36.55 19.85
N ASP A 784 25.44 35.89 20.20
CA ASP A 784 24.12 36.48 20.46
C ASP A 784 23.69 37.45 19.35
N ILE A 785 23.71 36.93 18.11
CA ILE A 785 23.28 37.64 16.90
C ILE A 785 22.31 36.75 16.14
N GLU A 786 21.44 37.35 15.32
CA GLU A 786 20.47 36.59 14.52
C GLU A 786 21.07 35.99 13.25
N THR A 787 22.12 36.61 12.71
CA THR A 787 22.73 36.23 11.44
C THR A 787 24.20 36.66 11.38
N LEU A 788 25.04 35.94 10.62
CA LEU A 788 26.48 36.25 10.49
C LEU A 788 26.72 37.62 9.86
N GLN A 789 25.77 38.12 9.06
CA GLN A 789 25.85 39.43 8.41
C GLN A 789 25.83 40.60 9.43
N SER A 790 25.40 40.35 10.66
CA SER A 790 25.35 41.36 11.74
C SER A 790 26.71 41.59 12.42
N ILE A 791 27.77 40.86 12.04
CA ILE A 791 29.11 41.07 12.58
C ILE A 791 29.71 42.34 11.96
N GLU A 792 29.81 43.40 12.77
CA GLU A 792 30.41 44.68 12.37
C GLU A 792 31.83 44.86 12.91
N PRO A 793 32.74 45.58 12.20
CA PRO A 793 34.13 45.80 12.60
C PRO A 793 34.30 46.38 13.99
N THR A 794 33.39 47.28 14.36
CA THR A 794 33.38 47.94 15.67
C THR A 794 33.11 46.95 16.82
N TYR A 795 32.53 45.79 16.54
CA TYR A 795 32.20 44.77 17.55
C TYR A 795 33.23 43.64 17.60
N ILE A 796 34.09 43.51 16.60
CA ILE A 796 35.08 42.42 16.50
C ILE A 796 35.94 42.31 17.77
N HIS A 797 36.48 43.44 18.25
CA HIS A 797 37.29 43.44 19.46
C HIS A 797 36.49 43.01 20.70
N TYR A 798 35.24 43.46 20.80
CA TYR A 798 34.34 43.09 21.90
C TYR A 798 34.04 41.59 21.89
N TYR A 799 33.65 41.03 20.74
CA TYR A 799 33.40 39.60 20.61
C TYR A 799 34.63 38.79 20.98
N ASN A 800 35.79 39.16 20.45
CA ASN A 800 37.03 38.44 20.70
C ASN A 800 37.49 38.49 22.17
N LYS A 801 37.50 39.68 22.80
CA LYS A 801 38.07 39.87 24.15
C LYS A 801 37.09 39.60 25.30
N HIS A 802 35.80 39.85 25.10
CA HIS A 802 34.82 39.86 26.18
C HIS A 802 33.74 38.80 26.06
N LYS A 803 33.57 38.18 24.87
CA LYS A 803 32.51 37.19 24.64
C LYS A 803 33.03 35.78 24.41
N LEU A 804 34.08 35.62 23.60
CA LEU A 804 34.61 34.31 23.23
C LEU A 804 35.53 33.71 24.31
N GLY A 805 35.32 32.42 24.62
CA GLY A 805 36.23 31.60 25.43
C GLY A 805 37.46 31.10 24.65
N HIS A 806 38.10 30.03 25.14
CA HIS A 806 39.33 29.45 24.56
C HIS A 806 39.12 28.05 23.92
N GLY A 807 37.92 27.76 23.42
CA GLY A 807 37.63 26.52 22.70
C GLY A 807 38.04 26.56 21.22
N LYS A 808 37.94 25.41 20.54
CA LYS A 808 38.34 25.27 19.13
C LYS A 808 37.41 26.01 18.16
N LEU A 809 36.11 26.09 18.47
CA LEU A 809 35.14 26.88 17.68
C LEU A 809 35.48 28.38 17.75
N GLU A 810 35.75 28.86 18.96
CA GLU A 810 36.11 30.25 19.24
C GLU A 810 37.40 30.65 18.54
N ASP A 811 38.37 29.75 18.46
CA ASP A 811 39.61 29.99 17.74
C ASP A 811 39.40 29.99 16.22
N LEU A 812 38.55 29.11 15.68
CA LEU A 812 38.16 29.19 14.27
C LEU A 812 37.43 30.52 13.96
N LEU A 813 36.61 31.02 14.88
CA LEU A 813 35.96 32.33 14.76
C LEU A 813 36.96 33.48 14.80
N ARG A 814 37.93 33.42 15.71
CA ARG A 814 39.07 34.34 15.76
C ARG A 814 39.80 34.39 14.43
N LEU A 815 40.09 33.23 13.85
CA LEU A 815 40.87 33.12 12.63
C LEU A 815 40.10 33.59 11.38
N PHE A 816 38.84 33.19 11.21
CA PHE A 816 38.11 33.34 9.94
C PHE A 816 36.96 34.37 9.92
N LEU A 817 36.52 34.94 11.05
CA LEU A 817 35.47 35.98 11.05
C LEU A 817 35.81 37.21 11.90
N LEU A 818 36.63 37.06 12.95
CA LEU A 818 37.04 38.14 13.84
C LEU A 818 38.47 38.65 13.59
N ARG A 819 39.16 38.12 12.57
CA ARG A 819 40.43 38.65 12.03
C ARG A 819 41.59 38.74 13.02
N ASP A 820 41.58 37.90 14.04
CA ASP A 820 42.69 37.75 14.98
C ASP A 820 43.70 36.73 14.43
N SER A 821 44.85 36.63 15.09
CA SER A 821 45.92 35.68 14.74
C SER A 821 46.10 34.60 15.80
N LEU A 822 46.39 33.37 15.36
CA LEU A 822 46.63 32.21 16.21
C LEU A 822 48.05 31.66 16.03
N SER A 823 48.56 30.94 17.04
CA SER A 823 49.88 30.34 16.94
C SER A 823 49.85 29.17 15.95
N LYS A 824 50.99 28.88 15.33
CA LYS A 824 51.12 27.77 14.40
C LYS A 824 50.66 26.46 15.03
N GLU A 825 51.08 26.20 16.27
CA GLU A 825 50.76 24.98 17.02
C GLU A 825 49.24 24.86 17.23
N ARG A 826 48.57 25.96 17.53
CA ARG A 826 47.13 25.96 17.77
C ARG A 826 46.34 25.70 16.49
N ILE A 827 46.74 26.28 15.35
CA ILE A 827 46.08 26.02 14.07
C ILE A 827 46.29 24.55 13.65
N ILE A 828 47.50 24.01 13.83
CA ILE A 828 47.78 22.59 13.53
C ILE A 828 46.97 21.66 14.43
N GLU A 829 46.76 22.00 15.70
CA GLU A 829 45.92 21.22 16.62
C GLU A 829 44.44 21.19 16.22
N ILE A 830 43.97 22.21 15.50
CA ILE A 830 42.58 22.32 15.04
C ILE A 830 42.40 21.70 13.64
N LEU A 831 43.31 21.99 12.70
CA LEU A 831 43.14 21.64 11.28
C LEU A 831 44.02 20.47 10.82
N GLY A 832 45.08 20.15 11.57
CA GLY A 832 46.14 19.22 11.18
C GLY A 832 47.25 19.86 10.34
N GLU A 833 48.46 19.33 10.45
CA GLU A 833 49.67 19.87 9.78
C GLU A 833 49.51 19.96 8.26
N TYR A 834 48.97 18.89 7.65
CA TYR A 834 48.80 18.83 6.20
C TYR A 834 47.81 19.88 5.69
N CYS A 835 46.67 20.04 6.37
CA CYS A 835 45.67 21.06 6.03
C CYS A 835 46.27 22.46 6.20
N PHE A 836 46.95 22.73 7.32
CA PHE A 836 47.62 24.00 7.58
C PHE A 836 48.63 24.38 6.47
N GLN A 837 49.51 23.46 6.08
CA GLN A 837 50.49 23.71 5.02
C GLN A 837 49.84 24.02 3.68
N ASN A 838 48.78 23.30 3.31
CA ASN A 838 48.04 23.55 2.07
C ASN A 838 47.28 24.89 2.11
N LEU A 839 46.65 25.25 3.21
CA LEU A 839 45.99 26.56 3.36
C LEU A 839 47.00 27.72 3.29
N CYS A 840 48.22 27.53 3.81
CA CYS A 840 49.33 28.46 3.61
C CYS A 840 49.74 28.54 2.13
N ASN A 841 49.90 27.40 1.45
CA ASN A 841 50.26 27.37 0.01
C ASN A 841 49.20 28.01 -0.89
N LEU A 842 47.93 27.92 -0.49
CA LEU A 842 46.80 28.56 -1.16
C LEU A 842 46.69 30.07 -0.85
N GLY A 843 47.50 30.60 0.09
CA GLY A 843 47.45 32.00 0.49
C GLY A 843 46.18 32.38 1.26
N ILE A 844 45.52 31.39 1.90
CA ILE A 844 44.40 31.57 2.82
C ILE A 844 44.92 31.94 4.21
N ILE A 845 45.90 31.19 4.72
CA ILE A 845 46.56 31.46 6.01
C ILE A 845 47.92 32.08 5.75
N ILE A 846 48.22 33.20 6.41
CA ILE A 846 49.43 33.99 6.20
C ILE A 846 50.13 34.32 7.53
N PRO A 847 51.46 34.51 7.54
CA PRO A 847 52.17 34.93 8.73
C PRO A 847 51.85 36.39 9.09
N ARG A 848 51.58 36.65 10.39
CA ARG A 848 51.44 37.96 11.02
C ARG A 848 52.36 38.01 12.24
N GLY A 849 53.60 38.49 12.05
CA GLY A 849 54.65 38.40 13.07
C GLY A 849 54.97 36.94 13.43
N ASN A 850 54.89 36.59 14.72
CA ASN A 850 55.08 35.21 15.20
C ASN A 850 53.80 34.35 15.15
N TRP A 851 52.69 34.92 14.66
CA TRP A 851 51.37 34.29 14.62
C TRP A 851 50.92 34.13 13.16
N PHE A 852 49.78 33.48 12.94
CA PHE A 852 49.18 33.27 11.63
C PHE A 852 47.74 33.79 11.62
N ALA A 853 47.35 34.47 10.55
CA ALA A 853 46.02 35.03 10.35
C ALA A 853 45.41 34.52 9.03
N SER A 854 44.09 34.60 8.91
CA SER A 854 43.41 34.37 7.62
C SER A 854 43.44 35.65 6.77
N ARG A 855 43.52 35.49 5.45
CA ARG A 855 43.33 36.55 4.44
C ARG A 855 41.90 36.55 3.87
N VAL A 856 41.07 35.60 4.29
CA VAL A 856 39.69 35.42 3.81
C VAL A 856 38.74 35.25 4.99
N ASP A 857 37.50 35.69 4.81
CA ASP A 857 36.41 35.32 5.72
C ASP A 857 35.84 33.97 5.27
N ILE A 858 35.39 33.11 6.20
CA ILE A 858 34.66 31.86 5.88
C ILE A 858 33.27 31.92 6.52
N TYR A 859 32.24 32.04 5.68
CA TYR A 859 30.85 32.02 6.10
C TYR A 859 30.29 30.60 6.05
N CYS A 860 29.42 30.24 6.99
CA CYS A 860 28.58 29.07 6.89
C CYS A 860 27.18 29.51 6.41
N VAL A 861 26.67 28.96 5.32
CA VAL A 861 25.36 29.27 4.75
C VAL A 861 24.66 27.97 4.37
N ASN A 862 23.55 27.61 5.03
CA ASN A 862 22.82 26.36 4.78
C ASN A 862 23.75 25.12 4.71
N ASP A 863 24.65 25.00 5.70
CA ASP A 863 25.69 23.95 5.83
C ASP A 863 26.82 23.99 4.78
N PHE A 864 26.86 25.00 3.92
CA PHE A 864 28.00 25.24 3.01
C PHE A 864 29.00 26.22 3.61
N PHE A 865 30.29 25.94 3.46
CA PHE A 865 31.36 26.87 3.82
C PHE A 865 31.81 27.67 2.60
N ILE A 866 31.72 29.00 2.69
CA ILE A 866 31.99 29.92 1.58
C ILE A 866 33.08 30.89 2.01
N ALA A 867 34.24 30.76 1.39
CA ALA A 867 35.31 31.74 1.53
C ALA A 867 35.01 32.98 0.67
N THR A 868 35.28 34.15 1.22
CA THR A 868 35.22 35.44 0.52
C THR A 868 36.38 36.33 0.94
N ASP A 869 36.62 37.43 0.22
CA ASP A 869 37.51 38.45 0.76
C ASP A 869 36.88 39.10 2.02
N HIS A 870 37.72 39.73 2.84
CA HIS A 870 37.26 40.38 4.05
C HIS A 870 36.27 41.51 3.74
N ARG A 871 35.16 41.57 4.49
CA ARG A 871 34.15 42.64 4.35
C ARG A 871 34.72 44.08 4.41
N TYR A 872 35.81 44.26 5.15
CA TYR A 872 36.50 45.55 5.32
C TYR A 872 38.00 45.30 5.37
N MET A 873 38.84 46.02 4.64
CA MET A 873 40.30 45.83 4.69
C MET A 873 40.88 46.68 5.81
N ILE A 874 41.17 46.07 6.98
CA ILE A 874 41.55 46.79 8.21
C ILE A 874 43.07 46.84 8.34
N TYR A 875 43.74 45.72 8.06
CA TYR A 875 45.19 45.55 8.18
C TYR A 875 45.89 45.75 6.83
N GLU A 876 47.21 46.01 6.86
CA GLU A 876 47.99 46.24 5.64
C GLU A 876 48.00 45.01 4.74
N GLU A 877 48.06 43.82 5.32
CA GLU A 877 48.02 42.53 4.63
C GLU A 877 46.64 42.13 4.09
N ASP A 878 45.57 42.86 4.47
CA ASP A 878 44.22 42.70 3.91
C ASP A 878 44.12 43.40 2.53
N MET A 879 45.01 44.35 2.23
CA MET A 879 44.94 45.15 1.00
C MET A 879 45.19 44.30 -0.24
N ILE A 880 44.28 44.39 -1.21
CA ILE A 880 44.26 43.56 -2.42
C ILE A 880 44.64 44.41 -3.65
N GLN A 881 45.47 43.85 -4.53
CA GLN A 881 45.85 44.47 -5.81
C GLN A 881 44.97 44.02 -7.00
N GLU A 882 43.96 43.19 -6.73
CA GLU A 882 42.97 42.65 -7.66
C GLU A 882 41.57 43.15 -7.25
N ASN A 883 40.59 43.04 -8.16
CA ASN A 883 39.20 43.31 -7.82
C ASN A 883 38.71 42.33 -6.73
N PRO A 884 38.21 42.82 -5.57
CA PRO A 884 37.82 41.98 -4.45
C PRO A 884 36.56 41.16 -4.76
N VAL A 885 36.42 40.01 -4.09
CA VAL A 885 35.22 39.16 -4.11
C VAL A 885 34.31 39.56 -2.96
N MET A 886 33.08 39.96 -3.28
CA MET A 886 32.11 40.43 -2.30
C MET A 886 31.87 39.38 -1.19
N TYR A 887 31.79 39.86 0.05
CA TYR A 887 31.39 39.06 1.21
C TYR A 887 29.95 38.56 1.09
N ILE A 888 29.56 37.59 1.90
CA ILE A 888 28.17 37.12 1.91
C ILE A 888 27.29 38.15 2.62
N GLY A 889 26.63 39.01 1.86
CA GLY A 889 25.65 39.99 2.33
C GLY A 889 24.21 39.46 2.34
N MET A 890 23.29 40.32 2.75
CA MET A 890 21.84 40.04 2.78
C MET A 890 21.24 39.82 1.38
N ASP A 891 21.87 40.36 0.34
CA ASP A 891 21.64 40.11 -1.09
C ASP A 891 21.85 38.64 -1.46
N SER A 892 23.05 38.13 -1.18
CA SER A 892 23.43 36.76 -1.49
C SER A 892 22.58 35.75 -0.70
N LEU A 893 22.45 35.98 0.62
CA LEU A 893 21.69 35.08 1.49
C LEU A 893 20.19 35.12 1.17
N GLY A 894 19.65 36.31 0.94
CA GLY A 894 18.24 36.48 0.65
C GLY A 894 17.81 35.85 -0.68
N LEU A 895 18.68 35.87 -1.70
CA LEU A 895 18.41 35.16 -2.95
C LEU A 895 18.41 33.63 -2.75
N VAL A 896 19.38 33.08 -1.99
CA VAL A 896 19.41 31.66 -1.59
C VAL A 896 18.12 31.24 -0.88
N HIS A 897 17.59 32.11 -0.02
CA HIS A 897 16.37 31.85 0.73
C HIS A 897 15.09 31.99 -0.08
N THR A 898 15.08 32.82 -1.12
CA THR A 898 13.88 33.16 -1.90
C THR A 898 13.67 32.25 -3.10
N VAL A 899 14.73 31.81 -3.76
CA VAL A 899 14.65 31.04 -5.01
C VAL A 899 13.98 29.66 -4.79
N PRO A 900 12.86 29.36 -5.48
CA PRO A 900 12.30 28.02 -5.57
C PRO A 900 13.31 26.99 -6.07
N LYS A 901 13.45 25.87 -5.34
CA LYS A 901 14.37 24.78 -5.65
C LYS A 901 13.72 23.77 -6.60
N TYR A 902 13.42 24.20 -7.82
CA TYR A 902 12.85 23.30 -8.84
C TYR A 902 13.94 22.38 -9.42
N PRO A 903 13.67 21.07 -9.59
CA PRO A 903 14.56 20.19 -10.34
C PRO A 903 14.85 20.76 -11.74
N SER A 904 16.13 20.93 -12.04
CA SER A 904 16.65 21.57 -13.25
C SER A 904 17.64 20.67 -13.96
N LYS A 905 17.68 20.68 -15.29
CA LYS A 905 18.77 20.03 -16.04
C LYS A 905 19.97 20.96 -16.09
N ASN A 906 19.76 22.24 -16.39
CA ASN A 906 20.80 23.24 -16.51
C ASN A 906 20.42 24.53 -15.77
N THR A 907 21.25 24.95 -14.82
CA THR A 907 21.10 26.23 -14.11
C THR A 907 22.30 27.14 -14.41
N LEU A 908 22.04 28.42 -14.63
CA LEU A 908 23.05 29.46 -14.81
C LEU A 908 23.07 30.39 -13.60
N ASP A 909 24.25 30.73 -13.11
CA ASP A 909 24.51 31.73 -12.08
C ASP A 909 25.35 32.87 -12.68
N LEU A 910 24.70 34.01 -12.94
CA LEU A 910 25.34 35.21 -13.50
C LEU A 910 25.84 36.12 -12.40
N CYS A 911 27.03 36.68 -12.61
CA CYS A 911 27.74 37.45 -11.57
C CYS A 911 27.96 36.56 -10.34
N THR A 912 28.50 35.35 -10.58
CA THR A 912 28.54 34.27 -9.58
C THR A 912 29.34 34.63 -8.32
N GLY A 913 30.29 35.57 -8.41
CA GLY A 913 31.06 36.05 -7.26
C GLY A 913 31.76 34.92 -6.51
N SER A 914 31.37 34.71 -5.25
CA SER A 914 31.87 33.62 -4.40
C SER A 914 31.38 32.23 -4.81
N GLY A 915 30.42 32.13 -5.74
CA GLY A 915 29.78 30.90 -6.19
C GLY A 915 28.59 30.45 -5.36
N ILE A 916 28.13 31.24 -4.37
CA ILE A 916 27.09 30.82 -3.41
C ILE A 916 25.78 30.39 -4.09
N GLN A 917 25.31 31.09 -5.13
CA GLN A 917 24.07 30.72 -5.82
C GLN A 917 24.28 29.45 -6.63
N ALA A 918 25.38 29.32 -7.37
CA ALA A 918 25.73 28.11 -8.09
C ALA A 918 25.86 26.87 -7.17
N ILE A 919 26.51 27.04 -6.01
CA ILE A 919 26.68 26.00 -4.98
C ILE A 919 25.32 25.57 -4.44
N THR A 920 24.45 26.51 -4.11
CA THR A 920 23.09 26.20 -3.66
C THR A 920 22.27 25.51 -4.77
N ALA A 921 22.44 25.95 -6.03
CA ALA A 921 21.76 25.37 -7.19
C ALA A 921 22.19 23.95 -7.53
N SER A 922 23.41 23.56 -7.15
CA SER A 922 23.92 22.20 -7.38
C SER A 922 23.05 21.10 -6.74
N CYS A 923 22.33 21.44 -5.68
CA CYS A 923 21.45 20.52 -4.95
C CYS A 923 20.22 20.10 -5.77
N TYR A 924 19.76 20.96 -6.67
CA TYR A 924 18.52 20.77 -7.43
C TYR A 924 18.73 20.89 -8.96
N SER A 925 19.98 20.96 -9.42
CA SER A 925 20.33 20.96 -10.83
C SER A 925 21.29 19.82 -11.18
N LYS A 926 21.09 19.19 -12.36
CA LYS A 926 22.05 18.21 -12.92
C LYS A 926 23.37 18.87 -13.28
N LYS A 927 23.33 20.07 -13.87
CA LYS A 927 24.50 20.86 -14.24
C LYS A 927 24.28 22.33 -13.85
N VAL A 928 25.33 22.97 -13.35
CA VAL A 928 25.34 24.40 -13.07
C VAL A 928 26.49 25.07 -13.80
N VAL A 929 26.26 26.27 -14.32
CA VAL A 929 27.31 27.13 -14.89
C VAL A 929 27.34 28.43 -14.11
N GLY A 930 28.48 28.80 -13.54
CA GLY A 930 28.69 30.10 -12.89
C GLY A 930 29.58 30.99 -13.75
N ILE A 931 29.18 32.25 -13.98
CA ILE A 931 29.92 33.20 -14.81
C ILE A 931 30.22 34.47 -14.02
N ASP A 932 31.48 34.88 -14.05
CA ASP A 932 31.92 36.17 -13.53
C ASP A 932 32.95 36.81 -14.46
N ILE A 933 32.99 38.14 -14.49
CA ILE A 933 34.02 38.88 -15.22
C ILE A 933 35.31 39.01 -14.39
N ASN A 934 35.23 38.88 -13.06
CA ASN A 934 36.36 38.97 -12.17
C ASN A 934 37.10 37.62 -12.08
N PRO A 935 38.36 37.50 -12.56
CA PRO A 935 39.12 36.26 -12.49
C PRO A 935 39.36 35.80 -11.04
N ARG A 936 39.41 36.72 -10.06
CA ARG A 936 39.53 36.37 -8.63
C ARG A 936 38.26 35.66 -8.14
N ALA A 937 37.08 36.14 -8.52
CA ALA A 937 35.79 35.51 -8.18
C ALA A 937 35.73 34.06 -8.67
N ILE A 938 36.17 33.79 -9.90
CA ILE A 938 36.24 32.42 -10.46
C ILE A 938 37.13 31.50 -9.61
N ARG A 939 38.27 31.98 -9.10
CA ARG A 939 39.14 31.17 -8.21
C ARG A 939 38.46 30.85 -6.88
N PHE A 940 37.79 31.83 -6.27
CA PHE A 940 37.01 31.62 -5.04
C PHE A 940 35.85 30.66 -5.26
N ALA A 941 35.08 30.82 -6.34
CA ALA A 941 33.95 29.96 -6.66
C ALA A 941 34.39 28.49 -6.88
N ARG A 942 35.50 28.27 -7.60
CA ARG A 942 36.09 26.92 -7.77
C ARG A 942 36.57 26.32 -6.45
N PHE A 943 37.25 27.11 -5.61
CA PHE A 943 37.66 26.67 -4.28
C PHE A 943 36.45 26.31 -3.40
N ASN A 944 35.43 27.17 -3.37
CA ASN A 944 34.22 26.97 -2.57
C ASN A 944 33.43 25.73 -3.02
N ALA A 945 33.34 25.46 -4.32
CA ALA A 945 32.71 24.22 -4.81
C ALA A 945 33.47 22.96 -4.35
N GLN A 946 34.81 22.95 -4.45
CA GLN A 946 35.61 21.82 -3.97
C GLN A 946 35.58 21.68 -2.45
N LEU A 947 35.57 22.78 -1.70
CA LEU A 947 35.42 22.80 -0.23
C LEU A 947 34.13 22.13 0.23
N ASN A 948 33.07 22.28 -0.54
CA ASN A 948 31.77 21.67 -0.27
C ASN A 948 31.57 20.31 -0.97
N GLY A 949 32.59 19.81 -1.68
CA GLY A 949 32.57 18.50 -2.33
C GLY A 949 31.57 18.42 -3.51
N ILE A 950 31.40 19.52 -4.24
CA ILE A 950 30.48 19.66 -5.38
C ILE A 950 31.27 19.58 -6.68
N SER A 951 30.81 18.77 -7.64
CA SER A 951 31.51 18.54 -8.92
C SER A 951 30.69 18.89 -10.17
N ASN A 952 29.37 19.00 -10.05
CA ASN A 952 28.46 19.33 -11.14
C ASN A 952 28.37 20.83 -11.51
N ILE A 953 29.36 21.65 -11.13
CA ILE A 953 29.42 23.09 -11.45
C ILE A 953 30.61 23.39 -12.36
N LYS A 954 30.38 24.17 -13.42
CA LYS A 954 31.43 24.75 -14.26
C LYS A 954 31.50 26.26 -14.05
N PHE A 955 32.68 26.79 -13.68
CA PHE A 955 32.90 28.23 -13.54
C PHE A 955 33.72 28.79 -14.69
N VAL A 956 33.18 29.83 -15.34
CA VAL A 956 33.71 30.43 -16.58
C VAL A 956 33.94 31.92 -16.39
N GLU A 957 35.13 32.39 -16.74
CA GLU A 957 35.42 33.82 -16.81
C GLU A 957 34.78 34.43 -18.07
N GLY A 958 34.02 35.51 -17.92
CA GLY A 958 33.51 36.26 -19.06
C GLY A 958 32.37 37.23 -18.75
N ASN A 959 31.97 37.99 -19.77
CA ASN A 959 30.94 39.01 -19.64
C ASN A 959 29.54 38.44 -19.86
N LEU A 960 28.77 38.27 -18.78
CA LEU A 960 27.38 37.80 -18.79
C LEU A 960 27.18 36.57 -19.68
N TYR A 961 26.29 36.65 -20.67
CA TYR A 961 25.94 35.55 -21.57
C TYR A 961 26.96 35.26 -22.67
N ALA A 962 27.98 36.10 -22.87
CA ALA A 962 28.91 35.96 -24.00
C ALA A 962 29.60 34.58 -24.08
N PRO A 963 30.06 33.97 -22.96
CA PRO A 963 30.70 32.64 -22.99
C PRO A 963 29.75 31.48 -23.33
N ILE A 964 28.44 31.71 -23.25
CA ILE A 964 27.37 30.69 -23.32
C ILE A 964 26.29 31.06 -24.35
N ALA A 965 26.66 31.80 -25.40
CA ALA A 965 25.72 32.41 -26.35
C ALA A 965 24.70 31.43 -26.97
N ASN A 966 25.04 30.14 -27.06
CA ASN A 966 24.19 29.09 -27.65
C ASN A 966 23.60 28.11 -26.62
N GLU A 967 23.81 28.32 -25.32
CA GLU A 967 23.28 27.44 -24.27
C GLU A 967 21.92 27.91 -23.75
N LYS A 968 21.11 26.95 -23.29
CA LYS A 968 19.79 27.16 -22.71
C LYS A 968 19.72 26.59 -21.30
N PHE A 969 19.04 27.31 -20.41
CA PHE A 969 18.95 27.02 -19.00
C PHE A 969 17.49 26.99 -18.54
N ASP A 970 17.18 26.08 -17.62
CA ASP A 970 15.85 25.99 -17.01
C ASP A 970 15.69 27.04 -15.91
N THR A 971 16.80 27.41 -15.28
CA THR A 971 16.88 28.45 -14.25
C THR A 971 18.09 29.35 -14.50
N ILE A 972 17.89 30.66 -14.46
CA ILE A 972 18.96 31.67 -14.42
C ILE A 972 18.85 32.40 -13.09
N LEU A 973 19.94 32.44 -12.34
CA LEU A 973 20.12 33.19 -11.10
C LEU A 973 21.05 34.38 -11.41
N ALA A 974 20.81 35.52 -10.79
CA ALA A 974 21.74 36.64 -10.86
C ALA A 974 21.77 37.45 -9.55
N ASN A 975 22.99 37.70 -9.08
CA ASN A 975 23.27 38.72 -8.05
C ASN A 975 24.24 39.77 -8.64
N PRO A 976 23.74 40.68 -9.51
CA PRO A 976 24.59 41.65 -10.17
C PRO A 976 24.95 42.83 -9.26
N PRO A 977 25.98 43.62 -9.58
CA PRO A 977 26.12 44.98 -9.07
C PRO A 977 24.88 45.83 -9.39
N PHE A 978 24.21 46.38 -8.36
CA PHE A 978 22.92 47.07 -8.50
C PHE A 978 22.76 48.38 -7.70
N VAL A 979 23.74 48.77 -6.88
CA VAL A 979 23.60 49.96 -6.01
C VAL A 979 23.59 51.24 -6.86
N PRO A 980 22.58 52.13 -6.73
CA PRO A 980 22.56 53.43 -7.40
C PRO A 980 23.63 54.39 -6.85
N SER A 981 24.80 54.41 -7.47
CA SER A 981 25.98 55.13 -6.97
C SER A 981 26.33 56.35 -7.83
N PRO A 982 26.80 57.47 -7.22
CA PRO A 982 27.26 58.66 -7.96
C PRO A 982 28.50 58.39 -8.82
N ASP A 983 29.37 57.48 -8.37
CA ASP A 983 30.61 57.03 -9.00
C ASP A 983 30.60 55.51 -9.22
N ASN A 984 31.53 54.98 -10.03
CA ASN A 984 31.68 53.54 -10.33
C ASN A 984 33.03 53.00 -9.80
N ASN A 985 33.35 53.26 -8.54
CA ASN A 985 34.66 52.88 -7.98
C ASN A 985 34.69 51.44 -7.46
N LEU A 986 33.53 50.81 -7.22
CA LEU A 986 33.41 49.43 -6.75
C LEU A 986 32.64 48.58 -7.76
N ASP A 987 33.37 47.91 -8.66
CA ASP A 987 32.84 47.07 -9.75
C ASP A 987 31.87 45.97 -9.28
N PHE A 988 31.98 45.48 -8.04
CA PHE A 988 31.12 44.43 -7.49
C PHE A 988 29.81 44.96 -6.88
N ARG A 989 29.69 46.27 -6.65
CA ARG A 989 28.57 46.90 -5.93
C ARG A 989 27.79 47.88 -6.83
N ASP A 990 28.51 48.73 -7.54
CA ASP A 990 27.94 49.91 -8.22
C ASP A 990 27.23 49.52 -9.52
N GLY A 991 25.91 49.73 -9.59
CA GLY A 991 25.07 49.45 -10.76
C GLY A 991 24.96 50.61 -11.76
N GLY A 992 25.78 51.66 -11.58
CA GLY A 992 25.69 52.95 -12.26
C GLY A 992 24.76 53.95 -11.55
N LYS A 993 24.61 55.15 -12.12
CA LYS A 993 23.88 56.29 -11.50
C LYS A 993 22.47 55.96 -11.03
N ASN A 994 21.76 55.08 -11.73
CA ASN A 994 20.43 54.62 -11.37
C ASN A 994 20.37 53.15 -10.92
N GLY A 995 21.50 52.45 -10.79
CA GLY A 995 21.57 51.04 -10.37
C GLY A 995 21.06 49.99 -11.38
N GLU A 996 20.26 50.39 -12.38
CA GLU A 996 19.50 49.47 -13.24
C GLU A 996 20.21 49.09 -14.55
N LYS A 997 21.40 49.63 -14.82
CA LYS A 997 22.09 49.45 -16.12
C LYS A 997 22.32 47.97 -16.43
N LEU A 998 22.89 47.23 -15.48
CA LEU A 998 23.22 45.82 -15.65
C LEU A 998 21.96 44.95 -15.55
N LEU A 999 21.06 45.28 -14.61
CA LEU A 999 19.76 44.63 -14.45
C LEU A 999 18.98 44.57 -15.78
N LYS A 1000 18.90 45.70 -16.49
CA LYS A 1000 18.23 45.79 -17.79
C LYS A 1000 18.86 44.89 -18.85
N VAL A 1001 20.19 44.78 -18.87
CA VAL A 1001 20.92 43.93 -19.84
C VAL A 1001 20.66 42.45 -19.56
N ILE A 1002 20.64 42.05 -18.29
CA ILE A 1002 20.34 40.68 -17.88
C ILE A 1002 18.92 40.30 -18.31
N ILE A 1003 17.92 41.08 -17.90
CA ILE A 1003 16.50 40.80 -18.18
C ILE A 1003 16.23 40.75 -19.69
N LYS A 1004 16.81 41.68 -20.47
CA LYS A 1004 16.59 41.75 -21.92
C LYS A 1004 17.08 40.52 -22.68
N ASN A 1005 18.19 39.93 -22.24
CA ASN A 1005 18.78 38.79 -22.93
C ASN A 1005 18.34 37.43 -22.35
N ALA A 1006 17.76 37.40 -21.15
CA ALA A 1006 17.36 36.16 -20.49
C ALA A 1006 16.40 35.28 -21.33
N ASP A 1007 15.43 35.87 -22.04
CA ASP A 1007 14.51 35.13 -22.93
C ASP A 1007 15.24 34.26 -23.98
N LEU A 1008 16.38 34.74 -24.49
CA LEU A 1008 17.22 34.03 -25.45
C LEU A 1008 18.03 32.89 -24.82
N HIS A 1009 18.14 32.82 -23.49
CA HIS A 1009 18.90 31.81 -22.78
C HIS A 1009 18.03 30.89 -21.90
N LEU A 1010 16.75 31.17 -21.75
CA LEU A 1010 15.82 30.29 -21.06
C LEU A 1010 15.26 29.19 -21.98
N SER A 1011 15.15 27.98 -21.43
CA SER A 1011 14.38 26.88 -22.00
C SER A 1011 12.87 27.19 -22.00
N ASN A 1012 12.05 26.32 -22.60
CA ASN A 1012 10.60 26.45 -22.52
C ASN A 1012 10.15 26.29 -21.06
N GLU A 1013 9.32 27.21 -20.55
CA GLU A 1013 8.97 27.31 -19.12
C GLU A 1013 10.14 27.66 -18.17
N GLY A 1014 11.27 28.11 -18.73
CA GLY A 1014 12.45 28.52 -17.95
C GLY A 1014 12.20 29.76 -17.08
N ARG A 1015 13.00 29.93 -16.02
CA ARG A 1015 12.80 30.94 -14.98
C ARG A 1015 14.05 31.77 -14.73
N LEU A 1016 13.87 33.06 -14.46
CA LEU A 1016 14.92 34.00 -14.08
C LEU A 1016 14.64 34.53 -12.67
N PHE A 1017 15.66 34.51 -11.81
CA PHE A 1017 15.62 35.04 -10.45
C PHE A 1017 16.77 36.03 -10.25
N ILE A 1018 16.46 37.26 -9.86
CA ILE A 1018 17.44 38.32 -9.66
C ILE A 1018 17.19 38.99 -8.32
N VAL A 1019 18.24 39.27 -7.56
CA VAL A 1019 18.19 40.22 -6.44
C VAL A 1019 18.71 41.58 -6.89
N SER A 1020 18.06 42.66 -6.45
CA SER A 1020 18.45 44.04 -6.83
C SER A 1020 17.95 45.06 -5.82
N ASP A 1021 18.59 46.23 -5.81
CA ASP A 1021 17.94 47.47 -5.39
C ASP A 1021 16.99 47.92 -6.51
N LEU A 1022 15.71 48.02 -6.17
CA LEU A 1022 14.59 48.35 -7.04
C LEU A 1022 14.29 49.84 -6.93
N VAL A 1023 14.64 50.59 -7.97
CA VAL A 1023 14.50 52.06 -8.03
C VAL A 1023 13.11 52.43 -8.52
N ASN A 1024 12.36 53.20 -7.72
CA ASN A 1024 10.99 53.62 -8.01
C ASN A 1024 10.08 52.41 -8.33
N VAL A 1025 9.91 51.53 -7.34
CA VAL A 1025 9.26 50.21 -7.47
C VAL A 1025 7.90 50.26 -8.20
N HIS A 1026 7.11 51.32 -8.02
CA HIS A 1026 5.79 51.49 -8.63
C HIS A 1026 5.80 51.44 -10.16
N HIS A 1027 6.94 51.65 -10.82
CA HIS A 1027 7.08 51.57 -12.28
C HIS A 1027 7.57 50.21 -12.79
N TYR A 1028 7.76 49.19 -11.94
CA TYR A 1028 8.38 47.94 -12.36
C TYR A 1028 7.54 47.09 -13.32
N GLU A 1029 6.22 47.22 -13.31
CA GLU A 1029 5.39 46.57 -14.34
C GLU A 1029 5.76 47.07 -15.74
N GLU A 1030 5.78 48.40 -15.91
CA GLU A 1030 6.14 49.06 -17.16
C GLU A 1030 7.59 48.78 -17.55
N LYS A 1031 8.53 48.90 -16.60
CA LYS A 1031 9.95 48.63 -16.82
C LYS A 1031 10.19 47.19 -17.28
N LEU A 1032 9.63 46.21 -16.59
CA LEU A 1032 9.83 44.80 -16.94
C LEU A 1032 9.14 44.44 -18.26
N ASN A 1033 7.97 45.01 -18.55
CA ASN A 1033 7.33 44.85 -19.86
C ASN A 1033 8.17 45.45 -21.00
N GLN A 1034 8.89 46.55 -20.76
CA GLN A 1034 9.81 47.16 -21.72
C GLN A 1034 11.13 46.39 -21.87
N TRP A 1035 11.65 45.86 -20.77
CA TRP A 1035 12.98 45.22 -20.76
C TRP A 1035 12.92 43.77 -21.20
N TRP A 1036 11.84 43.05 -20.91
CA TRP A 1036 11.70 41.64 -21.25
C TRP A 1036 11.72 41.40 -22.77
N GLY A 1037 12.11 40.19 -23.15
CA GLY A 1037 12.21 39.74 -24.53
C GLY A 1037 10.86 39.66 -25.27
N LYS A 1038 10.85 39.01 -26.43
CA LYS A 1038 9.66 38.95 -27.30
C LYS A 1038 8.59 37.98 -26.81
N THR A 1039 8.95 37.07 -25.90
CA THR A 1039 8.02 36.05 -25.41
C THR A 1039 7.15 36.57 -24.27
N LYS A 1040 6.00 35.92 -24.13
CA LYS A 1040 5.07 36.07 -23.01
C LYS A 1040 5.70 35.55 -21.71
N ALA A 1041 5.48 36.24 -20.60
CA ALA A 1041 6.05 35.88 -19.29
C ALA A 1041 5.19 36.34 -18.11
N ASP A 1042 5.17 35.52 -17.07
CA ASP A 1042 4.66 35.84 -15.74
C ASP A 1042 5.78 36.47 -14.89
N LYS A 1043 5.46 37.57 -14.20
CA LYS A 1043 6.44 38.40 -13.50
C LYS A 1043 6.00 38.60 -12.05
N LEU A 1044 6.91 38.33 -11.11
CA LEU A 1044 6.71 38.56 -9.69
C LEU A 1044 7.85 39.42 -9.14
N VAL A 1045 7.49 40.52 -8.48
CA VAL A 1045 8.42 41.44 -7.83
C VAL A 1045 8.19 41.43 -6.33
N LEU A 1046 9.15 40.90 -5.59
CA LEU A 1046 9.14 40.87 -4.13
C LEU A 1046 9.95 42.05 -3.60
N THR A 1047 9.36 42.92 -2.80
CA THR A 1047 10.00 44.17 -2.36
C THR A 1047 10.12 44.24 -0.85
N THR A 1048 11.09 44.99 -0.34
CA THR A 1048 11.16 45.35 1.09
C THR A 1048 10.61 46.76 1.30
N ALA A 1049 10.95 47.43 2.41
CA ALA A 1049 10.47 48.79 2.70
C ALA A 1049 11.21 49.86 1.87
N ASP A 1050 10.52 50.95 1.54
CA ASP A 1050 11.07 52.10 0.85
C ASP A 1050 12.19 52.75 1.67
N ARG A 1051 13.36 52.93 1.06
CA ARG A 1051 14.39 53.84 1.55
C ARG A 1051 14.34 55.12 0.72
N ASN A 1052 14.04 56.23 1.37
CA ASN A 1052 14.19 57.56 0.77
C ASN A 1052 15.67 57.96 0.71
N ASP A 1053 15.95 59.12 0.14
CA ASP A 1053 17.28 59.74 0.06
C ASP A 1053 18.05 59.69 1.39
N ILE A 1054 17.41 60.03 2.52
CA ILE A 1054 18.06 59.99 3.84
C ILE A 1054 18.44 58.56 4.26
N LEU A 1055 17.46 57.64 4.23
CA LEU A 1055 17.65 56.26 4.67
C LEU A 1055 18.59 55.47 3.75
N PHE A 1056 18.75 55.89 2.50
CA PHE A 1056 19.64 55.27 1.54
C PHE A 1056 21.03 55.92 1.53
N SER A 1057 21.14 57.25 1.41
CA SER A 1057 22.43 57.93 1.19
C SER A 1057 23.31 57.92 2.44
N ILE A 1058 22.77 58.15 3.64
CA ILE A 1058 23.57 58.25 4.87
C ILE A 1058 24.38 56.97 5.16
N PRO A 1059 23.80 55.76 5.14
CA PRO A 1059 24.57 54.53 5.36
C PRO A 1059 25.70 54.28 4.35
N HIS A 1060 25.62 54.87 3.16
CA HIS A 1060 26.64 54.74 2.11
C HIS A 1060 27.75 55.79 2.21
N CYS A 1061 27.61 56.79 3.09
CA CYS A 1061 28.61 57.83 3.32
C CYS A 1061 29.51 57.43 4.49
N HIS A 1062 30.55 56.59 4.33
CA HIS A 1062 31.47 56.32 5.46
C HIS A 1062 32.91 55.87 5.12
N TYR A 1063 33.87 56.59 5.72
CA TYR A 1063 35.13 56.05 6.25
C TYR A 1063 35.22 56.37 7.77
N PRO A 1064 34.97 55.44 8.70
CA PRO A 1064 34.48 55.81 10.03
C PRO A 1064 35.45 56.56 10.96
N PHE A 1065 36.74 56.75 10.60
CA PHE A 1065 37.72 57.35 11.53
C PHE A 1065 38.78 58.24 10.85
N LYS A 1066 38.59 58.65 9.59
CA LYS A 1066 39.58 59.51 8.87
C LYS A 1066 38.98 60.66 8.05
N GLN A 1067 37.66 60.78 7.99
CA GLN A 1067 36.98 61.80 7.21
C GLN A 1067 36.71 63.05 8.06
N THR A 1068 36.99 64.24 7.54
CA THR A 1068 36.53 65.49 8.16
C THR A 1068 35.03 65.67 7.92
N ILE A 1069 34.35 66.49 8.74
CA ILE A 1069 32.92 66.76 8.54
C ILE A 1069 32.62 67.37 7.16
N GLU A 1070 33.55 68.15 6.63
CA GLU A 1070 33.45 68.73 5.28
C GLU A 1070 33.53 67.65 4.20
N GLN A 1071 34.45 66.69 4.33
CA GLN A 1071 34.54 65.56 3.41
C GLN A 1071 33.30 64.66 3.47
N TYR A 1072 32.72 64.46 4.66
CA TYR A 1072 31.47 63.71 4.83
C TYR A 1072 30.30 64.44 4.17
N ASN A 1073 30.16 65.75 4.42
CA ASN A 1073 29.09 66.55 3.81
C ASN A 1073 29.21 66.58 2.28
N ASN A 1074 30.43 66.70 1.74
CA ASN A 1074 30.64 66.65 0.29
C ASN A 1074 30.24 65.30 -0.32
N GLU A 1075 30.57 64.19 0.35
CA GLU A 1075 30.15 62.85 -0.08
C GLU A 1075 28.63 62.69 0.00
N LEU A 1076 28.01 63.12 1.10
CA LEU A 1076 26.56 63.11 1.27
C LEU A 1076 25.85 63.95 0.20
N ASP A 1077 26.36 65.14 -0.10
CA ASP A 1077 25.85 66.00 -1.18
C ASP A 1077 25.95 65.30 -2.54
N MET A 1078 27.03 64.57 -2.82
CA MET A 1078 27.14 63.77 -4.05
C MET A 1078 26.08 62.68 -4.14
N TRP A 1079 25.83 61.95 -3.05
CA TRP A 1079 24.78 60.91 -3.00
C TRP A 1079 23.38 61.49 -3.17
N ILE A 1080 23.04 62.59 -2.50
CA ILE A 1080 21.74 63.27 -2.61
C ILE A 1080 21.57 63.89 -4.01
N GLN A 1081 22.62 64.49 -4.56
CA GLN A 1081 22.59 65.01 -5.93
C GLN A 1081 22.34 63.91 -6.95
N ASN A 1082 22.90 62.71 -6.76
CA ASN A 1082 22.60 61.57 -7.63
C ASN A 1082 21.12 61.17 -7.58
N PHE A 1083 20.47 61.20 -6.41
CA PHE A 1083 19.02 60.97 -6.28
C PHE A 1083 18.22 61.97 -7.14
N ASN A 1084 18.57 63.25 -7.04
CA ASN A 1084 17.90 64.31 -7.79
C ASN A 1084 18.16 64.22 -9.30
N TYR A 1085 19.41 64.09 -9.73
CA TYR A 1085 19.77 64.04 -11.16
C TYR A 1085 19.29 62.78 -11.87
N SER A 1086 19.17 61.67 -11.15
CA SER A 1086 18.74 60.38 -11.70
C SER A 1086 17.23 60.12 -11.53
N ASN A 1087 16.46 61.11 -11.03
CA ASN A 1087 15.02 61.01 -10.75
C ASN A 1087 14.66 59.81 -9.86
N ILE A 1088 15.41 59.61 -8.78
CA ILE A 1088 15.19 58.55 -7.79
C ILE A 1088 14.31 59.11 -6.67
N SER A 1089 13.11 58.57 -6.51
CA SER A 1089 12.21 58.92 -5.40
C SER A 1089 12.28 57.93 -4.24
N SER A 1090 12.51 56.64 -4.53
CA SER A 1090 12.69 55.61 -3.51
C SER A 1090 13.51 54.43 -4.02
N VAL A 1091 14.18 53.73 -3.10
CA VAL A 1091 14.95 52.51 -3.38
C VAL A 1091 14.52 51.38 -2.45
N ASN A 1092 14.04 50.28 -3.02
CA ASN A 1092 13.61 49.09 -2.28
C ASN A 1092 14.60 47.96 -2.53
N PHE A 1093 15.10 47.31 -1.50
CA PHE A 1093 15.80 46.04 -1.73
C PHE A 1093 14.76 44.96 -2.11
N GLY A 1094 15.02 44.10 -3.09
CA GLY A 1094 14.02 43.12 -3.53
C GLY A 1094 14.48 42.08 -4.54
N TYR A 1095 13.53 41.25 -4.98
CA TYR A 1095 13.75 40.12 -5.88
C TYR A 1095 12.80 40.20 -7.08
N ILE A 1096 13.33 39.92 -8.27
CA ILE A 1096 12.58 39.85 -9.52
C ILE A 1096 12.59 38.40 -10.00
N LEU A 1097 11.39 37.88 -10.20
CA LEU A 1097 11.14 36.52 -10.65
C LEU A 1097 10.39 36.61 -11.97
N ILE A 1098 10.95 36.03 -13.03
CA ILE A 1098 10.31 35.99 -14.35
C ILE A 1098 10.24 34.54 -14.81
N LYS A 1099 9.03 34.04 -15.04
CA LYS A 1099 8.80 32.73 -15.67
C LYS A 1099 8.43 32.96 -17.13
N LYS A 1100 9.11 32.27 -18.03
CA LYS A 1100 8.79 32.26 -19.46
C LYS A 1100 7.51 31.46 -19.69
N GLY A 1101 6.60 31.98 -20.51
CA GLY A 1101 5.22 31.50 -20.59
C GLY A 1101 4.30 32.30 -19.66
N GLY A 1102 3.04 32.54 -20.06
CA GLY A 1102 2.08 33.34 -19.30
C GLY A 1102 2.05 34.85 -19.62
N ASN A 1103 1.26 35.64 -18.91
CA ASN A 1103 1.14 37.09 -19.16
C ASN A 1103 0.57 37.81 -17.94
N SER A 1104 1.30 37.79 -16.83
CA SER A 1104 0.89 38.41 -15.57
C SER A 1104 2.01 39.23 -14.92
N PHE A 1105 1.64 40.19 -14.09
CA PHE A 1105 2.53 40.96 -13.24
C PHE A 1105 1.96 41.02 -11.82
N TYR A 1106 2.81 40.73 -10.84
CA TYR A 1106 2.48 40.81 -9.43
C TYR A 1106 3.61 41.47 -8.65
N SER A 1107 3.26 42.27 -7.66
CA SER A 1107 4.22 42.82 -6.69
C SER A 1107 3.74 42.58 -5.27
N LYS A 1108 4.67 42.21 -4.38
CA LYS A 1108 4.38 41.93 -2.98
C LYS A 1108 5.51 42.40 -2.08
N SER A 1109 5.18 43.18 -1.07
CA SER A 1109 6.12 43.54 0.00
C SER A 1109 6.33 42.36 0.95
N ILE A 1110 7.59 42.09 1.27
CA ILE A 1110 8.08 41.05 2.18
C ILE A 1110 9.11 41.66 3.13
N TYR A 1111 9.31 41.02 4.29
CA TYR A 1111 10.52 41.27 5.08
C TYR A 1111 11.72 40.66 4.37
N ASN A 1112 12.90 41.27 4.55
CA ASN A 1112 14.14 40.71 4.01
C ASN A 1112 14.37 39.31 4.63
N PRO A 1113 14.39 38.23 3.83
CA PRO A 1113 14.38 36.88 4.37
C PRO A 1113 15.71 36.51 5.04
N THR A 1114 15.70 36.48 6.37
CA THR A 1114 16.78 35.89 7.18
C THR A 1114 16.71 34.36 7.25
N GLN A 1115 15.63 33.77 6.74
CA GLN A 1115 15.40 32.32 6.65
C GLN A 1115 14.76 31.94 5.30
N GLY A 1116 14.84 30.67 4.92
CA GLY A 1116 14.31 30.17 3.64
C GLY A 1116 12.80 30.33 3.46
N ILE A 1117 12.37 31.12 2.47
CA ILE A 1117 10.96 31.29 2.05
C ILE A 1117 10.63 30.60 0.71
N ASN A 1118 11.60 29.94 0.07
CA ASN A 1118 11.48 29.29 -1.22
C ASN A 1118 10.21 28.40 -1.39
N LYS A 1119 9.84 27.59 -0.39
CA LYS A 1119 8.60 26.77 -0.44
C LYS A 1119 7.35 27.63 -0.56
N LYS A 1120 7.27 28.75 0.16
CA LYS A 1120 6.15 29.69 0.08
C LYS A 1120 6.08 30.37 -1.28
N VAL A 1121 7.23 30.67 -1.88
CA VAL A 1121 7.30 31.18 -3.25
C VAL A 1121 6.84 30.13 -4.26
N THR A 1122 7.23 28.85 -4.08
CA THR A 1122 6.73 27.74 -4.90
C THR A 1122 5.22 27.58 -4.82
N GLU A 1123 4.67 27.48 -3.60
CA GLU A 1123 3.24 27.35 -3.36
C GLU A 1123 2.46 28.51 -3.98
N TYR A 1124 2.98 29.73 -3.89
CA TYR A 1124 2.37 30.90 -4.52
C TYR A 1124 2.18 30.69 -6.03
N PHE A 1125 3.21 30.27 -6.75
CA PHE A 1125 3.09 30.02 -8.20
C PHE A 1125 2.13 28.88 -8.54
N GLU A 1126 2.07 27.85 -7.71
CA GLU A 1126 1.10 26.75 -7.90
C GLU A 1126 -0.34 27.24 -7.75
N GLN A 1127 -0.60 28.03 -6.71
CA GLN A 1127 -1.91 28.64 -6.46
C GLN A 1127 -2.31 29.57 -7.61
N ILE A 1128 -1.40 30.40 -8.09
CA ILE A 1128 -1.71 31.33 -9.20
C ILE A 1128 -1.94 30.56 -10.50
N ASN A 1129 -1.14 29.55 -10.78
CA ASN A 1129 -1.34 28.71 -11.96
C ASN A 1129 -2.70 28.00 -11.92
N MET A 1130 -3.10 27.46 -10.76
CA MET A 1130 -4.43 26.85 -10.59
C MET A 1130 -5.56 27.86 -10.82
N LEU A 1131 -5.42 29.09 -10.32
CA LEU A 1131 -6.42 30.14 -10.48
C LEU A 1131 -6.67 30.49 -11.96
N HIS A 1132 -5.64 30.41 -12.80
CA HIS A 1132 -5.71 30.75 -14.22
C HIS A 1132 -6.01 29.56 -15.14
N SER A 1133 -5.75 28.32 -14.70
CA SER A 1133 -5.85 27.11 -15.54
C SER A 1133 -7.08 26.24 -15.26
N VAL A 1134 -7.79 26.50 -14.16
CA VAL A 1134 -8.95 25.72 -13.73
C VAL A 1134 -10.17 26.63 -13.66
N GLU A 1135 -11.30 26.15 -14.20
CA GLU A 1135 -12.59 26.86 -14.09
C GLU A 1135 -12.99 27.05 -12.62
N TRP A 1136 -13.46 28.25 -12.28
CA TRP A 1136 -13.69 28.69 -10.90
C TRP A 1136 -14.72 27.84 -10.12
N GLU A 1137 -15.69 27.25 -10.83
CA GLU A 1137 -16.67 26.31 -10.27
C GLU A 1137 -16.03 25.02 -9.72
N ASN A 1138 -14.81 24.71 -10.16
CA ASN A 1138 -14.03 23.54 -9.78
C ASN A 1138 -12.95 23.87 -8.75
N LEU A 1139 -12.95 25.08 -8.18
CA LEU A 1139 -11.98 25.52 -7.18
C LEU A 1139 -12.69 25.82 -5.85
N SER A 1140 -12.35 25.06 -4.80
CA SER A 1140 -12.76 25.31 -3.42
C SER A 1140 -11.73 26.17 -2.69
N LEU A 1141 -12.20 27.09 -1.84
CA LEU A 1141 -11.39 27.97 -1.01
C LEU A 1141 -11.11 27.35 0.35
N TYR A 1142 -9.92 27.60 0.89
CA TYR A 1142 -9.56 27.22 2.25
C TYR A 1142 -8.59 28.25 2.86
N LEU A 1143 -8.57 28.37 4.18
CA LEU A 1143 -7.64 29.28 4.86
C LEU A 1143 -6.20 28.76 4.77
N SER A 1144 -5.24 29.68 4.71
CA SER A 1144 -3.83 29.31 4.83
C SER A 1144 -3.54 28.66 6.18
N ASP A 1145 -2.80 27.55 6.19
CA ASP A 1145 -2.45 26.80 7.41
C ASP A 1145 -1.66 27.64 8.44
N ASP A 1146 -1.01 28.71 7.98
CA ASP A 1146 -0.22 29.63 8.80
C ASP A 1146 -1.11 30.65 9.56
N LEU A 1147 -2.40 30.77 9.26
CA LEU A 1147 -3.29 31.79 9.83
C LEU A 1147 -4.19 31.21 10.91
N HIS A 1148 -4.22 31.87 12.05
CA HIS A 1148 -5.01 31.50 13.22
C HIS A 1148 -5.86 32.68 13.68
N VAL A 1149 -7.04 32.38 14.22
CA VAL A 1149 -7.96 33.39 14.74
C VAL A 1149 -8.17 33.14 16.24
N LYS A 1150 -7.95 34.17 17.06
CA LYS A 1150 -8.15 34.16 18.51
C LYS A 1150 -9.28 35.13 18.86
N ALA A 1151 -10.20 34.72 19.72
CA ALA A 1151 -11.21 35.61 20.28
C ALA A 1151 -10.90 35.87 21.76
N ASP A 1152 -10.59 37.11 22.13
CA ASP A 1152 -10.45 37.51 23.53
C ASP A 1152 -11.74 38.13 24.06
N TYR A 1153 -12.05 37.80 25.30
CA TYR A 1153 -13.22 38.28 26.03
C TYR A 1153 -12.83 39.52 26.84
N SER A 1154 -13.57 40.61 26.70
CA SER A 1154 -13.42 41.77 27.59
C SER A 1154 -13.84 41.40 29.01
N PHE A 1155 -13.02 41.72 30.02
CA PHE A 1155 -13.33 41.48 31.44
C PHE A 1155 -14.54 42.28 31.97
N SER A 1156 -15.06 43.24 31.21
CA SER A 1156 -16.10 44.18 31.67
C SER A 1156 -17.52 43.84 31.21
N THR A 1157 -17.68 43.05 30.15
CA THR A 1157 -18.98 42.63 29.60
C THR A 1157 -18.82 41.28 28.90
N ALA A 1158 -19.49 40.22 29.39
CA ALA A 1158 -19.36 38.86 28.88
C ALA A 1158 -19.78 38.65 27.41
N ASN A 1159 -20.31 39.69 26.75
CA ASN A 1159 -20.80 39.65 25.36
C ASN A 1159 -19.95 40.45 24.35
N ASP A 1160 -18.91 41.18 24.77
CA ASP A 1160 -17.99 41.85 23.82
C ASP A 1160 -16.79 40.95 23.51
N LYS A 1161 -16.81 40.35 22.31
CA LYS A 1161 -15.72 39.56 21.76
C LYS A 1161 -14.86 40.44 20.85
N THR A 1162 -13.55 40.41 21.09
CA THR A 1162 -12.58 41.05 20.21
C THR A 1162 -11.78 39.96 19.49
N PHE A 1163 -11.73 40.02 18.17
CA PHE A 1163 -11.12 38.96 17.36
C PHE A 1163 -9.75 39.40 16.87
N TYR A 1164 -8.80 38.47 16.88
CA TYR A 1164 -7.42 38.67 16.46
C TYR A 1164 -7.07 37.63 15.39
N LEU A 1165 -6.56 38.08 14.25
CA LEU A 1165 -5.89 37.23 13.27
C LEU A 1165 -4.40 37.26 13.59
N TYR A 1166 -3.81 36.10 13.88
CA TYR A 1166 -2.39 35.97 14.14
C TYR A 1166 -1.81 34.82 13.32
N SER A 1167 -0.49 34.80 13.15
CA SER A 1167 0.18 33.74 12.41
C SER A 1167 1.26 33.11 13.26
N THR A 1168 1.45 31.79 13.11
CA THR A 1168 2.64 31.10 13.62
C THR A 1168 3.91 31.49 12.86
N ASN A 1169 3.75 32.12 11.70
CA ASN A 1169 4.84 32.73 10.98
C ASN A 1169 5.22 34.08 11.64
N GLN A 1170 6.44 34.12 12.16
CA GLN A 1170 7.08 35.28 12.82
C GLN A 1170 7.10 36.57 11.99
N PHE A 1171 6.80 36.50 10.70
CA PHE A 1171 6.75 37.64 9.78
C PHE A 1171 5.36 38.30 9.66
N TYR A 1172 4.33 37.82 10.36
CA TYR A 1172 3.02 38.50 10.45
C TYR A 1172 2.80 39.08 11.84
N SER A 1173 2.28 40.31 11.88
CA SER A 1173 1.79 40.92 13.13
C SER A 1173 0.43 40.32 13.53
N GLU A 1174 0.12 40.37 14.83
CA GLU A 1174 -1.23 40.08 15.34
C GLU A 1174 -2.15 41.27 15.00
N TYR A 1175 -3.32 40.99 14.41
CA TYR A 1175 -4.26 42.01 13.92
C TYR A 1175 -5.62 41.89 14.56
N LEU A 1176 -6.18 43.01 15.02
CA LEU A 1176 -7.59 43.09 15.38
C LEU A 1176 -8.46 42.97 14.12
N ILE A 1177 -9.42 42.05 14.09
CA ILE A 1177 -10.41 41.91 13.02
C ILE A 1177 -11.82 42.11 13.58
N ASP A 1178 -12.73 42.60 12.74
CA ASP A 1178 -14.14 42.74 13.12
C ASP A 1178 -14.91 41.41 13.00
N LYS A 1179 -16.14 41.40 13.53
CA LYS A 1179 -17.00 40.22 13.55
C LYS A 1179 -17.41 39.74 12.15
N ASN A 1180 -17.50 40.62 11.16
CA ASN A 1180 -17.91 40.23 9.80
C ASN A 1180 -16.78 39.50 9.09
N LEU A 1181 -15.56 40.01 9.19
CA LEU A 1181 -14.38 39.35 8.62
C LEU A 1181 -14.11 38.01 9.33
N TYR A 1182 -14.28 37.96 10.65
CA TYR A 1182 -14.26 36.71 11.41
C TYR A 1182 -15.22 35.68 10.80
N ASN A 1183 -16.50 36.04 10.61
CA ASN A 1183 -17.51 35.13 10.06
C ASN A 1183 -17.18 34.66 8.63
N ILE A 1184 -16.58 35.51 7.79
CA ILE A 1184 -16.17 35.12 6.42
C ILE A 1184 -15.04 34.10 6.47
N LEU A 1185 -14.02 34.33 7.30
CA LEU A 1185 -12.89 33.41 7.45
C LEU A 1185 -13.34 32.09 8.10
N GLU A 1186 -14.21 32.15 9.10
CA GLU A 1186 -14.83 30.98 9.74
C GLU A 1186 -15.63 30.16 8.72
N ARG A 1187 -16.46 30.82 7.90
CA ARG A 1187 -17.20 30.16 6.81
C ARG A 1187 -16.28 29.50 5.79
N ILE A 1188 -15.17 30.14 5.40
CA ILE A 1188 -14.18 29.53 4.48
C ILE A 1188 -13.52 28.31 5.14
N ALA A 1189 -13.25 28.35 6.45
CA ALA A 1189 -12.68 27.23 7.18
C ALA A 1189 -13.66 26.06 7.36
N GLU A 1190 -14.96 26.34 7.51
CA GLU A 1190 -15.99 25.33 7.77
C GLU A 1190 -16.62 24.75 6.50
N GLU A 1191 -16.96 25.61 5.53
CA GLU A 1191 -17.77 25.24 4.36
C GLU A 1191 -16.94 24.98 3.10
N GLU A 1192 -15.67 25.40 3.06
CA GLU A 1192 -14.79 25.34 1.88
C GLU A 1192 -15.48 25.74 0.55
N PRO A 1193 -16.14 26.92 0.50
CA PRO A 1193 -17.01 27.30 -0.61
C PRO A 1193 -16.24 27.36 -1.93
N THR A 1194 -16.94 27.16 -3.03
CA THR A 1194 -16.33 27.33 -4.35
C THR A 1194 -16.09 28.79 -4.66
N LEU A 1195 -15.09 29.09 -5.50
CA LEU A 1195 -14.80 30.46 -5.94
C LEU A 1195 -16.00 31.14 -6.60
N GLU A 1196 -16.87 30.35 -7.24
CA GLU A 1196 -18.06 30.84 -7.95
C GLU A 1196 -19.18 31.30 -6.99
N GLU A 1197 -19.24 30.75 -5.77
CA GLU A 1197 -20.30 31.02 -4.78
C GLU A 1197 -20.11 32.34 -4.00
N LEU A 1198 -19.01 33.07 -4.25
CA LEU A 1198 -18.69 34.31 -3.54
C LEU A 1198 -19.06 35.57 -4.34
N ALA A 1199 -19.59 36.56 -3.62
CA ALA A 1199 -20.15 37.79 -4.21
C ALA A 1199 -19.09 38.78 -4.74
N ASP A 1200 -17.91 38.88 -4.11
CA ASP A 1200 -16.82 39.76 -4.56
C ASP A 1200 -15.60 38.95 -5.02
N LYS A 1201 -15.66 38.56 -6.29
CA LYS A 1201 -14.66 37.76 -7.00
C LYS A 1201 -13.26 38.41 -7.03
N ASN A 1202 -13.20 39.73 -7.17
CA ASN A 1202 -11.92 40.46 -7.25
C ASN A 1202 -11.23 40.52 -5.88
N TYR A 1203 -12.01 40.71 -4.82
CA TYR A 1203 -11.49 40.70 -3.45
C TYR A 1203 -10.91 39.33 -3.07
N VAL A 1204 -11.59 38.24 -3.42
CA VAL A 1204 -11.12 36.87 -3.13
C VAL A 1204 -9.83 36.55 -3.89
N VAL A 1205 -9.75 36.93 -5.17
CA VAL A 1205 -8.55 36.79 -5.98
C VAL A 1205 -7.38 37.58 -5.38
N ASP A 1206 -7.62 38.80 -4.86
CA ASP A 1206 -6.61 39.58 -4.15
C ASP A 1206 -6.13 38.91 -2.85
N LEU A 1207 -7.05 38.29 -2.08
CA LEU A 1207 -6.68 37.49 -0.91
C LEU A 1207 -5.83 36.26 -1.25
N ILE A 1208 -6.08 35.62 -2.41
CA ILE A 1208 -5.26 34.52 -2.94
C ILE A 1208 -3.87 35.03 -3.34
N TYR A 1209 -3.78 36.15 -4.05
CA TYR A 1209 -2.50 36.79 -4.37
C TYR A 1209 -1.71 37.19 -3.12
N LYS A 1210 -2.39 37.57 -2.04
CA LYS A 1210 -1.73 37.89 -0.76
C LYS A 1210 -1.39 36.65 0.07
N GLY A 1211 -1.92 35.47 -0.27
CA GLY A 1211 -1.67 34.19 0.41
C GLY A 1211 -2.46 34.02 1.71
N ILE A 1212 -3.56 34.76 1.86
CA ILE A 1212 -4.47 34.69 3.02
C ILE A 1212 -5.45 33.53 2.85
N VAL A 1213 -5.95 33.38 1.62
CA VAL A 1213 -6.83 32.28 1.21
C VAL A 1213 -6.11 31.46 0.14
N LYS A 1214 -6.26 30.14 0.19
CA LYS A 1214 -5.72 29.20 -0.78
C LYS A 1214 -6.87 28.52 -1.54
N ILE A 1215 -6.58 27.98 -2.71
CA ILE A 1215 -7.49 27.27 -3.60
C ILE A 1215 -7.04 25.84 -3.85
N LYS A 1216 -8.02 24.93 -3.96
CA LYS A 1216 -7.83 23.50 -4.30
C LYS A 1216 -8.94 23.02 -5.22
N LEU A 1217 -8.72 21.93 -5.95
CA LEU A 1217 -9.76 21.32 -6.78
C LEU A 1217 -10.96 20.87 -5.92
N LYS A 1218 -12.17 21.22 -6.37
CA LYS A 1218 -13.44 20.85 -5.76
C LYS A 1218 -13.52 19.33 -5.70
N LYS A 1219 -13.71 18.79 -4.51
CA LYS A 1219 -13.95 17.36 -4.33
C LYS A 1219 -15.32 17.02 -4.92
N GLN A 1220 -15.35 16.27 -6.02
CA GLN A 1220 -16.58 15.64 -6.50
C GLN A 1220 -16.94 14.50 -5.55
N TYR A 1221 -17.64 14.81 -4.46
CA TYR A 1221 -18.35 13.77 -3.70
C TYR A 1221 -19.62 13.42 -4.48
N PRO A 1222 -19.90 12.15 -4.79
CA PRO A 1222 -21.26 11.76 -5.16
C PRO A 1222 -22.18 12.15 -3.98
N ASN A 1223 -23.32 12.77 -4.28
CA ASN A 1223 -24.26 13.31 -3.30
C ASN A 1223 -24.59 12.31 -2.18
N TYR A 1224 -23.98 12.48 -1.01
CA TYR A 1224 -24.34 11.79 0.23
C TYR A 1224 -25.37 12.65 0.98
N SER A 1225 -26.63 12.65 0.52
CA SER A 1225 -27.71 13.39 1.21
C SER A 1225 -28.45 12.59 2.29
N ASP A 1226 -28.11 11.33 2.53
CA ASP A 1226 -28.84 10.45 3.47
C ASP A 1226 -27.99 9.89 4.63
N CYS A 1227 -26.92 10.59 5.03
CA CYS A 1227 -26.28 10.30 6.31
C CYS A 1227 -27.03 11.03 7.45
N TYR A 1228 -27.78 10.26 8.24
CA TYR A 1228 -28.61 10.76 9.36
C TYR A 1228 -27.79 11.40 10.50
N GLU A 1229 -26.46 11.20 10.57
CA GLU A 1229 -25.62 11.66 11.67
C GLU A 1229 -25.08 13.11 11.50
N CYS A 1230 -25.16 13.71 10.30
CA CYS A 1230 -24.75 15.11 10.11
C CYS A 1230 -25.88 16.12 10.37
N LYS A 1231 -27.14 15.67 10.52
CA LYS A 1231 -28.29 16.56 10.75
C LYS A 1231 -28.42 17.05 12.20
N GLU A 1232 -27.83 16.35 13.17
CA GLU A 1232 -27.92 16.76 14.58
C GLU A 1232 -26.92 17.85 14.99
N VAL A 1233 -25.81 18.04 14.26
CA VAL A 1233 -24.85 19.11 14.56
C VAL A 1233 -25.29 20.45 13.95
N ALA A 1234 -25.93 20.43 12.77
CA ALA A 1234 -26.37 21.63 12.05
C ALA A 1234 -27.63 22.30 12.66
N ALA A 1235 -28.40 21.61 13.49
CA ALA A 1235 -29.66 22.13 14.03
C ALA A 1235 -29.50 23.12 15.20
N THR A 1236 -28.28 23.32 15.72
CA THR A 1236 -28.06 24.10 16.96
C THR A 1236 -27.53 25.52 16.73
N LEU A 1237 -27.25 25.93 15.48
CA LEU A 1237 -26.58 27.21 15.19
C LEU A 1237 -27.39 28.22 14.36
N SER A 1238 -28.64 27.93 14.02
CA SER A 1238 -29.44 28.79 13.15
C SER A 1238 -30.46 29.64 13.90
N HIS A 1239 -30.06 30.60 14.75
CA HIS A 1239 -30.98 31.68 15.16
C HIS A 1239 -30.34 33.09 15.24
N SER A 1240 -30.87 33.95 14.37
CA SER A 1240 -30.93 35.42 14.40
C SER A 1240 -29.66 36.24 14.13
N VAL A 1241 -29.61 36.84 12.94
CA VAL A 1241 -28.99 38.15 12.74
C VAL A 1241 -30.06 39.08 12.18
N ASN A 1242 -30.53 40.01 13.01
CA ASN A 1242 -31.18 41.23 12.56
C ASN A 1242 -30.09 42.29 12.35
N SER A 1243 -30.19 42.98 11.22
CA SER A 1243 -29.47 44.19 10.87
C SER A 1243 -29.71 45.31 11.89
N GLU A 1244 -28.64 45.93 12.40
CA GLU A 1244 -28.42 47.39 12.40
C GLU A 1244 -27.22 47.83 13.26
N THR A 1245 -26.70 49.01 12.92
CA THR A 1245 -25.69 49.84 13.59
C THR A 1245 -24.20 49.49 13.42
N ARG A 1246 -23.59 50.16 12.44
CA ARG A 1246 -22.15 50.51 12.41
C ARG A 1246 -21.81 51.35 13.65
N LYS A 1247 -20.78 50.95 14.41
CA LYS A 1247 -20.07 51.83 15.34
C LYS A 1247 -18.58 51.79 15.00
N ASP A 1248 -18.01 52.98 14.85
CA ASP A 1248 -16.60 53.21 14.55
C ASP A 1248 -15.67 52.53 15.57
N ILE A 1249 -14.80 51.64 15.08
CA ILE A 1249 -13.74 51.00 15.87
C ILE A 1249 -12.46 51.82 15.71
N HIS A 1250 -11.97 52.40 16.82
CA HIS A 1250 -10.67 53.06 16.88
C HIS A 1250 -9.55 52.02 17.04
N ILE A 1251 -8.67 51.95 16.05
CA ILE A 1251 -7.46 51.12 16.03
C ILE A 1251 -6.39 51.80 16.90
N LYS A 1252 -5.68 51.04 17.74
CA LYS A 1252 -4.51 51.53 18.49
C LYS A 1252 -3.24 50.86 17.95
N GLU A 1253 -2.41 51.65 17.29
CA GLU A 1253 -1.17 51.21 16.65
C GLU A 1253 -0.01 51.11 17.67
N PHE A 1254 0.78 50.04 17.57
CA PHE A 1254 2.11 50.00 18.21
C PHE A 1254 3.15 50.50 17.20
N GLN A 1255 3.99 51.46 17.59
CA GLN A 1255 5.09 51.94 16.75
C GLN A 1255 6.11 50.80 16.52
N THR A 1256 6.11 50.23 15.31
CA THR A 1256 7.28 49.52 14.79
C THR A 1256 7.99 50.45 13.80
N LYS A 1257 9.33 50.47 13.83
CA LYS A 1257 10.16 51.50 13.18
C LYS A 1257 10.19 51.49 11.65
N THR A 1258 9.40 50.66 10.96
CA THR A 1258 9.28 50.65 9.50
C THR A 1258 7.92 50.06 9.06
N THR A 1259 7.10 50.83 8.34
CA THR A 1259 5.80 50.41 7.73
C THR A 1259 5.62 51.16 6.40
N PRO A 1260 4.85 50.67 5.39
CA PRO A 1260 3.44 50.26 5.53
C PRO A 1260 2.98 49.07 4.65
N THR A 1261 2.63 47.94 5.26
CA THR A 1261 1.63 47.01 4.68
C THR A 1261 0.87 46.32 5.81
N CYS A 1262 -0.02 47.06 6.46
CA CYS A 1262 -0.92 46.46 7.45
C CYS A 1262 -2.15 45.89 6.73
N LEU A 1263 -2.51 44.64 7.02
CA LEU A 1263 -3.75 44.01 6.56
C LEU A 1263 -4.98 44.95 6.75
N THR A 1264 -4.96 45.75 7.83
CA THR A 1264 -5.99 46.71 8.22
C THR A 1264 -6.18 47.91 7.28
N SER A 1265 -5.18 48.37 6.52
CA SER A 1265 -5.39 49.43 5.52
C SER A 1265 -6.15 48.93 4.29
N TYR A 1266 -6.08 47.63 4.04
CA TYR A 1266 -6.70 46.98 2.88
C TYR A 1266 -8.11 46.43 3.18
N ILE A 1267 -8.35 46.00 4.43
CA ILE A 1267 -9.66 45.51 4.90
C ILE A 1267 -10.66 46.66 5.18
N ARG A 1268 -10.19 47.91 5.23
CA ARG A 1268 -11.02 49.11 5.40
C ARG A 1268 -11.73 49.59 4.12
N GLN A 1269 -11.27 49.18 2.94
CA GLN A 1269 -11.93 49.41 1.65
C GLN A 1269 -12.87 48.26 1.36
#